data_AF-A0AA85FC76-F1
#
_entry.id   AF-A0AA85FC76-F1
#
_cell.length_a   1.000
_cell.length_b   1.000
_cell.length_c   1.000
_cell.angle_alpha   90.00
_cell.angle_beta   90.00
_cell.angle_gamma   90.00
#
_symmetry.space_group_name_H-M   'P 1'
#
loop_
_entity.id
_entity.type
_entity.pdbx_description
1 polymer ?
#
loop_
_entity_poly.entity_id
_entity_poly.type
_entity_poly.pdbx_seq_one_letter_code
_entity_poly.pdbx_strand_id
1 'polypeptide(L)'
;MRWIFLIFTTLGSFLPSHVFTKHKPLYSYDNSMLVLLHPFDPNLLKSLDALADYSRISVYEMLMYLDQKKLKDNPLYNNSACVVDVTSIVYGIIRSNEEAVKWLDAAGKIVPGVSGGGINWLGSMELCRNITDFSYSLSQHVRGKYCSTYVKLPSAGDLPEKMSFELNYGVCIPHTCTKDDLIWLLDMVFSKVNLSIDRSTSFCHANFGELPKDSWFWVAMSVLVIMISLLISGTVVDLVLWCSLNYRICELSYDRLINVSMPAEASTSSRAITNCGETTEEENMLEQTTSNHLSTHRLSYLEHRSNILSNINPCIKYIATYSVPYNTWHLWNSKQNRVLNTSGQRCSHPLMCLDGIRFLTMNWIIYGHCIAFSMFVANNMLLFSQIHQPKWSYQVIISATLSVDTFFFMSGLLSTYLTIPKLRRIPSWKHWIKFWCDFVFHRILRLTPAYLLVLILYTGLFIHAYVGPMYPQTPNLMDVKFCRDHWWVTYLNNFIYSDELCMGWSWYLSNEIQFSIVLSPIFLSLIAWNDTIGVLFGIGLVISSIGSTFGISYANDYLPGSLSLSSFTTIYLKPYTRWSTYAIGLLLGWFLERHINILKNVNSKTKVLIGLIGVCLSSIFCVSTVYGLYGLLSGKVEPFTTFGAATYTAFHRPIFILGIAIVVSICALGCGGPIQWILTLSVFRVPSRLTYTAYLVHPIVILFIALGSQNPILLDDLHLIVTFCAVLPITYFLAYLVTLATESPVIAMTHGFGREKSSSSEIHVYIYILMVLSGFSRTFSDISCGDGSLSRSLQDSNQNCSVNRAFGISRGKSNSKTPTRTPSRGGLVSDDPSNSFKRTPNSSIKKIPTVHECDGDRFIPNRSSTNMCRARHVIRKCNEDPSNEEAVDYQQAVADSLNTNDCPGSRILRYNAAIRDSGNVHCPTNSSVSTVKGLYKRAIPQMPEKVLDAPDIIDDFYLNILDWSVDNILAVALNQEVYLWNSSSGDITCLMSCGFEDEYVSSLEWSPDSPNIIAIGLSAGRVQLWDVSSQSLVRTMRLGGVSSAGRVPAVTWREYLVSSASKSGHIRHHDTRIAHHEVGVSDFHTQEVCGLSWSPDKRFLASGANDNFVCVWPFSDLSKPEHVLRDHQAAVKALSWCPWKPNLLCTGGGTSDHTLRFWNATTGACVKSVDVVAQISGIIWNTEYREILTSHGDPLKQLVIWKYPEITKVTHLEHQGRVLCIASSPNEEMVVSCASDETLRIWHCFQVDQNKKRIHEKSLRPSVYARGIR
;
A
#
# COMPACT_ATOMS: atom_id res chain seq x y z
N MET A 1 7.34 -9.59 12.19
CA MET A 1 6.59 -10.19 13.32
C MET A 1 7.31 -10.09 14.67
N ARG A 2 8.53 -10.65 14.86
CA ARG A 2 9.29 -10.54 16.15
C ARG A 2 9.23 -9.14 16.78
N TRP A 3 9.50 -8.09 16.00
CA TRP A 3 9.44 -6.68 16.44
C TRP A 3 8.05 -6.17 16.88
N ILE A 4 6.98 -6.63 16.23
CA ILE A 4 5.60 -6.20 16.56
C ILE A 4 5.10 -6.90 17.82
N PHE A 5 5.49 -8.16 18.03
CA PHE A 5 5.25 -8.85 19.30
C PHE A 5 6.17 -8.34 20.42
N LEU A 6 7.40 -7.90 20.09
CA LEU A 6 8.27 -7.16 21.03
C LEU A 6 7.52 -5.96 21.62
N ILE A 7 6.84 -5.15 20.81
CA ILE A 7 6.07 -3.99 21.31
C ILE A 7 4.99 -4.38 22.35
N PHE A 8 4.49 -5.63 22.33
CA PHE A 8 3.59 -6.17 23.35
C PHE A 8 4.29 -6.89 24.53
N THR A 9 5.57 -7.28 24.41
CA THR A 9 6.32 -8.02 25.45
C THR A 9 7.46 -7.24 26.11
N THR A 10 7.97 -6.16 25.50
CA THR A 10 9.05 -5.31 26.04
C THR A 10 8.63 -4.47 27.25
N LEU A 11 7.36 -4.48 27.62
CA LEU A 11 6.86 -3.90 28.87
C LEU A 11 6.90 -4.88 30.06
N GLY A 12 7.42 -6.11 29.89
CA GLY A 12 7.38 -7.16 30.92
C GLY A 12 8.64 -8.00 31.12
N SER A 13 9.77 -7.66 30.50
CA SER A 13 10.98 -8.51 30.48
C SER A 13 12.04 -8.09 31.51
N PHE A 14 11.87 -8.50 32.77
CA PHE A 14 12.94 -8.63 33.77
C PHE A 14 12.83 -9.98 34.47
N LEU A 15 13.64 -10.96 34.07
CA LEU A 15 14.15 -12.09 34.88
C LEU A 15 15.05 -12.98 33.98
N PRO A 16 16.27 -13.36 34.42
CA PRO A 16 17.14 -14.27 33.66
C PRO A 16 16.80 -15.74 33.94
N SER A 17 17.15 -16.64 33.03
CA SER A 17 17.17 -18.09 33.31
C SER A 17 18.45 -18.73 32.78
N HIS A 18 19.09 -19.52 33.65
CA HIS A 18 20.36 -20.20 33.43
C HIS A 18 20.15 -21.70 33.69
N VAL A 19 20.91 -22.55 32.98
CA VAL A 19 21.42 -23.88 33.42
C VAL A 19 20.53 -25.15 33.30
N PHE A 20 21.14 -26.20 32.70
CA PHE A 20 20.89 -27.68 32.72
C PHE A 20 19.50 -28.26 32.32
N THR A 21 19.34 -29.51 31.84
CA THR A 21 20.23 -30.58 31.31
C THR A 21 19.51 -31.44 30.25
N LYS A 22 20.21 -32.31 29.50
CA LYS A 22 19.64 -33.29 28.54
C LYS A 22 18.73 -34.34 29.22
N HIS A 23 17.67 -34.81 28.52
CA HIS A 23 17.36 -36.25 28.31
C HIS A 23 16.28 -36.45 27.20
N LYS A 24 16.13 -37.69 26.70
CA LYS A 24 15.24 -38.08 25.57
C LYS A 24 13.85 -38.58 26.06
N PRO A 25 12.77 -38.36 25.29
CA PRO A 25 11.51 -39.12 25.41
C PRO A 25 11.31 -40.18 24.29
N LEU A 26 10.32 -41.07 24.48
CA LEU A 26 9.97 -42.24 23.66
C LEU A 26 8.49 -42.16 23.21
N TYR A 27 8.15 -42.71 22.01
CA TYR A 27 6.84 -43.25 21.53
C TYR A 27 5.56 -42.36 21.59
N SER A 28 4.52 -42.46 20.72
CA SER A 28 4.30 -42.99 19.34
C SER A 28 2.88 -42.60 18.80
N TYR A 29 2.58 -42.79 17.49
CA TYR A 29 1.28 -42.57 16.77
C TYR A 29 0.81 -41.09 16.57
N ASP A 30 -0.04 -40.63 15.61
CA ASP A 30 -0.63 -41.18 14.35
C ASP A 30 -0.85 -40.06 13.26
N ASN A 31 -1.69 -40.28 12.23
CA ASN A 31 -1.68 -39.63 10.90
C ASN A 31 -2.51 -38.37 10.62
N SER A 32 -2.18 -37.81 9.43
CA SER A 32 -2.93 -36.98 8.47
C SER A 32 -2.98 -35.45 8.65
N MET A 33 -2.66 -34.74 7.55
CA MET A 33 -2.79 -33.31 7.21
C MET A 33 -2.38 -32.20 8.22
N LEU A 34 -2.29 -32.43 9.53
CA LEU A 34 -1.88 -31.41 10.53
C LEU A 34 -0.86 -31.89 11.58
N VAL A 35 -0.45 -33.16 11.54
CA VAL A 35 0.33 -33.90 12.58
C VAL A 35 1.66 -33.27 13.02
N LEU A 36 2.21 -32.30 12.30
CA LEU A 36 3.65 -31.94 12.33
C LEU A 36 4.13 -31.16 13.57
N LEU A 37 3.37 -31.22 14.67
CA LEU A 37 3.71 -30.66 15.98
C LEU A 37 4.05 -31.68 17.07
N HIS A 38 4.16 -32.98 16.78
CA HIS A 38 4.64 -33.98 17.75
C HIS A 38 6.10 -34.46 17.49
N PRO A 39 6.90 -34.76 18.52
CA PRO A 39 8.10 -35.59 18.35
C PRO A 39 7.71 -36.99 17.86
N PHE A 40 8.33 -37.44 16.77
CA PHE A 40 7.97 -38.70 16.11
C PHE A 40 8.41 -39.97 16.86
N ASP A 41 7.72 -41.06 16.57
CA ASP A 41 8.00 -42.40 17.07
C ASP A 41 9.44 -42.87 16.72
N PRO A 42 10.28 -43.25 17.71
CA PRO A 42 11.61 -43.80 17.45
C PRO A 42 11.62 -45.16 16.71
N ASN A 43 10.49 -45.88 16.58
CA ASN A 43 10.38 -47.03 15.68
C ASN A 43 10.28 -46.63 14.19
N LEU A 44 9.71 -45.46 13.87
CA LEU A 44 9.66 -44.97 12.48
C LEU A 44 11.07 -44.56 11.99
N LEU A 45 11.90 -44.02 12.89
CA LEU A 45 13.31 -43.77 12.63
C LEU A 45 14.06 -45.05 12.21
N LYS A 46 13.74 -46.23 12.77
CA LYS A 46 14.36 -47.50 12.35
C LYS A 46 13.98 -47.92 10.93
N SER A 47 12.75 -47.63 10.48
CA SER A 47 12.36 -47.88 9.08
C SER A 47 13.01 -46.89 8.09
N LEU A 48 13.33 -45.67 8.54
CA LEU A 48 14.10 -44.69 7.76
C LEU A 48 15.62 -45.00 7.79
N ASP A 49 16.15 -45.55 8.88
CA ASP A 49 17.53 -46.04 8.96
C ASP A 49 17.75 -47.25 8.04
N ALA A 50 16.75 -48.13 7.88
CA ALA A 50 16.80 -49.20 6.87
C ALA A 50 16.95 -48.64 5.45
N LEU A 51 16.25 -47.55 5.08
CA LEU A 51 16.46 -46.84 3.81
C LEU A 51 17.86 -46.21 3.71
N ALA A 52 18.47 -45.80 4.83
CA ALA A 52 19.83 -45.31 4.84
C ALA A 52 20.84 -46.43 4.54
N ASP A 53 20.61 -47.66 4.98
CA ASP A 53 21.41 -48.82 4.55
C ASP A 53 21.22 -49.12 3.05
N TYR A 54 20.00 -48.95 2.51
CA TYR A 54 19.74 -49.07 1.06
C TYR A 54 20.27 -47.89 0.22
N SER A 55 20.65 -46.76 0.81
CA SER A 55 21.25 -45.62 0.09
C SER A 55 22.61 -45.95 -0.56
N ARG A 56 23.19 -47.11 -0.22
CA ARG A 56 24.39 -47.67 -0.85
C ARG A 56 24.12 -48.26 -2.24
N ILE A 57 22.86 -48.58 -2.56
CA ILE A 57 22.49 -49.06 -3.90
C ILE A 57 22.50 -47.86 -4.84
N SER A 58 23.58 -47.74 -5.60
CA SER A 58 23.70 -46.66 -6.60
C SER A 58 22.64 -46.84 -7.70
N VAL A 59 22.21 -45.74 -8.32
CA VAL A 59 21.34 -45.81 -9.51
C VAL A 59 22.02 -46.65 -10.61
N TYR A 60 23.35 -46.65 -10.66
CA TYR A 60 24.13 -47.54 -11.51
C TYR A 60 23.91 -49.04 -11.22
N GLU A 61 23.92 -49.49 -9.96
CA GLU A 61 23.57 -50.88 -9.59
C GLU A 61 22.11 -51.22 -9.91
N MET A 62 21.22 -50.25 -9.74
CA MET A 62 19.79 -50.36 -10.05
C MET A 62 19.55 -50.53 -11.56
N LEU A 63 20.30 -49.81 -12.40
CA LEU A 63 20.29 -49.92 -13.87
C LEU A 63 21.01 -51.19 -14.36
N MET A 64 22.14 -51.57 -13.75
CA MET A 64 22.86 -52.82 -14.02
C MET A 64 22.01 -54.07 -13.73
N TYR A 65 21.07 -53.99 -12.78
CA TYR A 65 20.16 -55.10 -12.49
C TYR A 65 19.11 -55.33 -13.59
N LEU A 66 18.76 -54.31 -14.39
CA LEU A 66 17.84 -54.48 -15.52
C LEU A 66 18.42 -55.43 -16.58
N ASP A 67 19.74 -55.37 -16.82
CA ASP A 67 20.44 -56.08 -17.90
C ASP A 67 20.46 -57.61 -17.75
N GLN A 68 20.62 -58.15 -16.53
CA GLN A 68 21.32 -59.44 -16.39
C GLN A 68 20.51 -60.74 -16.26
N LYS A 69 19.16 -60.76 -16.27
CA LYS A 69 18.40 -62.03 -16.50
C LYS A 69 16.90 -61.91 -16.76
N LYS A 70 16.17 -61.03 -16.06
CA LYS A 70 14.69 -61.08 -16.01
C LYS A 70 13.96 -60.43 -17.19
N LEU A 71 14.61 -59.60 -18.00
CA LEU A 71 13.96 -59.00 -19.16
C LEU A 71 13.60 -60.03 -20.24
N LYS A 72 14.42 -61.07 -20.45
CA LYS A 72 14.18 -62.10 -21.49
C LYS A 72 13.04 -63.08 -21.19
N ASP A 73 12.68 -63.29 -19.92
CA ASP A 73 11.77 -64.36 -19.50
C ASP A 73 10.30 -63.90 -19.36
N ASN A 74 9.96 -62.67 -19.77
CA ASN A 74 8.67 -62.04 -19.51
C ASN A 74 7.91 -61.73 -20.82
N PRO A 75 6.69 -62.24 -21.05
CA PRO A 75 6.03 -62.17 -22.37
C PRO A 75 5.67 -60.76 -22.88
N LEU A 76 5.76 -59.73 -22.03
CA LEU A 76 5.62 -58.32 -22.43
C LEU A 76 6.88 -57.71 -23.08
N TYR A 77 8.03 -58.39 -23.01
CA TYR A 77 9.31 -57.93 -23.57
C TYR A 77 9.28 -57.72 -25.10
N ASN A 78 8.32 -58.33 -25.79
CA ASN A 78 8.46 -58.62 -27.22
C ASN A 78 7.79 -57.62 -28.19
N ASN A 79 7.27 -56.45 -27.73
CA ASN A 79 6.67 -55.45 -28.66
C ASN A 79 6.42 -54.00 -28.14
N SER A 80 6.85 -53.59 -26.94
CA SER A 80 6.61 -52.21 -26.46
C SER A 80 7.77 -51.25 -26.79
N ALA A 81 7.48 -50.16 -27.50
CA ALA A 81 8.47 -49.13 -27.85
C ALA A 81 9.19 -48.55 -26.62
N CYS A 82 8.47 -48.36 -25.51
CA CYS A 82 9.02 -47.94 -24.22
C CYS A 82 10.22 -48.80 -23.77
N VAL A 83 10.14 -50.13 -23.87
CA VAL A 83 11.22 -51.02 -23.42
C VAL A 83 12.46 -50.90 -24.30
N VAL A 84 12.28 -50.71 -25.62
CA VAL A 84 13.38 -50.49 -26.57
C VAL A 84 14.10 -49.17 -26.29
N ASP A 85 13.34 -48.10 -26.04
CA ASP A 85 13.89 -46.78 -25.72
C ASP A 85 14.63 -46.78 -24.38
N VAL A 86 14.02 -47.34 -23.33
CA VAL A 86 14.66 -47.48 -22.00
C VAL A 86 15.92 -48.32 -22.08
N THR A 87 15.91 -49.45 -22.78
CA THR A 87 17.11 -50.30 -22.97
C THR A 87 18.21 -49.55 -23.72
N SER A 88 17.86 -48.74 -24.74
CA SER A 88 18.82 -47.93 -25.49
C SER A 88 19.46 -46.84 -24.62
N ILE A 89 18.68 -46.19 -23.73
CA ILE A 89 19.19 -45.23 -22.74
C ILE A 89 20.15 -45.92 -21.75
N VAL A 90 19.75 -47.07 -21.17
CA VAL A 90 20.60 -47.85 -20.24
C VAL A 90 21.93 -48.23 -20.90
N TYR A 91 21.90 -48.74 -22.14
CA TYR A 91 23.10 -49.09 -22.89
C TYR A 91 23.98 -47.88 -23.20
N GLY A 92 23.38 -46.71 -23.41
CA GLY A 92 24.09 -45.44 -23.57
C GLY A 92 24.80 -45.00 -22.29
N ILE A 93 24.13 -45.09 -21.13
CA ILE A 93 24.70 -44.76 -19.81
C ILE A 93 25.89 -45.68 -19.49
N ILE A 94 25.75 -46.99 -19.70
CA ILE A 94 26.83 -47.98 -19.47
C ILE A 94 28.06 -47.69 -20.34
N ARG A 95 27.86 -47.21 -21.57
CA ARG A 95 28.95 -46.77 -22.48
C ARG A 95 29.38 -45.31 -22.31
N SER A 96 28.91 -44.62 -21.26
CA SER A 96 29.24 -43.22 -20.98
C SER A 96 28.92 -42.24 -22.11
N ASN A 97 27.84 -42.48 -22.87
CA ASN A 97 27.34 -41.55 -23.88
C ASN A 97 26.77 -40.29 -23.18
N GLU A 98 27.33 -39.12 -23.49
CA GLU A 98 26.95 -37.82 -22.91
C GLU A 98 25.45 -37.52 -23.01
N GLU A 99 24.79 -37.91 -24.10
CA GLU A 99 23.34 -37.68 -24.27
C GLU A 99 22.49 -38.63 -23.42
N ALA A 100 22.96 -39.86 -23.22
CA ALA A 100 22.30 -40.82 -22.35
C ALA A 100 22.43 -40.43 -20.86
N VAL A 101 23.54 -39.80 -20.47
CA VAL A 101 23.77 -39.30 -19.10
C VAL A 101 22.79 -38.17 -18.72
N LYS A 102 22.30 -37.37 -19.68
CA LYS A 102 21.28 -36.33 -19.43
C LYS A 102 20.01 -36.89 -18.76
N TRP A 103 19.62 -38.12 -19.09
CA TRP A 103 18.47 -38.81 -18.49
C TRP A 103 18.70 -39.16 -17.01
N LEU A 104 19.91 -39.60 -16.67
CA LEU A 104 20.32 -39.89 -15.30
C LEU A 104 20.44 -38.62 -14.46
N ASP A 105 20.87 -37.51 -15.05
CA ASP A 105 21.00 -36.25 -14.34
C ASP A 105 19.65 -35.58 -14.02
N ALA A 106 18.69 -35.70 -14.94
CA ALA A 106 17.31 -35.23 -14.77
C ALA A 106 16.50 -36.04 -13.75
N ALA A 107 16.86 -37.29 -13.48
CA ALA A 107 16.13 -38.16 -12.55
C ALA A 107 16.31 -37.76 -11.07
N GLY A 108 15.35 -38.15 -10.23
CA GLY A 108 15.40 -38.04 -8.79
C GLY A 108 16.60 -38.76 -8.19
N LYS A 109 17.19 -38.16 -7.15
CA LYS A 109 18.35 -38.69 -6.42
C LYS A 109 18.05 -38.63 -4.93
N ILE A 110 18.55 -39.60 -4.16
CA ILE A 110 18.44 -39.62 -2.70
C ILE A 110 19.14 -38.38 -2.15
N VAL A 111 18.38 -37.48 -1.53
CA VAL A 111 18.95 -36.32 -0.84
C VAL A 111 19.38 -36.65 0.58
N PRO A 112 20.46 -36.02 1.10
CA PRO A 112 20.85 -36.18 2.49
C PRO A 112 19.74 -35.69 3.44
N GLY A 113 19.63 -36.32 4.61
CA GLY A 113 18.64 -35.94 5.62
C GLY A 113 17.30 -36.67 5.53
N VAL A 114 17.26 -37.89 4.96
CA VAL A 114 16.07 -38.77 4.95
C VAL A 114 15.46 -38.91 6.36
N SER A 115 16.28 -39.18 7.38
CA SER A 115 15.88 -39.24 8.79
C SER A 115 15.40 -37.90 9.37
N GLY A 116 15.69 -36.79 8.71
CA GLY A 116 15.20 -35.43 9.01
C GLY A 116 13.96 -35.00 8.21
N GLY A 117 13.41 -35.88 7.37
CA GLY A 117 12.23 -35.60 6.54
C GLY A 117 12.52 -35.42 5.04
N GLY A 118 13.71 -35.80 4.55
CA GLY A 118 14.12 -35.68 3.15
C GLY A 118 13.45 -36.72 2.23
N ILE A 119 12.14 -36.63 2.04
CA ILE A 119 11.31 -37.63 1.35
C ILE A 119 10.84 -37.24 -0.07
N ASN A 120 11.10 -36.01 -0.54
CA ASN A 120 10.82 -35.59 -1.92
C ASN A 120 12.10 -35.61 -2.76
N TRP A 121 12.26 -36.64 -3.59
CA TRP A 121 13.40 -36.88 -4.47
C TRP A 121 12.98 -36.55 -5.91
N LEU A 122 12.72 -35.27 -6.18
CA LEU A 122 12.07 -34.81 -7.41
C LEU A 122 12.95 -34.90 -8.66
N GLY A 123 14.27 -34.69 -8.54
CA GLY A 123 15.12 -34.51 -9.72
C GLY A 123 14.83 -33.18 -10.42
N SER A 124 15.13 -33.07 -11.72
CA SER A 124 14.90 -31.86 -12.50
C SER A 124 13.93 -32.09 -13.65
N MET A 125 12.72 -31.59 -13.46
CA MET A 125 11.64 -31.59 -14.44
C MET A 125 12.00 -30.78 -15.71
N GLU A 126 12.78 -29.70 -15.58
CA GLU A 126 13.24 -28.91 -16.71
C GLU A 126 14.31 -29.63 -17.53
N LEU A 127 15.32 -30.24 -16.88
CA LEU A 127 16.34 -31.01 -17.59
C LEU A 127 15.71 -32.19 -18.34
N CYS A 128 14.72 -32.87 -17.75
CA CYS A 128 13.99 -33.94 -18.42
C CYS A 128 13.26 -33.46 -19.69
N ARG A 129 12.60 -32.30 -19.62
CA ARG A 129 11.87 -31.70 -20.75
C ARG A 129 12.78 -31.15 -21.85
N ASN A 130 14.02 -30.81 -21.52
CA ASN A 130 15.02 -30.34 -22.49
C ASN A 130 15.55 -31.47 -23.39
N ILE A 131 15.31 -32.74 -23.05
CA ILE A 131 15.66 -33.90 -23.89
C ILE A 131 14.65 -34.00 -25.04
N THR A 132 14.99 -33.39 -26.17
CA THR A 132 14.10 -33.20 -27.32
C THR A 132 14.35 -34.13 -28.50
N ASP A 133 15.57 -34.65 -28.66
CA ASP A 133 15.93 -35.60 -29.72
C ASP A 133 17.09 -36.50 -29.25
N PHE A 134 16.76 -37.65 -28.64
CA PHE A 134 17.74 -38.70 -28.32
C PHE A 134 17.62 -39.84 -29.33
N SER A 135 18.74 -40.18 -29.97
CA SER A 135 18.81 -41.26 -30.97
C SER A 135 20.05 -42.11 -30.74
N TYR A 136 19.88 -43.39 -30.35
CA TYR A 136 21.00 -44.28 -30.04
C TYR A 136 20.63 -45.76 -30.19
N SER A 137 21.51 -46.55 -30.81
CA SER A 137 21.31 -47.98 -31.07
C SER A 137 20.04 -48.27 -31.88
N LEU A 138 18.93 -48.64 -31.24
CA LEU A 138 17.65 -49.00 -31.86
C LEU A 138 16.58 -47.91 -31.73
N SER A 139 16.81 -46.89 -30.91
CA SER A 139 15.87 -45.79 -30.70
C SER A 139 16.18 -44.58 -31.60
N GLN A 140 15.13 -43.90 -32.06
CA GLN A 140 15.21 -42.68 -32.88
C GLN A 140 14.21 -41.64 -32.37
N HIS A 141 14.63 -40.37 -32.30
CA HIS A 141 13.80 -39.22 -31.94
C HIS A 141 13.04 -39.36 -30.60
N VAL A 142 13.72 -39.88 -29.57
CA VAL A 142 13.13 -40.07 -28.23
C VAL A 142 13.16 -38.76 -27.46
N ARG A 143 11.97 -38.29 -27.06
CA ARG A 143 11.77 -37.15 -26.14
C ARG A 143 11.62 -37.60 -24.69
N GLY A 144 12.09 -36.77 -23.76
CA GLY A 144 11.93 -36.94 -22.32
C GLY A 144 10.55 -36.53 -21.81
N LYS A 145 10.04 -37.29 -20.83
CA LYS A 145 8.75 -37.10 -20.17
C LYS A 145 8.93 -37.31 -18.67
N TYR A 146 8.64 -36.27 -17.89
CA TYR A 146 8.79 -36.28 -16.44
C TYR A 146 7.56 -36.87 -15.75
N CYS A 147 7.75 -37.78 -14.80
CA CYS A 147 6.69 -38.41 -14.04
C CYS A 147 7.03 -38.48 -12.54
N SER A 148 6.03 -38.30 -11.68
CA SER A 148 6.17 -38.35 -10.23
C SER A 148 5.47 -39.60 -9.70
N THR A 149 6.16 -40.33 -8.81
CA THR A 149 5.71 -41.62 -8.28
C THR A 149 5.79 -41.63 -6.76
N TYR A 150 4.79 -42.22 -6.11
CA TYR A 150 4.72 -42.28 -4.66
C TYR A 150 4.99 -43.70 -4.18
N VAL A 151 6.01 -43.88 -3.35
CA VAL A 151 6.45 -45.18 -2.84
C VAL A 151 6.08 -45.28 -1.36
N LYS A 152 5.22 -46.24 -1.03
CA LYS A 152 4.78 -46.55 0.34
C LYS A 152 5.88 -47.27 1.09
N LEU A 153 6.27 -46.69 2.23
CA LEU A 153 7.19 -47.30 3.16
C LEU A 153 6.47 -48.36 4.02
N PRO A 154 7.13 -49.49 4.34
CA PRO A 154 6.51 -50.57 5.11
C PRO A 154 6.44 -50.16 6.58
N SER A 155 5.23 -50.13 7.14
CA SER A 155 5.01 -49.79 8.54
C SER A 155 5.53 -50.89 9.46
N ALA A 156 6.30 -50.51 10.48
CA ALA A 156 6.94 -51.44 11.41
C ALA A 156 6.02 -51.73 12.62
N GLY A 157 5.10 -52.68 12.47
CA GLY A 157 4.20 -53.16 13.54
C GLY A 157 2.71 -52.96 13.22
N ASP A 158 1.85 -53.15 14.22
CA ASP A 158 0.37 -53.01 14.16
C ASP A 158 -0.10 -51.54 14.04
N LEU A 159 0.57 -50.77 13.18
CA LEU A 159 0.15 -49.44 12.75
C LEU A 159 -1.05 -49.59 11.81
N PRO A 160 -2.17 -48.86 12.00
CA PRO A 160 -3.30 -48.93 11.09
C PRO A 160 -2.87 -48.51 9.67
N GLU A 161 -3.45 -49.12 8.63
CA GLU A 161 -3.09 -48.93 7.19
C GLU A 161 -2.95 -47.47 6.73
N LYS A 162 -3.55 -46.52 7.46
CA LYS A 162 -3.44 -45.08 7.21
C LYS A 162 -2.06 -44.50 7.55
N MET A 163 -1.16 -45.21 8.26
CA MET A 163 0.25 -44.81 8.50
C MET A 163 1.20 -45.38 7.45
N SER A 164 1.03 -44.97 6.20
CA SER A 164 2.06 -45.13 5.18
C SER A 164 2.71 -43.77 4.90
N PHE A 165 4.01 -43.67 5.15
CA PHE A 165 4.80 -42.55 4.64
C PHE A 165 5.04 -42.79 3.16
N GLU A 166 4.67 -41.82 2.33
CA GLU A 166 4.88 -41.86 0.90
C GLU A 166 6.11 -41.03 0.52
N LEU A 167 7.12 -41.71 -0.02
CA LEU A 167 8.27 -41.10 -0.65
C LEU A 167 7.85 -40.61 -2.05
N ASN A 168 8.06 -39.33 -2.36
CA ASN A 168 7.79 -38.78 -3.68
C ASN A 168 9.06 -38.83 -4.54
N TYR A 169 9.05 -39.63 -5.60
CA TYR A 169 10.19 -39.88 -6.48
C TYR A 169 9.88 -39.45 -7.92
N GLY A 170 10.63 -38.48 -8.42
CA GLY A 170 10.53 -37.97 -9.78
C GLY A 170 11.46 -38.70 -10.75
N VAL A 171 10.94 -39.12 -11.89
CA VAL A 171 11.64 -39.94 -12.89
C VAL A 171 11.48 -39.33 -14.28
N CYS A 172 12.58 -39.28 -15.03
CA CYS A 172 12.54 -38.96 -16.46
C CYS A 172 12.46 -40.26 -17.29
N ILE A 173 11.38 -40.44 -18.05
CA ILE A 173 11.17 -41.61 -18.92
C ILE A 173 10.93 -41.19 -20.38
N PRO A 174 11.15 -42.09 -21.36
CA PRO A 174 10.75 -41.86 -22.75
C PRO A 174 9.27 -41.47 -22.90
N HIS A 175 8.99 -40.56 -23.83
CA HIS A 175 7.62 -40.15 -24.14
C HIS A 175 6.73 -41.30 -24.65
N THR A 176 7.33 -42.38 -25.17
CA THR A 176 6.73 -43.66 -25.57
C THR A 176 6.22 -44.50 -24.40
N CYS A 177 6.65 -44.20 -23.16
CA CYS A 177 6.23 -44.89 -21.95
C CYS A 177 4.94 -44.31 -21.34
N THR A 178 4.07 -45.20 -20.88
CA THR A 178 2.86 -44.89 -20.12
C THR A 178 3.12 -44.84 -18.60
N LYS A 179 2.10 -44.45 -17.83
CA LYS A 179 2.12 -44.51 -16.36
C LYS A 179 2.30 -45.96 -15.87
N ASP A 180 1.65 -46.92 -16.51
CA ASP A 180 1.68 -48.32 -16.07
C ASP A 180 3.03 -48.98 -16.40
N ASP A 181 3.67 -48.61 -17.52
CA ASP A 181 5.04 -49.02 -17.84
C ASP A 181 6.04 -48.54 -16.77
N LEU A 182 5.90 -47.29 -16.32
CA LEU A 182 6.71 -46.70 -15.26
C LEU A 182 6.52 -47.42 -13.92
N ILE A 183 5.27 -47.68 -13.53
CA ILE A 183 4.95 -48.42 -12.30
C ILE A 183 5.56 -49.83 -12.39
N TRP A 184 5.43 -50.53 -13.52
CA TRP A 184 6.02 -51.85 -13.72
C TRP A 184 7.54 -51.86 -13.63
N LEU A 185 8.23 -50.91 -14.28
CA LEU A 185 9.68 -50.76 -14.23
C LEU A 185 10.18 -50.54 -12.79
N LEU A 186 9.53 -49.65 -12.05
CA LEU A 186 9.90 -49.33 -10.68
C LEU A 186 9.50 -50.44 -9.68
N ASP A 187 8.39 -51.15 -9.88
CA ASP A 187 7.94 -52.24 -9.00
C ASP A 187 8.92 -53.43 -9.07
N MET A 188 9.49 -53.72 -10.25
CA MET A 188 10.55 -54.72 -10.41
C MET A 188 11.83 -54.38 -9.63
N VAL A 189 12.07 -53.10 -9.36
CA VAL A 189 13.20 -52.59 -8.56
C VAL A 189 12.85 -52.56 -7.07
N PHE A 190 11.75 -51.92 -6.70
CA PHE A 190 11.36 -51.65 -5.32
C PHE A 190 10.83 -52.87 -4.56
N SER A 191 10.24 -53.85 -5.24
CA SER A 191 9.81 -55.12 -4.62
C SER A 191 10.96 -55.89 -3.94
N LYS A 192 12.21 -55.71 -4.38
CA LYS A 192 13.40 -56.28 -3.71
C LYS A 192 13.76 -55.61 -2.38
N VAL A 193 13.33 -54.36 -2.19
CA VAL A 193 13.55 -53.57 -0.96
C VAL A 193 12.31 -53.64 -0.05
N ASN A 194 11.33 -54.48 -0.41
CA ASN A 194 10.03 -54.59 0.26
C ASN A 194 9.24 -53.27 0.28
N LEU A 195 9.47 -52.42 -0.73
CA LEU A 195 8.76 -51.16 -0.96
C LEU A 195 7.68 -51.36 -2.03
N SER A 196 6.52 -50.72 -1.86
CA SER A 196 5.40 -50.83 -2.81
C SER A 196 5.02 -49.46 -3.37
N ILE A 197 4.59 -49.40 -4.63
CA ILE A 197 4.25 -48.14 -5.30
C ILE A 197 2.75 -47.90 -5.22
N ASP A 198 2.34 -46.70 -4.82
CA ASP A 198 0.94 -46.30 -4.93
C ASP A 198 0.58 -46.00 -6.40
N ARG A 199 -0.26 -46.89 -6.94
CA ARG A 199 -0.75 -46.82 -8.32
C ARG A 199 -1.79 -45.71 -8.53
N SER A 200 -2.47 -45.27 -7.47
CA SER A 200 -3.51 -44.25 -7.54
C SER A 200 -2.92 -42.84 -7.61
N THR A 201 -1.90 -42.53 -6.79
CA THR A 201 -1.31 -41.19 -6.68
C THR A 201 -0.21 -40.92 -7.70
N SER A 202 0.50 -41.94 -8.21
CA SER A 202 1.57 -41.76 -9.23
C SER A 202 1.02 -41.21 -10.57
N PHE A 203 1.72 -40.26 -11.22
CA PHE A 203 1.27 -39.65 -12.49
C PHE A 203 2.42 -39.09 -13.35
N CYS A 204 2.16 -38.87 -14.64
CA CYS A 204 3.11 -38.24 -15.57
C CYS A 204 2.70 -36.80 -15.90
N HIS A 205 3.67 -35.88 -15.94
CA HIS A 205 3.39 -34.46 -16.05
C HIS A 205 3.17 -33.98 -17.49
N ALA A 206 1.95 -33.60 -17.81
CA ALA A 206 1.55 -32.97 -19.07
C ALA A 206 2.14 -31.55 -19.22
N ASN A 207 2.27 -31.08 -20.46
CA ASN A 207 2.65 -29.69 -20.74
C ASN A 207 1.50 -28.72 -20.45
N PHE A 208 1.82 -27.44 -20.26
CA PHE A 208 0.84 -26.41 -19.87
C PHE A 208 -0.37 -26.30 -20.82
N GLY A 209 -0.16 -26.52 -22.12
CA GLY A 209 -1.23 -26.52 -23.13
C GLY A 209 -2.01 -27.83 -23.28
N GLU A 210 -1.54 -28.93 -22.67
CA GLU A 210 -2.09 -30.29 -22.81
C GLU A 210 -3.04 -30.68 -21.66
N LEU A 211 -3.10 -29.87 -20.59
CA LEU A 211 -3.98 -30.14 -19.44
C LEU A 211 -5.46 -30.15 -19.87
N PRO A 212 -6.25 -31.18 -19.49
CA PRO A 212 -7.64 -31.30 -19.91
C PRO A 212 -8.50 -30.19 -19.29
N LYS A 213 -9.18 -29.42 -20.14
CA LYS A 213 -10.09 -28.34 -19.72
C LYS A 213 -11.49 -28.89 -19.49
N ASP A 214 -11.81 -29.15 -18.24
CA ASP A 214 -13.12 -29.66 -17.82
C ASP A 214 -14.20 -28.55 -17.70
N SER A 215 -15.42 -28.95 -17.32
CA SER A 215 -16.53 -28.03 -17.12
C SER A 215 -16.26 -26.99 -16.02
N TRP A 216 -15.48 -27.34 -14.98
CA TRP A 216 -15.15 -26.42 -13.88
C TRP A 216 -14.20 -25.32 -14.34
N PHE A 217 -13.22 -25.63 -15.20
CA PHE A 217 -12.37 -24.62 -15.85
C PHE A 217 -13.20 -23.60 -16.64
N TRP A 218 -14.12 -24.07 -17.50
CA TRP A 218 -14.94 -23.18 -18.32
C TRP A 218 -15.93 -22.35 -17.51
N VAL A 219 -16.52 -22.91 -16.43
CA VAL A 219 -17.32 -22.13 -15.47
C VAL A 219 -16.48 -21.03 -14.82
N ALA A 220 -15.29 -21.36 -14.32
CA ALA A 220 -14.43 -20.38 -13.64
C ALA A 220 -13.97 -19.25 -14.57
N MET A 221 -13.58 -19.57 -15.81
CA MET A 221 -13.27 -18.58 -16.84
C MET A 221 -14.49 -17.70 -17.19
N SER A 222 -15.67 -18.30 -17.34
CA SER A 222 -16.91 -17.56 -17.65
C SER A 222 -17.28 -16.60 -16.52
N VAL A 223 -17.23 -17.05 -15.27
CA VAL A 223 -17.47 -16.21 -14.09
C VAL A 223 -16.45 -15.07 -14.03
N LEU A 224 -15.16 -15.35 -14.22
CA LEU A 224 -14.11 -14.33 -14.21
C LEU A 224 -14.33 -13.25 -15.27
N VAL A 225 -14.65 -13.65 -16.51
CA VAL A 225 -14.97 -12.73 -17.62
C VAL A 225 -16.21 -11.88 -17.30
N ILE A 226 -17.28 -12.49 -16.77
CA ILE A 226 -18.49 -11.76 -16.35
C ILE A 226 -18.14 -10.72 -15.27
N MET A 227 -17.41 -11.09 -14.22
CA MET A 227 -17.05 -10.17 -13.14
C MET A 227 -16.15 -9.02 -13.63
N ILE A 228 -15.17 -9.29 -14.50
CA ILE A 228 -14.35 -8.24 -15.13
C ILE A 228 -15.22 -7.32 -15.99
N SER A 229 -16.14 -7.87 -16.80
CA SER A 229 -17.03 -7.06 -17.63
C SER A 229 -17.95 -6.15 -16.82
N LEU A 230 -18.43 -6.60 -15.66
CA LEU A 230 -19.24 -5.80 -14.73
C LEU A 230 -18.43 -4.67 -14.09
N LEU A 231 -17.20 -4.94 -13.64
CA LEU A 231 -16.29 -3.93 -13.08
C LEU A 231 -15.92 -2.85 -14.10
N ILE A 232 -15.61 -3.24 -15.34
CA ILE A 232 -15.34 -2.31 -16.45
C ILE A 232 -16.60 -1.48 -16.75
N SER A 233 -17.75 -2.13 -16.97
CA SER A 233 -19.01 -1.46 -17.30
C SER A 233 -19.46 -0.49 -16.20
N GLY A 234 -19.37 -0.89 -14.93
CA GLY A 234 -19.69 -0.03 -13.79
C GLY A 234 -18.78 1.19 -13.69
N THR A 235 -17.48 1.01 -13.99
CA THR A 235 -16.51 2.10 -14.00
C THR A 235 -16.72 3.06 -15.18
N VAL A 236 -17.10 2.55 -16.36
CA VAL A 236 -17.48 3.37 -17.52
C VAL A 236 -18.74 4.19 -17.23
N VAL A 237 -19.76 3.61 -16.59
CA VAL A 237 -20.97 4.35 -16.18
C VAL A 237 -20.62 5.49 -15.21
N ASP A 238 -19.78 5.24 -14.20
CA ASP A 238 -19.35 6.28 -13.23
C ASP A 238 -18.53 7.38 -13.92
N LEU A 239 -17.65 7.02 -14.86
CA LEU A 239 -16.88 7.98 -15.67
C LEU A 239 -17.79 8.87 -16.52
N VAL A 240 -18.83 8.30 -17.16
CA VAL A 240 -19.83 9.06 -17.93
C VAL A 240 -20.63 9.99 -17.03
N LEU A 241 -21.02 9.56 -15.83
CA LEU A 241 -21.69 10.43 -14.85
C LEU A 241 -20.79 11.58 -14.39
N TRP A 242 -19.50 11.33 -14.19
CA TRP A 242 -18.52 12.35 -13.83
C TRP A 242 -18.30 13.38 -14.95
N CYS A 243 -18.16 12.92 -16.20
CA CYS A 243 -18.09 13.79 -17.38
C CYS A 243 -19.39 14.61 -17.57
N SER A 244 -20.55 14.00 -17.36
CA SER A 244 -21.86 14.68 -17.44
C SER A 244 -22.02 15.79 -16.40
N LEU A 245 -21.54 15.58 -15.17
CA LEU A 245 -21.51 16.62 -14.14
C LEU A 245 -20.61 17.78 -14.56
N ASN A 246 -19.40 17.49 -15.03
CA ASN A 246 -18.45 18.53 -15.48
C ASN A 246 -19.00 19.32 -16.69
N TYR A 247 -19.66 18.64 -17.64
CA TYR A 247 -20.33 19.29 -18.76
C TYR A 247 -21.44 20.22 -18.29
N ARG A 248 -22.35 19.78 -17.41
CA ARG A 248 -23.41 20.65 -16.85
C ARG A 248 -22.87 21.83 -16.06
N ILE A 249 -21.75 21.67 -15.35
CA ILE A 249 -21.08 22.79 -14.65
C ILE A 249 -20.55 23.81 -15.68
N CYS A 250 -20.00 23.36 -16.81
CA CYS A 250 -19.58 24.25 -17.90
C CYS A 250 -20.77 24.94 -18.58
N GLU A 251 -21.84 24.22 -18.87
CA GLU A 251 -23.09 24.72 -19.48
C GLU A 251 -23.75 25.80 -18.60
N LEU A 252 -23.92 25.54 -17.30
CA LEU A 252 -24.40 26.51 -16.29
C LEU A 252 -23.45 27.70 -16.05
N SER A 253 -22.23 27.64 -16.59
CA SER A 253 -21.28 28.76 -16.60
C SER A 253 -21.35 29.54 -17.92
N TYR A 254 -21.70 28.87 -19.02
CA TYR A 254 -21.82 29.44 -20.36
C TYR A 254 -23.12 30.23 -20.56
N ASP A 255 -24.28 29.69 -20.14
CA ASP A 255 -25.57 30.40 -20.23
C ASP A 255 -25.58 31.69 -19.40
N ARG A 256 -24.82 31.70 -18.28
CA ARG A 256 -24.63 32.89 -17.45
C ARG A 256 -23.76 33.97 -18.09
N LEU A 257 -22.94 33.63 -19.09
CA LEU A 257 -22.18 34.61 -19.86
C LEU A 257 -23.03 35.25 -20.98
N ILE A 258 -23.94 34.48 -21.59
CA ILE A 258 -24.81 34.98 -22.66
C ILE A 258 -25.83 36.00 -22.13
N ASN A 259 -26.46 35.73 -20.98
CA ASN A 259 -27.46 36.64 -20.39
C ASN A 259 -26.90 37.99 -19.91
N VAL A 260 -25.58 38.20 -19.93
CA VAL A 260 -24.92 39.49 -19.60
C VAL A 260 -24.66 40.33 -20.87
N SER A 261 -24.91 39.78 -22.07
CA SER A 261 -24.41 40.35 -23.34
C SER A 261 -25.42 41.11 -24.21
N MET A 262 -26.67 41.31 -23.76
CA MET A 262 -27.68 42.06 -24.52
C MET A 262 -28.01 43.43 -23.87
N PRO A 263 -27.64 44.56 -24.51
CA PRO A 263 -28.05 45.89 -24.07
C PRO A 263 -29.46 46.22 -24.58
N ALA A 264 -30.29 46.85 -23.75
CA ALA A 264 -31.56 47.43 -24.16
C ALA A 264 -31.34 48.76 -24.92
N GLU A 265 -32.07 48.96 -26.02
CA GLU A 265 -31.98 50.18 -26.82
C GLU A 265 -32.64 51.39 -26.11
N ALA A 266 -32.09 52.58 -26.36
CA ALA A 266 -32.39 53.80 -25.61
C ALA A 266 -33.47 54.68 -26.26
N SER A 267 -34.13 55.54 -25.46
CA SER A 267 -34.73 56.77 -25.97
C SER A 267 -34.75 57.93 -24.96
N THR A 268 -33.96 58.98 -25.26
CA THR A 268 -34.25 60.43 -25.05
C THR A 268 -34.74 60.93 -23.67
N SER A 269 -34.06 61.84 -22.94
CA SER A 269 -33.73 63.21 -23.42
C SER A 269 -33.00 64.12 -22.39
N SER A 270 -32.23 65.07 -22.92
CA SER A 270 -31.88 66.43 -22.40
C SER A 270 -31.21 66.71 -21.03
N ARG A 271 -30.00 67.30 -21.13
CA ARG A 271 -29.49 68.54 -20.48
C ARG A 271 -29.24 68.62 -18.95
N ALA A 272 -27.94 68.51 -18.62
CA ALA A 272 -27.07 69.59 -18.12
C ALA A 272 -27.05 70.02 -16.62
N ILE A 273 -25.81 70.33 -16.17
CA ILE A 273 -25.39 71.27 -15.09
C ILE A 273 -25.19 70.73 -13.63
N THR A 274 -23.89 70.63 -13.28
CA THR A 274 -23.18 70.80 -11.99
C THR A 274 -23.55 70.08 -10.68
N ASN A 275 -22.49 69.49 -10.11
CA ASN A 275 -22.07 69.43 -8.69
C ASN A 275 -22.98 68.89 -7.57
N CYS A 276 -22.34 68.00 -6.79
CA CYS A 276 -22.48 67.78 -5.35
C CYS A 276 -23.83 67.32 -4.81
N GLY A 277 -23.82 66.19 -4.10
CA GLY A 277 -24.90 65.80 -3.21
C GLY A 277 -25.18 64.31 -3.24
N GLU A 278 -25.37 63.78 -2.04
CA GLU A 278 -25.83 62.43 -1.73
C GLU A 278 -27.08 62.01 -2.51
N THR A 279 -27.19 60.73 -2.86
CA THR A 279 -28.39 59.90 -2.65
C THR A 279 -28.15 58.45 -3.07
N THR A 280 -27.78 57.61 -2.10
CA THR A 280 -27.99 56.16 -2.18
C THR A 280 -29.41 55.85 -1.71
N GLU A 281 -30.29 55.32 -2.57
CA GLU A 281 -31.39 54.44 -2.09
C GLU A 281 -32.15 53.63 -3.16
N GLU A 282 -32.23 54.06 -4.43
CA GLU A 282 -33.14 53.40 -5.41
C GLU A 282 -32.61 52.12 -6.11
N GLU A 283 -31.30 51.81 -6.08
CA GLU A 283 -30.78 50.57 -6.71
C GLU A 283 -30.96 49.30 -5.85
N ASN A 284 -31.16 49.43 -4.53
CA ASN A 284 -31.19 48.30 -3.60
C ASN A 284 -32.40 47.35 -3.75
N MET A 285 -33.47 47.76 -4.45
CA MET A 285 -34.66 46.93 -4.65
C MET A 285 -34.54 45.93 -5.81
N LEU A 286 -33.56 46.09 -6.71
CA LEU A 286 -33.38 45.20 -7.86
C LEU A 286 -32.33 44.09 -7.61
N GLU A 287 -31.39 44.27 -6.69
CA GLU A 287 -30.36 43.27 -6.35
C GLU A 287 -30.80 42.24 -5.27
N GLN A 288 -31.81 42.55 -4.46
CA GLN A 288 -32.29 41.61 -3.41
C GLN A 288 -33.08 40.40 -3.94
N THR A 289 -33.64 40.48 -5.16
CA THR A 289 -34.37 39.36 -5.77
C THR A 289 -33.44 38.39 -6.53
N THR A 290 -32.29 38.87 -7.00
CA THR A 290 -31.28 38.07 -7.72
C THR A 290 -30.26 37.41 -6.78
N SER A 291 -29.84 38.08 -5.71
CA SER A 291 -28.84 37.56 -4.76
C SER A 291 -29.34 36.37 -3.92
N ASN A 292 -30.62 36.35 -3.51
CA ASN A 292 -31.20 35.25 -2.73
C ASN A 292 -31.29 33.92 -3.50
N HIS A 293 -31.25 33.94 -4.84
CA HIS A 293 -31.22 32.73 -5.66
C HIS A 293 -29.83 32.14 -5.89
N LEU A 294 -28.74 32.84 -5.51
CA LEU A 294 -27.37 32.47 -5.90
C LEU A 294 -26.60 31.61 -4.88
N SER A 295 -27.19 31.35 -3.70
CA SER A 295 -26.53 30.62 -2.59
C SER A 295 -26.94 29.16 -2.43
N THR A 296 -27.79 28.62 -3.31
CA THR A 296 -28.29 27.24 -3.25
C THR A 296 -27.73 26.37 -4.38
N HIS A 297 -27.34 25.13 -4.03
CA HIS A 297 -26.81 24.06 -4.91
C HIS A 297 -25.39 24.20 -5.52
N ARG A 298 -24.35 23.97 -4.71
CA ARG A 298 -23.20 23.17 -5.20
C ARG A 298 -23.59 21.69 -5.15
N LEU A 299 -23.95 21.07 -6.28
CA LEU A 299 -24.15 19.63 -6.33
C LEU A 299 -22.84 18.89 -6.04
N SER A 300 -22.82 18.04 -5.01
CA SER A 300 -21.71 17.10 -4.82
C SER A 300 -21.79 15.95 -5.84
N TYR A 301 -20.66 15.40 -6.28
CA TYR A 301 -20.66 14.27 -7.24
C TYR A 301 -21.52 13.09 -6.77
N LEU A 302 -21.47 12.77 -5.46
CA LEU A 302 -22.26 11.68 -4.87
C LEU A 302 -23.76 11.95 -4.91
N GLU A 303 -24.17 13.21 -4.77
CA GLU A 303 -25.57 13.65 -4.82
C GLU A 303 -26.07 13.70 -6.27
N HIS A 304 -25.25 14.21 -7.20
CA HIS A 304 -25.53 14.15 -8.63
C HIS A 304 -25.68 12.70 -9.13
N ARG A 305 -24.72 11.84 -8.76
CA ARG A 305 -24.75 10.39 -9.00
C ARG A 305 -26.02 9.75 -8.41
N SER A 306 -26.38 10.07 -7.17
CA SER A 306 -27.60 9.56 -6.54
C SER A 306 -28.87 10.00 -7.26
N ASN A 307 -28.94 11.26 -7.70
CA ASN A 307 -30.13 11.84 -8.35
C ASN A 307 -30.29 11.39 -9.81
N ILE A 308 -29.20 11.08 -10.50
CA ILE A 308 -29.28 10.47 -11.84
C ILE A 308 -29.60 8.97 -11.72
N LEU A 309 -28.91 8.23 -10.85
CA LEU A 309 -29.15 6.78 -10.68
C LEU A 309 -30.51 6.44 -10.02
N SER A 310 -31.22 7.39 -9.41
CA SER A 310 -32.62 7.18 -8.97
C SER A 310 -33.60 7.22 -10.14
N ASN A 311 -33.28 7.94 -11.22
CA ASN A 311 -34.21 8.24 -12.31
C ASN A 311 -33.91 7.44 -13.60
N ILE A 312 -32.89 6.59 -13.58
CA ILE A 312 -32.45 5.75 -14.70
C ILE A 312 -32.94 4.29 -14.51
N ASN A 313 -33.05 3.56 -15.63
CA ASN A 313 -33.37 2.13 -15.68
C ASN A 313 -32.59 1.31 -14.62
N PRO A 314 -33.25 0.43 -13.84
CA PRO A 314 -32.61 -0.35 -12.77
C PRO A 314 -31.38 -1.14 -13.22
N CYS A 315 -31.30 -1.63 -14.46
CA CYS A 315 -30.12 -2.35 -14.96
C CYS A 315 -28.83 -1.50 -14.89
N ILE A 316 -28.90 -0.22 -15.26
CA ILE A 316 -27.75 0.70 -15.20
C ILE A 316 -27.43 1.04 -13.73
N LYS A 317 -28.44 1.16 -12.87
CA LYS A 317 -28.26 1.33 -11.41
C LYS A 317 -27.51 0.16 -10.79
N TYR A 318 -27.78 -1.08 -11.21
CA TYR A 318 -27.04 -2.27 -10.79
C TYR A 318 -25.61 -2.28 -11.33
N ILE A 319 -25.39 -2.01 -12.63
CA ILE A 319 -24.04 -1.96 -13.21
C ILE A 319 -23.18 -0.89 -12.50
N ALA A 320 -23.75 0.27 -12.17
CA ALA A 320 -23.05 1.32 -11.44
C ALA A 320 -22.60 0.94 -10.01
N THR A 321 -23.11 -0.14 -9.39
CA THR A 321 -22.60 -0.60 -8.07
C THR A 321 -21.25 -1.31 -8.18
N TYR A 322 -20.82 -1.71 -9.38
CA TYR A 322 -19.53 -2.33 -9.66
C TYR A 322 -18.42 -1.31 -10.01
N SER A 323 -18.70 0.00 -9.95
CA SER A 323 -17.70 1.06 -10.16
C SER A 323 -16.51 0.93 -9.21
N VAL A 324 -15.32 0.71 -9.77
CA VAL A 324 -14.07 0.60 -9.00
C VAL A 324 -13.69 1.90 -8.29
N PRO A 325 -13.74 3.10 -8.92
CA PRO A 325 -13.46 4.36 -8.24
C PRO A 325 -14.41 4.64 -7.08
N TYR A 326 -15.73 4.42 -7.27
CA TYR A 326 -16.73 4.62 -6.23
C TYR A 326 -16.52 3.67 -5.04
N ASN A 327 -16.34 2.38 -5.30
CA ASN A 327 -16.16 1.38 -4.25
C ASN A 327 -14.82 1.56 -3.52
N THR A 328 -13.75 1.96 -4.22
CA THR A 328 -12.44 2.26 -3.60
C THR A 328 -12.51 3.52 -2.74
N TRP A 329 -13.14 4.58 -3.24
CA TRP A 329 -13.40 5.79 -2.44
C TRP A 329 -14.25 5.45 -1.20
N HIS A 330 -15.28 4.62 -1.34
CA HIS A 330 -16.10 4.17 -0.23
C HIS A 330 -15.31 3.30 0.76
N LEU A 331 -14.45 2.39 0.30
CA LEU A 331 -13.60 1.56 1.16
C LEU A 331 -12.61 2.40 1.99
N TRP A 332 -12.07 3.48 1.42
CA TRP A 332 -11.14 4.40 2.10
C TRP A 332 -11.86 5.39 3.03
N ASN A 333 -12.94 6.00 2.54
CA ASN A 333 -13.62 7.14 3.19
C ASN A 333 -14.92 6.78 3.92
N SER A 334 -15.34 5.51 3.93
CA SER A 334 -16.51 5.06 4.70
C SER A 334 -16.35 5.43 6.17
N LYS A 335 -17.18 6.40 6.57
CA LYS A 335 -17.31 6.91 7.93
C LYS A 335 -17.93 5.80 8.78
N GLN A 336 -17.08 5.00 9.42
CA GLN A 336 -17.48 4.09 10.48
C GLN A 336 -18.34 4.87 11.49
N ASN A 337 -19.50 4.32 11.85
CA ASN A 337 -20.62 5.03 12.49
C ASN A 337 -20.15 5.98 13.61
N ARG A 338 -20.08 7.27 13.29
CA ARG A 338 -19.82 8.33 14.27
C ARG A 338 -21.08 8.47 15.11
N VAL A 339 -21.10 7.79 16.25
CA VAL A 339 -22.22 7.86 17.19
C VAL A 339 -22.37 9.31 17.63
N LEU A 340 -23.56 9.86 17.37
CA LEU A 340 -23.98 11.13 17.95
C LEU A 340 -24.22 10.88 19.44
N ASN A 341 -23.54 11.64 20.30
CA ASN A 341 -23.83 11.63 21.72
C ASN A 341 -25.25 12.19 21.97
N THR A 342 -25.81 12.02 23.17
CA THR A 342 -27.10 12.64 23.57
C THR A 342 -27.11 14.16 23.45
N SER A 343 -25.94 14.80 23.38
CA SER A 343 -25.72 16.23 23.10
C SER A 343 -25.57 16.59 21.62
N GLY A 344 -25.76 15.65 20.68
CA GLY A 344 -25.56 15.85 19.24
C GLY A 344 -24.09 15.96 18.80
N GLN A 345 -23.12 15.87 19.72
CA GLN A 345 -21.70 15.90 19.37
C GLN A 345 -21.23 14.60 18.70
N ARG A 346 -20.35 14.74 17.71
CA ARG A 346 -19.74 13.64 16.94
C ARG A 346 -18.55 13.05 17.73
N CYS A 347 -18.66 11.81 18.19
CA CYS A 347 -17.57 11.11 18.88
C CYS A 347 -16.92 10.04 17.98
N SER A 348 -15.67 9.67 18.27
CA SER A 348 -15.05 8.45 17.75
C SER A 348 -15.79 7.21 18.28
N HIS A 349 -15.88 6.17 17.46
CA HIS A 349 -16.54 4.93 17.87
C HIS A 349 -15.68 4.23 18.95
N PRO A 350 -16.24 3.82 20.10
CA PRO A 350 -15.43 3.30 21.21
C PRO A 350 -14.65 2.02 20.85
N LEU A 351 -15.18 1.22 19.92
CA LEU A 351 -14.56 -0.02 19.46
C LEU A 351 -13.58 0.15 18.26
N MET A 352 -12.98 1.34 18.06
CA MET A 352 -12.01 1.55 16.97
C MET A 352 -10.74 0.70 17.09
N CYS A 353 -10.37 0.24 18.30
CA CYS A 353 -9.24 -0.67 18.51
C CYS A 353 -9.39 -2.03 17.80
N LEU A 354 -10.62 -2.42 17.43
CA LEU A 354 -10.88 -3.67 16.71
C LEU A 354 -10.28 -3.66 15.30
N ASP A 355 -10.04 -2.49 14.69
CA ASP A 355 -9.41 -2.42 13.37
C ASP A 355 -7.94 -2.87 13.44
N GLY A 356 -7.18 -2.40 14.44
CA GLY A 356 -5.82 -2.88 14.69
C GLY A 356 -5.75 -4.35 15.09
N ILE A 357 -6.66 -4.81 15.98
CA ILE A 357 -6.71 -6.22 16.40
C ILE A 357 -6.93 -7.14 15.20
N ARG A 358 -7.94 -6.86 14.37
CA ARG A 358 -8.22 -7.64 13.14
C ARG A 358 -7.00 -7.78 12.24
N PHE A 359 -6.32 -6.67 11.97
CA PHE A 359 -5.16 -6.68 11.08
C PHE A 359 -4.02 -7.53 11.70
N LEU A 360 -3.64 -7.25 12.95
CA LEU A 360 -2.55 -7.98 13.61
C LEU A 360 -2.83 -9.49 13.73
N THR A 361 -4.06 -9.86 14.12
CA THR A 361 -4.47 -11.26 14.18
C THR A 361 -4.46 -11.93 12.80
N MET A 362 -4.91 -11.26 11.73
CA MET A 362 -4.87 -11.83 10.37
C MET A 362 -3.43 -12.05 9.89
N ASN A 363 -2.51 -11.13 10.18
CA ASN A 363 -1.09 -11.31 9.87
C ASN A 363 -0.48 -12.49 10.66
N TRP A 364 -0.92 -12.72 11.90
CA TRP A 364 -0.48 -13.88 12.71
C TRP A 364 -1.00 -15.21 12.13
N ILE A 365 -2.25 -15.25 11.65
CA ILE A 365 -2.81 -16.40 10.89
C ILE A 365 -1.96 -16.67 9.65
N ILE A 366 -1.73 -15.67 8.80
CA ILE A 366 -0.96 -15.81 7.55
C ILE A 366 0.44 -16.36 7.85
N TYR A 367 1.12 -15.85 8.89
CA TYR A 367 2.45 -16.34 9.25
C TYR A 367 2.45 -17.79 9.75
N GLY A 368 1.48 -18.18 10.59
CA GLY A 368 1.32 -19.57 11.03
C GLY A 368 1.00 -20.52 9.86
N HIS A 369 0.16 -20.08 8.93
CA HIS A 369 -0.18 -20.84 7.72
C HIS A 369 0.98 -20.91 6.71
N CYS A 370 1.84 -19.90 6.61
CA CYS A 370 3.07 -20.01 5.79
C CYS A 370 3.91 -21.21 6.22
N ILE A 371 4.00 -21.47 7.53
CA ILE A 371 4.72 -22.61 8.09
C ILE A 371 3.94 -23.91 7.86
N ALA A 372 2.65 -23.94 8.25
CA ALA A 372 1.82 -25.14 8.14
C ALA A 372 1.70 -25.66 6.70
N PHE A 373 1.50 -24.79 5.71
CA PHE A 373 1.38 -25.19 4.31
C PHE A 373 2.74 -25.47 3.64
N SER A 374 3.81 -24.75 3.99
CA SER A 374 5.15 -25.05 3.43
C SER A 374 5.71 -26.38 3.96
N MET A 375 5.31 -26.80 5.16
CA MET A 375 5.68 -28.10 5.72
C MET A 375 5.21 -29.30 4.87
N PHE A 376 4.15 -29.19 4.07
CA PHE A 376 3.73 -30.26 3.14
C PHE A 376 4.75 -30.54 2.02
N VAL A 377 5.60 -29.55 1.69
CA VAL A 377 6.51 -29.55 0.54
C VAL A 377 7.98 -29.58 0.99
N ALA A 378 8.21 -29.59 2.30
CA ALA A 378 9.53 -29.41 2.89
C ALA A 378 10.31 -30.73 3.10
N ASN A 379 11.57 -30.75 2.66
CA ASN A 379 12.49 -31.89 2.81
C ASN A 379 13.26 -31.94 4.14
N ASN A 380 12.92 -31.09 5.10
CA ASN A 380 13.53 -31.08 6.42
C ASN A 380 12.49 -30.91 7.55
N MET A 381 11.21 -31.26 7.32
CA MET A 381 10.12 -30.94 8.25
C MET A 381 10.35 -31.49 9.67
N LEU A 382 10.90 -32.70 9.79
CA LEU A 382 11.13 -33.36 11.09
C LEU A 382 12.27 -32.67 11.83
N LEU A 383 13.39 -32.44 11.13
CA LEU A 383 14.55 -31.74 11.66
C LEU A 383 14.21 -30.29 12.06
N PHE A 384 13.45 -29.60 11.22
CA PHE A 384 12.95 -28.26 11.49
C PHE A 384 12.10 -28.24 12.76
N SER A 385 11.12 -29.14 12.88
CA SER A 385 10.26 -29.25 14.06
C SER A 385 11.09 -29.52 15.33
N GLN A 386 11.97 -30.53 15.32
CA GLN A 386 12.85 -30.85 16.46
C GLN A 386 13.75 -29.69 16.91
N ILE A 387 14.29 -28.90 15.97
CA ILE A 387 15.15 -27.76 16.27
C ILE A 387 14.36 -26.52 16.72
N HIS A 388 13.14 -26.31 16.20
CA HIS A 388 12.41 -25.05 16.37
C HIS A 388 11.37 -25.10 17.49
N GLN A 389 10.68 -26.22 17.72
CA GLN A 389 9.75 -26.38 18.85
C GLN A 389 10.31 -25.95 20.23
N PRO A 390 11.53 -26.36 20.64
CA PRO A 390 12.11 -25.96 21.92
C PRO A 390 12.58 -24.49 21.97
N LYS A 391 12.52 -23.74 20.86
CA LYS A 391 12.88 -22.31 20.84
C LYS A 391 11.75 -21.47 21.44
N TRP A 392 12.07 -20.61 22.41
CA TRP A 392 11.10 -19.68 23.03
C TRP A 392 10.34 -18.83 21.99
N SER A 393 11.02 -18.30 20.97
CA SER A 393 10.37 -17.48 19.94
C SER A 393 9.39 -18.24 19.04
N TYR A 394 9.48 -19.57 18.98
CA TYR A 394 8.63 -20.41 18.14
C TYR A 394 7.31 -20.79 18.84
N GLN A 395 7.20 -20.58 20.15
CA GLN A 395 5.96 -20.78 20.91
C GLN A 395 4.81 -19.88 20.41
N VAL A 396 5.12 -18.66 19.98
CA VAL A 396 4.17 -17.73 19.33
C VAL A 396 3.63 -18.30 18.02
N ILE A 397 4.41 -19.13 17.31
CA ILE A 397 4.00 -19.77 16.06
C ILE A 397 3.12 -20.99 16.35
N ILE A 398 3.52 -21.87 17.26
CA ILE A 398 2.73 -23.05 17.67
C ILE A 398 1.35 -22.60 18.19
N SER A 399 1.35 -21.57 19.03
CA SER A 399 0.14 -20.98 19.61
C SER A 399 -0.66 -20.10 18.63
N ALA A 400 -0.28 -20.01 17.35
CA ALA A 400 -1.07 -19.29 16.33
C ALA A 400 -2.49 -19.84 16.17
N THR A 401 -2.75 -21.06 16.62
CA THR A 401 -4.09 -21.67 16.69
C THR A 401 -5.08 -20.95 17.63
N LEU A 402 -4.63 -20.01 18.47
CA LEU A 402 -5.45 -19.11 19.28
C LEU A 402 -5.92 -17.86 18.53
N SER A 403 -5.27 -17.51 17.41
CA SER A 403 -5.57 -16.30 16.64
C SER A 403 -7.02 -16.26 16.13
N VAL A 404 -7.51 -17.38 15.58
CA VAL A 404 -8.90 -17.54 15.08
C VAL A 404 -9.96 -17.32 16.16
N ASP A 405 -9.67 -17.66 17.43
CA ASP A 405 -10.59 -17.45 18.55
C ASP A 405 -10.82 -15.95 18.82
N THR A 406 -9.84 -15.10 18.48
CA THR A 406 -9.99 -13.63 18.53
C THR A 406 -11.09 -13.15 17.59
N PHE A 407 -11.22 -13.77 16.41
CA PHE A 407 -12.28 -13.42 15.46
C PHE A 407 -13.66 -13.92 15.90
N PHE A 408 -13.77 -15.11 16.53
CA PHE A 408 -15.04 -15.56 17.15
C PHE A 408 -15.48 -14.58 18.25
N PHE A 409 -14.57 -14.22 19.16
CA PHE A 409 -14.80 -13.20 20.19
C PHE A 409 -15.28 -11.86 19.60
N MET A 410 -14.59 -11.33 18.57
CA MET A 410 -14.98 -10.06 17.92
C MET A 410 -16.35 -10.14 17.24
N SER A 411 -16.71 -11.30 16.66
CA SER A 411 -18.02 -11.49 16.03
C SER A 411 -19.15 -11.48 17.07
N GLY A 412 -19.00 -12.22 18.17
CA GLY A 412 -19.96 -12.19 19.29
C GLY A 412 -20.10 -10.78 19.90
N LEU A 413 -18.97 -10.11 20.17
CA LEU A 413 -18.91 -8.74 20.70
C LEU A 413 -19.72 -7.75 19.84
N LEU A 414 -19.47 -7.73 18.53
CA LEU A 414 -20.14 -6.81 17.61
C LEU A 414 -21.59 -7.19 17.33
N SER A 415 -21.89 -8.49 17.27
CA SER A 415 -23.26 -9.00 17.16
C SER A 415 -24.11 -8.46 18.30
N THR A 416 -23.65 -8.57 19.54
CA THR A 416 -24.37 -8.05 20.71
C THR A 416 -24.43 -6.53 20.75
N TYR A 417 -23.29 -5.86 20.70
CA TYR A 417 -23.19 -4.41 20.91
C TYR A 417 -24.01 -3.58 19.91
N LEU A 418 -24.13 -4.05 18.65
CA LEU A 418 -24.86 -3.34 17.59
C LEU A 418 -26.34 -3.75 17.47
N THR A 419 -26.73 -4.90 18.02
CA THR A 419 -28.06 -5.50 17.82
C THR A 419 -29.00 -5.27 18.99
N ILE A 420 -28.52 -5.35 20.25
CA ILE A 420 -29.35 -5.10 21.45
C ILE A 420 -30.17 -3.80 21.34
N PRO A 421 -29.59 -2.63 20.99
CA PRO A 421 -30.33 -1.37 20.95
C PRO A 421 -31.39 -1.30 19.84
N LYS A 422 -31.31 -2.18 18.84
CA LYS A 422 -32.33 -2.33 17.79
C LYS A 422 -33.44 -3.25 18.24
N LEU A 423 -33.09 -4.42 18.79
CA LEU A 423 -34.03 -5.46 19.20
C LEU A 423 -34.95 -4.98 20.35
N ARG A 424 -34.40 -4.29 21.36
CA ARG A 424 -35.18 -3.68 22.47
C ARG A 424 -36.21 -2.63 22.02
N ARG A 425 -36.17 -2.15 20.77
CA ARG A 425 -37.17 -1.21 20.21
C ARG A 425 -38.33 -1.90 19.49
N ILE A 426 -38.26 -3.22 19.29
CA ILE A 426 -39.26 -3.97 18.52
C ILE A 426 -40.30 -4.56 19.49
N PRO A 427 -41.57 -4.12 19.45
CA PRO A 427 -42.54 -4.38 20.52
C PRO A 427 -43.26 -5.74 20.46
N SER A 428 -42.97 -6.58 19.46
CA SER A 428 -43.77 -7.80 19.19
C SER A 428 -42.94 -8.95 18.62
N TRP A 429 -43.18 -10.15 19.14
CA TRP A 429 -42.55 -11.41 18.71
C TRP A 429 -42.63 -11.68 17.21
N LYS A 430 -43.74 -11.37 16.53
CA LYS A 430 -43.86 -11.53 15.07
C LYS A 430 -42.83 -10.68 14.31
N HIS A 431 -42.50 -9.50 14.85
CA HIS A 431 -41.49 -8.61 14.29
C HIS A 431 -40.07 -9.04 14.69
N TRP A 432 -39.88 -9.75 15.81
CA TRP A 432 -38.60 -10.41 16.14
C TRP A 432 -38.27 -11.53 15.15
N ILE A 433 -39.24 -12.38 14.79
CA ILE A 433 -39.04 -13.41 13.76
C ILE A 433 -38.60 -12.76 12.44
N LYS A 434 -39.33 -11.75 11.96
CA LYS A 434 -38.94 -11.03 10.73
C LYS A 434 -37.52 -10.45 10.86
N PHE A 435 -37.22 -9.76 11.97
CA PHE A 435 -35.90 -9.19 12.22
C PHE A 435 -34.77 -10.23 12.16
N TRP A 436 -34.98 -11.42 12.72
CA TRP A 436 -33.99 -12.50 12.67
C TRP A 436 -33.87 -13.12 11.27
N CYS A 437 -34.97 -13.28 10.53
CA CYS A 437 -34.92 -13.69 9.13
C CYS A 437 -34.11 -12.69 8.28
N ASP A 438 -34.41 -11.39 8.40
CA ASP A 438 -33.71 -10.32 7.69
C ASP A 438 -32.21 -10.29 8.09
N PHE A 439 -31.89 -10.47 9.38
CA PHE A 439 -30.51 -10.53 9.90
C PHE A 439 -29.71 -11.69 9.29
N VAL A 440 -30.27 -12.91 9.32
CA VAL A 440 -29.61 -14.10 8.77
C VAL A 440 -29.43 -13.95 7.25
N PHE A 441 -30.48 -13.51 6.55
CA PHE A 441 -30.47 -13.35 5.10
C PHE A 441 -29.42 -12.33 4.63
N HIS A 442 -29.38 -11.13 5.23
CA HIS A 442 -28.34 -10.14 4.90
C HIS A 442 -26.92 -10.63 5.19
N ARG A 443 -26.74 -11.49 6.21
CA ARG A 443 -25.43 -12.04 6.58
C ARG A 443 -24.94 -13.05 5.55
N ILE A 444 -25.81 -13.97 5.12
CA ILE A 444 -25.54 -14.94 4.05
C ILE A 444 -25.24 -14.20 2.74
N LEU A 445 -26.07 -13.22 2.36
CA LEU A 445 -25.87 -12.44 1.11
C LEU A 445 -24.53 -11.69 1.06
N ARG A 446 -24.01 -11.24 2.20
CA ARG A 446 -22.73 -10.52 2.24
C ARG A 446 -21.52 -11.43 2.13
N LEU A 447 -21.55 -12.61 2.76
CA LEU A 447 -20.39 -13.49 2.88
C LEU A 447 -20.29 -14.50 1.73
N THR A 448 -21.41 -15.12 1.35
CA THR A 448 -21.45 -16.22 0.38
C THR A 448 -20.87 -15.87 -1.00
N PRO A 449 -21.11 -14.69 -1.60
CA PRO A 449 -20.60 -14.39 -2.95
C PRO A 449 -19.07 -14.39 -3.05
N ALA A 450 -18.38 -13.87 -2.03
CA ALA A 450 -16.91 -13.88 -1.98
C ALA A 450 -16.36 -15.31 -1.82
N TYR A 451 -17.02 -16.10 -0.96
CA TYR A 451 -16.67 -17.51 -0.74
C TYR A 451 -16.84 -18.34 -2.01
N LEU A 452 -18.00 -18.25 -2.68
CA LEU A 452 -18.26 -18.97 -3.92
C LEU A 452 -17.32 -18.56 -5.06
N LEU A 453 -16.99 -17.26 -5.18
CA LEU A 453 -16.03 -16.82 -6.19
C LEU A 453 -14.64 -17.44 -5.96
N VAL A 454 -14.13 -17.40 -4.72
CA VAL A 454 -12.83 -18.00 -4.38
C VAL A 454 -12.85 -19.51 -4.60
N LEU A 455 -13.93 -20.19 -4.20
CA LEU A 455 -14.12 -21.62 -4.41
C LEU A 455 -14.09 -22.02 -5.88
N ILE A 456 -14.83 -21.31 -6.74
CA ILE A 456 -14.89 -21.57 -8.19
C ILE A 456 -13.53 -21.35 -8.85
N LEU A 457 -12.83 -20.27 -8.48
CA LEU A 457 -11.48 -20.00 -8.99
C LEU A 457 -10.48 -21.06 -8.51
N TYR A 458 -10.63 -21.56 -7.26
CA TYR A 458 -9.81 -22.64 -6.74
C TYR A 458 -10.05 -23.96 -7.48
N THR A 459 -11.29 -24.43 -7.57
CA THR A 459 -11.60 -25.73 -8.20
C THR A 459 -11.46 -25.75 -9.71
N GLY A 460 -11.61 -24.60 -10.38
CA GLY A 460 -11.57 -24.47 -11.84
C GLY A 460 -10.25 -23.97 -12.43
N LEU A 461 -9.50 -23.09 -11.73
CA LEU A 461 -8.27 -22.49 -12.30
C LEU A 461 -6.98 -22.92 -11.60
N PHE A 462 -6.99 -23.35 -10.33
CA PHE A 462 -5.76 -23.63 -9.59
C PHE A 462 -4.87 -24.65 -10.30
N ILE A 463 -5.43 -25.78 -10.75
CA ILE A 463 -4.74 -26.85 -11.49
C ILE A 463 -4.08 -26.34 -12.79
N HIS A 464 -4.62 -25.28 -13.39
CA HIS A 464 -4.12 -24.69 -14.64
C HIS A 464 -3.26 -23.43 -14.42
N ALA A 465 -3.03 -23.01 -13.17
CA ALA A 465 -2.30 -21.78 -12.88
C ALA A 465 -0.78 -21.92 -13.03
N TYR A 466 -0.24 -23.13 -12.88
CA TYR A 466 1.19 -23.41 -12.98
C TYR A 466 1.47 -24.88 -13.35
N VAL A 467 2.72 -25.19 -13.68
CA VAL A 467 3.22 -26.56 -13.86
C VAL A 467 4.56 -26.69 -13.16
N GLY A 468 4.63 -27.57 -12.16
CA GLY A 468 5.85 -27.91 -11.42
C GLY A 468 5.83 -29.37 -10.96
N PRO A 469 6.95 -29.89 -10.41
CA PRO A 469 7.09 -31.30 -10.06
C PRO A 469 6.19 -31.72 -8.89
N MET A 470 5.81 -30.79 -8.00
CA MET A 470 4.85 -31.02 -6.91
C MET A 470 3.49 -30.35 -7.16
N TYR A 471 3.29 -29.73 -8.33
CA TYR A 471 2.05 -29.03 -8.64
C TYR A 471 0.96 -30.02 -9.12
N PRO A 472 -0.25 -30.02 -8.54
CA PRO A 472 -1.30 -30.97 -8.91
C PRO A 472 -1.77 -30.72 -10.35
N GLN A 473 -1.75 -31.77 -11.17
CA GLN A 473 -2.20 -31.72 -12.56
C GLN A 473 -3.54 -32.42 -12.82
N THR A 474 -4.09 -33.10 -11.81
CA THR A 474 -5.42 -33.73 -11.88
C THR A 474 -6.21 -33.34 -10.63
N PRO A 475 -7.55 -33.23 -10.71
CA PRO A 475 -8.37 -32.84 -9.56
C PRO A 475 -8.35 -33.85 -8.42
N ASN A 476 -7.92 -35.09 -8.67
CA ASN A 476 -7.81 -36.16 -7.68
C ASN A 476 -6.62 -35.98 -6.72
N LEU A 477 -5.68 -35.11 -7.06
CA LEU A 477 -4.53 -34.75 -6.23
C LEU A 477 -4.85 -33.40 -5.58
N MET A 478 -4.96 -33.35 -4.24
CA MET A 478 -5.43 -32.24 -3.38
C MET A 478 -6.95 -32.22 -3.08
N ASP A 479 -7.35 -31.33 -2.16
CA ASP A 479 -8.72 -31.10 -1.68
C ASP A 479 -9.69 -30.51 -2.73
N VAL A 480 -9.20 -30.24 -3.95
CA VAL A 480 -10.01 -29.82 -5.10
C VAL A 480 -11.08 -30.86 -5.43
N LYS A 481 -10.80 -32.17 -5.32
CA LYS A 481 -11.81 -33.22 -5.48
C LYS A 481 -12.96 -33.06 -4.48
N PHE A 482 -12.64 -33.03 -3.18
CA PHE A 482 -13.63 -32.90 -2.11
C PHE A 482 -14.46 -31.62 -2.26
N CYS A 483 -13.88 -30.54 -2.79
CA CYS A 483 -14.63 -29.36 -3.16
C CYS A 483 -15.61 -29.58 -4.32
N ARG A 484 -15.21 -30.27 -5.39
CA ARG A 484 -16.11 -30.55 -6.53
C ARG A 484 -17.29 -31.44 -6.12
N ASP A 485 -17.05 -32.40 -5.23
CA ASP A 485 -18.05 -33.36 -4.77
C ASP A 485 -18.98 -32.78 -3.67
N HIS A 486 -18.44 -31.99 -2.73
CA HIS A 486 -19.13 -31.59 -1.49
C HIS A 486 -19.31 -30.07 -1.29
N TRP A 487 -19.14 -29.22 -2.32
CA TRP A 487 -19.26 -27.75 -2.22
C TRP A 487 -20.59 -27.22 -1.65
N TRP A 488 -21.68 -27.99 -1.75
CA TRP A 488 -23.00 -27.59 -1.25
C TRP A 488 -23.11 -27.69 0.29
N VAL A 489 -22.16 -28.37 0.95
CA VAL A 489 -22.10 -28.61 2.42
C VAL A 489 -21.28 -27.52 3.15
N THR A 490 -20.93 -26.43 2.49
CA THR A 490 -19.85 -25.50 2.91
C THR A 490 -20.05 -24.70 4.20
N TYR A 491 -21.25 -24.72 4.79
CA TYR A 491 -21.50 -24.19 6.14
C TYR A 491 -21.75 -25.26 7.22
N LEU A 492 -21.66 -26.55 6.84
CA LEU A 492 -21.88 -27.74 7.69
C LEU A 492 -20.73 -28.76 7.61
N ASN A 493 -19.64 -28.45 6.91
CA ASN A 493 -18.50 -29.34 6.70
C ASN A 493 -17.74 -29.71 8.00
N ASN A 494 -17.96 -28.97 9.10
CA ASN A 494 -17.49 -29.32 10.44
C ASN A 494 -18.25 -30.52 11.06
N PHE A 495 -19.44 -30.87 10.55
CA PHE A 495 -20.25 -32.01 10.97
C PHE A 495 -20.36 -33.11 9.90
N ILE A 496 -20.56 -32.72 8.65
CA ILE A 496 -20.81 -33.62 7.51
C ILE A 496 -19.53 -33.67 6.66
N TYR A 497 -19.05 -34.89 6.35
CA TYR A 497 -17.76 -35.11 5.65
C TYR A 497 -16.56 -34.41 6.34
N SER A 498 -16.46 -34.48 7.67
CA SER A 498 -15.38 -33.80 8.43
C SER A 498 -13.96 -34.31 8.15
N ASP A 499 -13.84 -35.46 7.48
CA ASP A 499 -12.57 -36.07 7.08
C ASP A 499 -12.19 -35.71 5.62
N GLU A 500 -13.14 -35.19 4.83
CA GLU A 500 -13.01 -34.80 3.41
C GLU A 500 -13.42 -33.33 3.21
N LEU A 501 -12.73 -32.44 3.90
CA LEU A 501 -13.05 -31.00 3.94
C LEU A 501 -12.70 -30.29 2.63
N CYS A 502 -13.71 -29.73 1.96
CA CYS A 502 -13.48 -28.73 0.91
C CYS A 502 -12.83 -27.46 1.48
N MET A 503 -11.67 -27.05 0.93
CA MET A 503 -10.82 -25.96 1.41
C MET A 503 -10.56 -26.10 2.91
N GLY A 504 -9.50 -26.81 3.30
CA GLY A 504 -9.26 -27.23 4.69
C GLY A 504 -9.27 -26.14 5.78
N TRP A 505 -9.26 -24.85 5.43
CA TRP A 505 -9.44 -23.70 6.33
C TRP A 505 -10.91 -23.24 6.51
N SER A 506 -11.84 -23.67 5.65
CA SER A 506 -13.21 -23.17 5.59
C SER A 506 -14.09 -23.52 6.80
N TRP A 507 -13.70 -24.51 7.61
CA TRP A 507 -14.36 -24.89 8.88
C TRP A 507 -14.61 -23.70 9.82
N TYR A 508 -13.71 -22.69 9.78
CA TYR A 508 -13.84 -21.48 10.58
C TYR A 508 -15.14 -20.74 10.22
N LEU A 509 -15.46 -20.66 8.93
CA LEU A 509 -16.66 -20.01 8.42
C LEU A 509 -17.93 -20.79 8.80
N SER A 510 -17.89 -22.13 8.75
CA SER A 510 -18.98 -22.98 9.26
C SER A 510 -19.27 -22.69 10.73
N ASN A 511 -18.25 -22.68 11.59
CA ASN A 511 -18.41 -22.34 13.01
C ASN A 511 -18.92 -20.90 13.21
N GLU A 512 -18.38 -19.91 12.50
CA GLU A 512 -18.78 -18.50 12.61
C GLU A 512 -20.25 -18.28 12.22
N ILE A 513 -20.68 -18.90 11.12
CA ILE A 513 -22.06 -18.88 10.65
C ILE A 513 -22.98 -19.56 11.66
N GLN A 514 -22.64 -20.76 12.15
CA GLN A 514 -23.43 -21.48 13.17
C GLN A 514 -23.56 -20.67 14.47
N PHE A 515 -22.49 -20.06 14.98
CA PHE A 515 -22.54 -19.19 16.16
C PHE A 515 -23.42 -17.94 15.93
N SER A 516 -23.33 -17.34 14.74
CA SER A 516 -24.06 -16.12 14.40
C SER A 516 -25.56 -16.31 14.10
N ILE A 517 -25.94 -17.49 13.56
CA ILE A 517 -27.33 -17.82 13.20
C ILE A 517 -28.07 -18.52 14.35
N VAL A 518 -27.38 -19.28 15.21
CA VAL A 518 -28.02 -20.04 16.29
C VAL A 518 -27.80 -19.37 17.65
N LEU A 519 -26.54 -19.21 18.09
CA LEU A 519 -26.24 -18.76 19.45
C LEU A 519 -26.57 -17.28 19.66
N SER A 520 -26.22 -16.42 18.70
CA SER A 520 -26.51 -14.99 18.78
C SER A 520 -28.02 -14.69 18.90
N PRO A 521 -28.92 -15.23 18.05
CA PRO A 521 -30.35 -14.96 18.18
C PRO A 521 -30.95 -15.46 19.49
N ILE A 522 -30.53 -16.62 19.99
CA ILE A 522 -30.98 -17.15 21.30
C ILE A 522 -30.52 -16.21 22.42
N PHE A 523 -29.22 -15.93 22.54
CA PHE A 523 -28.67 -15.07 23.58
C PHE A 523 -29.29 -13.66 23.56
N LEU A 524 -29.42 -13.06 22.38
CA LEU A 524 -29.94 -11.70 22.22
C LEU A 524 -31.43 -11.60 22.48
N SER A 525 -32.21 -12.62 22.10
CA SER A 525 -33.64 -12.70 22.43
C SER A 525 -33.85 -12.90 23.93
N LEU A 526 -33.01 -13.74 24.58
CA LEU A 526 -33.03 -13.91 26.04
C LEU A 526 -32.68 -12.60 26.76
N ILE A 527 -31.61 -11.90 26.38
CA ILE A 527 -31.26 -10.60 26.99
C ILE A 527 -32.29 -9.50 26.72
N ALA A 528 -32.93 -9.49 25.55
CA ALA A 528 -34.00 -8.54 25.26
C ALA A 528 -35.29 -8.82 26.06
N TRP A 529 -35.49 -10.06 26.52
CA TRP A 529 -36.58 -10.43 27.43
C TRP A 529 -36.21 -10.23 28.91
N ASN A 530 -35.06 -10.75 29.34
CA ASN A 530 -34.52 -10.60 30.69
C ASN A 530 -32.99 -10.76 30.69
N ASP A 531 -32.28 -9.69 31.07
CA ASP A 531 -30.81 -9.65 31.09
C ASP A 531 -30.20 -10.82 31.91
N THR A 532 -30.77 -11.19 33.07
CA THR A 532 -30.17 -12.23 33.93
C THR A 532 -30.22 -13.62 33.30
N ILE A 533 -31.33 -13.97 32.64
CA ILE A 533 -31.49 -15.27 31.96
C ILE A 533 -30.49 -15.37 30.80
N GLY A 534 -30.33 -14.31 30.01
CA GLY A 534 -29.36 -14.29 28.91
C GLY A 534 -27.90 -14.33 29.38
N VAL A 535 -27.56 -13.66 30.48
CA VAL A 535 -26.20 -13.74 31.08
C VAL A 535 -25.93 -15.15 31.62
N LEU A 536 -26.88 -15.77 32.32
CA LEU A 536 -26.77 -17.17 32.78
C LEU A 536 -26.58 -18.14 31.61
N PHE A 537 -27.32 -17.95 30.51
CA PHE A 537 -27.14 -18.72 29.29
C PHE A 537 -25.73 -18.54 28.69
N GLY A 538 -25.23 -17.31 28.62
CA GLY A 538 -23.86 -17.03 28.15
C GLY A 538 -22.77 -17.66 29.01
N ILE A 539 -22.91 -17.64 30.34
CA ILE A 539 -22.01 -18.33 31.27
C ILE A 539 -22.11 -19.85 31.10
N GLY A 540 -23.32 -20.39 30.93
CA GLY A 540 -23.56 -21.80 30.66
C GLY A 540 -22.87 -22.31 29.39
N LEU A 541 -22.87 -21.53 28.31
CA LEU A 541 -22.12 -21.85 27.08
C LEU A 541 -20.60 -21.93 27.33
N VAL A 542 -20.03 -21.02 28.13
CA VAL A 542 -18.60 -21.07 28.49
C VAL A 542 -18.28 -22.33 29.28
N ILE A 543 -19.07 -22.65 30.30
CA ILE A 543 -18.89 -23.86 31.13
C ILE A 543 -19.04 -25.13 30.27
N SER A 544 -20.04 -25.19 29.40
CA SER A 544 -20.27 -26.34 28.51
C SER A 544 -19.13 -26.54 27.51
N SER A 545 -18.52 -25.47 27.01
CA SER A 545 -17.30 -25.52 26.18
C SER A 545 -16.11 -26.13 26.92
N ILE A 546 -15.90 -25.71 28.17
CA ILE A 546 -14.78 -26.17 29.00
C ILE A 546 -15.01 -27.66 29.35
N GLY A 547 -16.21 -28.03 29.79
CA GLY A 547 -16.55 -29.40 30.14
C GLY A 547 -16.47 -30.38 28.96
N SER A 548 -16.97 -30.01 27.78
CA SER A 548 -16.86 -30.85 26.57
C SER A 548 -15.42 -31.00 26.09
N THR A 549 -14.63 -29.91 26.09
CA THR A 549 -13.21 -29.96 25.70
C THR A 549 -12.39 -30.80 26.68
N PHE A 550 -12.62 -30.63 28.00
CA PHE A 550 -11.99 -31.44 29.04
C PHE A 550 -12.34 -32.92 28.87
N GLY A 551 -13.63 -33.25 28.73
CA GLY A 551 -14.11 -34.63 28.59
C GLY A 551 -13.54 -35.34 27.36
N ILE A 552 -13.50 -34.67 26.20
CA ILE A 552 -12.94 -35.24 24.97
C ILE A 552 -11.41 -35.38 25.09
N SER A 553 -10.72 -34.39 25.66
CA SER A 553 -9.26 -34.43 25.82
C SER A 553 -8.80 -35.49 26.82
N TYR A 554 -9.60 -35.73 27.88
CA TYR A 554 -9.34 -36.75 28.89
C TYR A 554 -9.71 -38.16 28.42
N ALA A 555 -10.75 -38.32 27.61
CA ALA A 555 -11.17 -39.63 27.11
C ALA A 555 -10.28 -40.19 25.97
N ASN A 556 -9.48 -39.35 25.32
CA ASN A 556 -8.62 -39.72 24.19
C ASN A 556 -7.11 -39.45 24.45
N ASP A 557 -6.74 -39.15 25.69
CA ASP A 557 -5.36 -38.89 26.14
C ASP A 557 -4.55 -37.89 25.27
N TYR A 558 -5.23 -36.87 24.73
CA TYR A 558 -4.59 -35.91 23.81
C TYR A 558 -3.60 -34.98 24.53
N LEU A 559 -2.35 -34.95 24.05
CA LEU A 559 -1.32 -34.02 24.53
C LEU A 559 -1.58 -32.57 24.05
N PRO A 560 -1.39 -31.56 24.92
CA PRO A 560 -1.61 -30.17 24.56
C PRO A 560 -0.49 -29.66 23.63
N GLY A 561 -0.88 -28.91 22.58
CA GLY A 561 0.03 -28.42 21.54
C GLY A 561 0.19 -29.37 20.35
N SER A 562 -0.20 -30.65 20.49
CA SER A 562 -0.22 -31.60 19.38
C SER A 562 -1.54 -31.49 18.59
N LEU A 563 -1.43 -31.19 17.29
CA LEU A 563 -2.55 -31.28 16.34
C LEU A 563 -2.41 -32.55 15.48
N SER A 564 -2.63 -33.73 16.06
CA SER A 564 -2.92 -34.92 15.24
C SER A 564 -4.22 -34.74 14.45
N LEU A 565 -4.46 -35.45 13.34
CA LEU A 565 -5.77 -35.32 12.65
C LEU A 565 -6.91 -35.65 13.59
N SER A 566 -6.77 -36.70 14.40
CA SER A 566 -7.76 -37.11 15.40
C SER A 566 -8.09 -35.97 16.38
N SER A 567 -7.09 -35.29 16.94
CA SER A 567 -7.26 -34.09 17.78
C SER A 567 -7.88 -32.92 16.99
N PHE A 568 -7.50 -32.76 15.73
CA PHE A 568 -8.05 -31.73 14.86
C PHE A 568 -9.54 -31.94 14.57
N THR A 569 -9.95 -33.13 14.14
CA THR A 569 -11.34 -33.42 13.77
C THR A 569 -12.25 -33.50 14.99
N THR A 570 -11.77 -34.00 16.14
CA THR A 570 -12.62 -34.15 17.35
C THR A 570 -12.68 -32.91 18.24
N ILE A 571 -11.56 -32.21 18.45
CA ILE A 571 -11.49 -31.01 19.31
C ILE A 571 -11.43 -29.73 18.50
N TYR A 572 -10.59 -29.64 17.47
CA TYR A 572 -10.28 -28.36 16.84
C TYR A 572 -11.38 -27.84 15.91
N LEU A 573 -12.00 -28.71 15.12
CA LEU A 573 -13.04 -28.34 14.15
C LEU A 573 -14.40 -28.06 14.81
N LYS A 574 -14.74 -28.81 15.86
CA LYS A 574 -16.12 -28.91 16.35
C LYS A 574 -16.58 -27.60 17.04
N PRO A 575 -17.84 -27.18 16.88
CA PRO A 575 -18.31 -25.88 17.39
C PRO A 575 -18.41 -25.82 18.92
N TYR A 576 -18.82 -26.92 19.55
CA TYR A 576 -19.08 -26.98 21.00
C TYR A 576 -17.82 -26.90 21.87
N THR A 577 -16.63 -27.21 21.34
CA THR A 577 -15.35 -27.00 22.06
C THR A 577 -14.89 -25.54 22.01
N ARG A 578 -15.42 -24.72 21.08
CA ARG A 578 -14.95 -23.35 20.81
C ARG A 578 -15.92 -22.24 21.13
N TRP A 579 -17.23 -22.51 21.22
CA TRP A 579 -18.26 -21.49 21.43
C TRP A 579 -18.10 -20.64 22.71
N SER A 580 -17.28 -21.05 23.68
CA SER A 580 -16.87 -20.20 24.81
C SER A 580 -16.24 -18.87 24.38
N THR A 581 -15.39 -18.91 23.35
CA THR A 581 -14.67 -17.73 22.83
C THR A 581 -15.65 -16.70 22.25
N TYR A 582 -16.66 -17.19 21.53
CA TYR A 582 -17.79 -16.39 21.04
C TYR A 582 -18.67 -15.88 22.19
N ALA A 583 -18.98 -16.73 23.18
CA ALA A 583 -19.82 -16.39 24.33
C ALA A 583 -19.19 -15.32 25.25
N ILE A 584 -17.87 -15.32 25.46
CA ILE A 584 -17.16 -14.24 26.14
C ILE A 584 -17.34 -12.91 25.38
N GLY A 585 -17.32 -12.95 24.04
CA GLY A 585 -17.64 -11.81 23.18
C GLY A 585 -19.07 -11.32 23.39
N LEU A 586 -20.05 -12.23 23.37
CA LEU A 586 -21.46 -11.91 23.61
C LEU A 586 -21.67 -11.22 24.97
N LEU A 587 -21.09 -11.77 26.03
CA LEU A 587 -21.16 -11.23 27.40
C LEU A 587 -20.52 -9.85 27.51
N LEU A 588 -19.32 -9.66 26.92
CA LEU A 588 -18.65 -8.35 26.91
C LEU A 588 -19.44 -7.30 26.12
N GLY A 589 -20.05 -7.68 24.99
CA GLY A 589 -20.86 -6.77 24.19
C GLY A 589 -22.09 -6.24 24.95
N TRP A 590 -22.72 -7.08 25.76
CA TRP A 590 -23.81 -6.67 26.66
C TRP A 590 -23.29 -5.75 27.78
N PHE A 591 -22.18 -6.12 28.43
CA PHE A 591 -21.58 -5.31 29.49
C PHE A 591 -21.20 -3.90 28.99
N LEU A 592 -20.56 -3.80 27.81
CA LEU A 592 -20.19 -2.53 27.21
C LEU A 592 -21.41 -1.72 26.75
N GLU A 593 -22.46 -2.34 26.19
CA GLU A 593 -23.69 -1.61 25.82
C GLU A 593 -24.32 -0.91 27.03
N ARG A 594 -24.39 -1.62 28.17
CA ARG A 594 -25.02 -1.14 29.39
C ARG A 594 -24.18 -0.14 30.18
N HIS A 595 -22.87 -0.36 30.33
CA HIS A 595 -22.04 0.35 31.30
C HIS A 595 -21.06 1.39 30.72
N ILE A 596 -20.85 1.44 29.40
CA ILE A 596 -19.82 2.33 28.81
C ILE A 596 -20.01 3.82 29.11
N ASN A 597 -21.26 4.30 29.21
CA ASN A 597 -21.54 5.71 29.52
C ASN A 597 -21.25 6.06 30.99
N ILE A 598 -21.47 5.12 31.91
CA ILE A 598 -21.16 5.28 33.34
C ILE A 598 -19.64 5.29 33.51
N LEU A 599 -18.94 4.31 32.92
CA LEU A 599 -17.50 4.14 33.06
C LEU A 599 -16.68 5.27 32.38
N LYS A 600 -17.24 5.95 31.38
CA LYS A 600 -16.62 7.15 30.77
C LYS A 600 -16.51 8.34 31.73
N ASN A 601 -17.36 8.45 32.75
CA ASN A 601 -17.36 9.57 33.69
C ASN A 601 -16.34 9.42 34.85
N VAL A 602 -15.53 8.35 34.85
CA VAL A 602 -14.51 8.10 35.88
C VAL A 602 -13.34 9.11 35.79
N ASN A 603 -12.79 9.50 36.94
CA ASN A 603 -11.66 10.44 37.08
C ASN A 603 -10.39 9.96 36.36
N SER A 604 -9.57 10.91 35.88
CA SER A 604 -8.35 10.62 35.09
C SER A 604 -7.34 9.73 35.81
N LYS A 605 -7.03 10.00 37.09
CA LYS A 605 -6.13 9.17 37.91
C LYS A 605 -6.61 7.72 38.01
N THR A 606 -7.91 7.52 38.23
CA THR A 606 -8.53 6.19 38.31
C THR A 606 -8.51 5.47 36.96
N LYS A 607 -8.66 6.19 35.83
CA LYS A 607 -8.52 5.61 34.48
C LYS A 607 -7.11 5.07 34.21
N VAL A 608 -6.07 5.79 34.64
CA VAL A 608 -4.67 5.31 34.53
C VAL A 608 -4.46 4.05 35.36
N LEU A 609 -4.96 4.01 36.60
CA LEU A 609 -4.86 2.83 37.47
C LEU A 609 -5.59 1.61 36.89
N ILE A 610 -6.82 1.79 36.38
CA ILE A 610 -7.58 0.74 35.68
C ILE A 610 -6.83 0.27 34.43
N GLY A 611 -6.22 1.20 33.68
CA GLY A 611 -5.39 0.88 32.52
C GLY A 611 -4.21 -0.02 32.89
N LEU A 612 -3.42 0.36 33.90
CA LEU A 612 -2.26 -0.42 34.37
C LEU A 612 -2.66 -1.81 34.85
N ILE A 613 -3.68 -1.91 35.72
CA ILE A 613 -4.17 -3.21 36.22
C ILE A 613 -4.67 -4.09 35.05
N GLY A 614 -5.42 -3.50 34.12
CA GLY A 614 -5.92 -4.22 32.93
C GLY A 614 -4.80 -4.72 32.02
N VAL A 615 -3.76 -3.92 31.79
CA VAL A 615 -2.57 -4.34 31.02
C VAL A 615 -1.85 -5.48 31.72
N CYS A 616 -1.56 -5.37 33.02
CA CYS A 616 -0.89 -6.44 33.76
C CYS A 616 -1.69 -7.75 33.74
N LEU A 617 -2.99 -7.70 34.00
CA LEU A 617 -3.86 -8.89 33.99
C LEU A 617 -3.98 -9.51 32.59
N SER A 618 -4.14 -8.69 31.55
CA SER A 618 -4.14 -9.17 30.16
C SER A 618 -2.81 -9.81 29.78
N SER A 619 -1.68 -9.22 30.16
CA SER A 619 -0.35 -9.77 29.86
C SER A 619 -0.16 -11.13 30.54
N ILE A 620 -0.59 -11.29 31.80
CA ILE A 620 -0.56 -12.59 32.49
C ILE A 620 -1.36 -13.64 31.72
N PHE A 621 -2.61 -13.34 31.31
CA PHE A 621 -3.45 -14.29 30.57
C PHE A 621 -2.92 -14.61 29.17
N CYS A 622 -2.46 -13.62 28.41
CA CYS A 622 -1.92 -13.83 27.07
C CYS A 622 -0.55 -14.55 27.08
N VAL A 623 0.35 -14.21 28.02
CA VAL A 623 1.68 -14.86 28.10
C VAL A 623 1.57 -16.29 28.63
N SER A 624 0.77 -16.54 29.67
CA SER A 624 0.57 -17.89 30.20
C SER A 624 -0.06 -18.86 29.20
N THR A 625 -0.95 -18.37 28.33
CA THR A 625 -1.56 -19.19 27.28
C THR A 625 -0.62 -19.41 26.09
N VAL A 626 0.02 -18.35 25.56
CA VAL A 626 0.91 -18.45 24.39
C VAL A 626 2.21 -19.21 24.68
N TYR A 627 2.78 -19.05 25.87
CA TYR A 627 4.06 -19.67 26.26
C TYR A 627 3.94 -20.81 27.27
N GLY A 628 2.72 -21.18 27.72
CA GLY A 628 2.52 -22.20 28.75
C GLY A 628 3.08 -23.58 28.41
N LEU A 629 3.20 -23.91 27.12
CA LEU A 629 3.77 -25.17 26.64
C LEU A 629 5.30 -25.15 26.50
N TYR A 630 5.96 -24.01 26.73
CA TYR A 630 7.41 -23.87 26.54
C TYR A 630 8.22 -24.84 27.41
N GLY A 631 7.85 -25.02 28.68
CA GLY A 631 8.56 -25.93 29.60
C GLY A 631 8.49 -27.39 29.15
N LEU A 632 7.31 -27.82 28.68
CA LEU A 632 7.06 -29.14 28.13
C LEU A 632 7.83 -29.36 26.82
N LEU A 633 7.64 -28.48 25.84
CA LEU A 633 8.22 -28.59 24.50
C LEU A 633 9.74 -28.38 24.46
N SER A 634 10.34 -27.79 25.50
CA SER A 634 11.79 -27.70 25.66
C SER A 634 12.39 -28.84 26.49
N GLY A 635 11.60 -29.81 26.95
CA GLY A 635 12.06 -30.95 27.77
C GLY A 635 12.58 -30.55 29.15
N LYS A 636 12.20 -29.36 29.65
CA LYS A 636 12.65 -28.83 30.96
C LYS A 636 11.72 -29.21 32.12
N VAL A 637 10.54 -29.72 31.80
CA VAL A 637 9.48 -30.09 32.75
C VAL A 637 8.98 -31.47 32.37
N GLU A 638 8.58 -32.27 33.36
CA GLU A 638 7.95 -33.57 33.14
C GLU A 638 6.69 -33.45 32.27
N PRO A 639 6.35 -34.50 31.47
CA PRO A 639 5.13 -34.52 30.69
C PRO A 639 3.90 -34.36 31.58
N PHE A 640 2.90 -33.61 31.10
CA PHE A 640 1.65 -33.45 31.85
C PHE A 640 0.99 -34.82 32.09
N THR A 641 0.42 -34.98 33.29
CA THR A 641 -0.60 -36.03 33.52
C THR A 641 -1.77 -35.82 32.56
N THR A 642 -2.50 -36.89 32.21
CA THR A 642 -3.68 -36.82 31.31
C THR A 642 -4.71 -35.80 31.81
N PHE A 643 -4.90 -35.71 33.13
CA PHE A 643 -5.68 -34.66 33.79
C PHE A 643 -5.13 -33.24 33.57
N GLY A 644 -3.80 -33.04 33.73
CA GLY A 644 -3.15 -31.74 33.50
C GLY A 644 -3.23 -31.29 32.05
N ALA A 645 -3.04 -32.23 31.12
CA ALA A 645 -3.21 -32.05 29.68
C ALA A 645 -4.64 -31.60 29.35
N ALA A 646 -5.65 -32.36 29.79
CA ALA A 646 -7.07 -32.05 29.59
C ALA A 646 -7.50 -30.73 30.23
N THR A 647 -6.91 -30.37 31.38
CA THR A 647 -7.14 -29.07 32.02
C THR A 647 -6.58 -27.93 31.17
N TYR A 648 -5.34 -28.04 30.69
CA TYR A 648 -4.76 -27.01 29.83
C TYR A 648 -5.55 -26.86 28.51
N THR A 649 -5.89 -27.96 27.83
CA THR A 649 -6.65 -27.92 26.57
C THR A 649 -8.03 -27.30 26.75
N ALA A 650 -8.71 -27.53 27.88
CA ALA A 650 -10.01 -26.92 28.17
C ALA A 650 -9.95 -25.42 28.49
N PHE A 651 -8.93 -24.95 29.22
CA PHE A 651 -8.88 -23.58 29.75
C PHE A 651 -8.07 -22.58 28.91
N HIS A 652 -7.11 -23.00 28.07
CA HIS A 652 -6.22 -22.06 27.37
C HIS A 652 -6.95 -21.09 26.42
N ARG A 653 -7.95 -21.54 25.64
CA ARG A 653 -8.70 -20.65 24.72
C ARG A 653 -9.56 -19.62 25.47
N PRO A 654 -10.39 -20.00 26.46
CA PRO A 654 -11.13 -19.03 27.27
C PRO A 654 -10.22 -18.00 27.97
N ILE A 655 -9.10 -18.43 28.56
CA ILE A 655 -8.16 -17.53 29.26
C ILE A 655 -7.53 -16.53 28.29
N PHE A 656 -7.07 -16.99 27.11
CA PHE A 656 -6.51 -16.11 26.08
C PHE A 656 -7.52 -15.02 25.66
N ILE A 657 -8.78 -15.41 25.45
CA ILE A 657 -9.85 -14.49 25.08
C ILE A 657 -10.29 -13.56 26.21
N LEU A 658 -10.20 -13.99 27.48
CA LEU A 658 -10.35 -13.08 28.62
C LEU A 658 -9.27 -11.98 28.63
N GLY A 659 -8.02 -12.32 28.26
CA GLY A 659 -6.96 -11.33 28.03
C GLY A 659 -7.36 -10.30 26.95
N ILE A 660 -7.71 -10.76 25.76
CA ILE A 660 -8.14 -9.87 24.66
C ILE A 660 -9.40 -9.05 25.03
N ALA A 661 -10.34 -9.63 25.78
CA ALA A 661 -11.53 -8.94 26.29
C ALA A 661 -11.16 -7.78 27.22
N ILE A 662 -10.14 -7.94 28.07
CA ILE A 662 -9.59 -6.86 28.90
C ILE A 662 -8.96 -5.77 28.03
N VAL A 663 -8.15 -6.12 27.02
CA VAL A 663 -7.55 -5.13 26.08
C VAL A 663 -8.63 -4.30 25.37
N VAL A 664 -9.67 -4.94 24.85
CA VAL A 664 -10.79 -4.24 24.19
C VAL A 664 -11.54 -3.36 25.19
N SER A 665 -11.73 -3.82 26.43
CA SER A 665 -12.38 -3.05 27.49
C SER A 665 -11.60 -1.78 27.84
N ILE A 666 -10.30 -1.88 28.14
CA ILE A 666 -9.48 -0.69 28.47
C ILE A 666 -9.40 0.31 27.31
N CYS A 667 -9.36 -0.17 26.06
CA CYS A 667 -9.41 0.69 24.87
C CYS A 667 -10.78 1.38 24.71
N ALA A 668 -11.88 0.66 24.90
CA ALA A 668 -13.24 1.21 24.80
C ALA A 668 -13.55 2.26 25.88
N LEU A 669 -12.89 2.17 27.04
CA LEU A 669 -12.97 3.12 28.15
C LEU A 669 -12.07 4.35 27.98
N GLY A 670 -11.11 4.33 27.04
CA GLY A 670 -10.10 5.38 26.91
C GLY A 670 -8.94 5.27 27.90
N CYS A 671 -8.74 4.08 28.48
CA CYS A 671 -7.68 3.78 29.47
C CYS A 671 -6.48 3.06 28.86
N GLY A 672 -6.50 2.72 27.56
CA GLY A 672 -5.53 1.82 26.94
C GLY A 672 -4.17 2.44 26.58
N GLY A 673 -3.98 3.75 26.78
CA GLY A 673 -2.68 4.43 26.62
C GLY A 673 -1.96 4.10 25.30
N PRO A 674 -0.69 3.65 25.32
CA PRO A 674 0.07 3.27 24.12
C PRO A 674 -0.60 2.18 23.27
N ILE A 675 -1.22 1.17 23.90
CA ILE A 675 -1.90 0.08 23.19
C ILE A 675 -3.08 0.62 22.39
N GLN A 676 -3.84 1.55 22.98
CA GLN A 676 -4.94 2.21 22.29
C GLN A 676 -4.45 3.09 21.13
N TRP A 677 -3.31 3.77 21.28
CA TRP A 677 -2.69 4.55 20.19
C TRP A 677 -2.33 3.63 19.01
N ILE A 678 -1.59 2.54 19.25
CA ILE A 678 -1.21 1.57 18.21
C ILE A 678 -2.45 0.98 17.54
N LEU A 679 -3.39 0.44 18.31
CA LEU A 679 -4.56 -0.27 17.76
C LEU A 679 -5.57 0.63 17.02
N THR A 680 -5.42 1.96 17.10
CA THR A 680 -6.27 2.94 16.40
C THR A 680 -5.58 3.68 15.25
N LEU A 681 -4.34 3.30 14.89
CA LEU A 681 -3.62 3.84 13.74
C LEU A 681 -4.44 3.73 12.45
N SER A 682 -4.47 4.82 11.67
CA SER A 682 -5.26 4.93 10.45
C SER A 682 -4.89 3.90 9.37
N VAL A 683 -3.62 3.48 9.32
CA VAL A 683 -3.09 2.50 8.37
C VAL A 683 -3.81 1.15 8.44
N PHE A 684 -4.32 0.75 9.62
CA PHE A 684 -5.03 -0.52 9.78
C PHE A 684 -6.46 -0.49 9.22
N ARG A 685 -7.06 0.67 8.96
CA ARG A 685 -8.50 0.81 8.63
C ARG A 685 -8.93 0.12 7.33
N VAL A 686 -8.08 0.09 6.31
CA VAL A 686 -8.40 -0.57 5.04
C VAL A 686 -8.07 -2.06 5.08
N PRO A 687 -6.86 -2.49 5.52
CA PRO A 687 -6.57 -3.90 5.73
C PRO A 687 -7.54 -4.61 6.70
N SER A 688 -8.02 -3.94 7.77
CA SER A 688 -8.99 -4.52 8.71
C SER A 688 -10.35 -4.84 8.09
N ARG A 689 -10.70 -4.20 6.96
CA ARG A 689 -11.93 -4.45 6.20
C ARG A 689 -11.76 -5.60 5.21
N LEU A 690 -10.53 -5.81 4.73
CA LEU A 690 -10.17 -6.88 3.79
C LEU A 690 -9.87 -8.23 4.48
N THR A 691 -9.92 -8.33 5.81
CA THR A 691 -9.50 -9.56 6.51
C THR A 691 -10.32 -10.79 6.14
N TYR A 692 -11.60 -10.64 5.79
CA TYR A 692 -12.42 -11.79 5.38
C TYR A 692 -11.98 -12.38 4.03
N THR A 693 -11.80 -11.54 3.01
CA THR A 693 -11.32 -11.98 1.69
C THR A 693 -9.85 -12.39 1.73
N ALA A 694 -9.00 -11.73 2.54
CA ALA A 694 -7.64 -12.18 2.81
C ALA A 694 -7.60 -13.57 3.47
N TYR A 695 -8.51 -13.86 4.40
CA TYR A 695 -8.64 -15.18 5.01
C TYR A 695 -8.94 -16.28 3.99
N LEU A 696 -9.80 -16.01 3.02
CA LEU A 696 -10.15 -17.00 1.98
C LEU A 696 -9.01 -17.26 1.00
N VAL A 697 -8.24 -16.22 0.63
CA VAL A 697 -7.27 -16.28 -0.47
C VAL A 697 -5.86 -16.68 -0.03
N HIS A 698 -5.41 -16.33 1.17
CA HIS A 698 -4.00 -16.55 1.56
C HIS A 698 -3.51 -18.01 1.49
N PRO A 699 -4.30 -19.07 1.79
CA PRO A 699 -3.80 -20.44 1.70
C PRO A 699 -3.54 -20.84 0.25
N ILE A 700 -4.36 -20.36 -0.68
CA ILE A 700 -4.20 -20.58 -2.12
C ILE A 700 -2.92 -19.91 -2.62
N VAL A 701 -2.60 -18.70 -2.13
CA VAL A 701 -1.34 -18.00 -2.46
C VAL A 701 -0.12 -18.76 -1.91
N ILE A 702 -0.18 -19.25 -0.66
CA ILE A 702 0.90 -20.03 -0.06
C ILE A 702 1.10 -21.36 -0.81
N LEU A 703 0.01 -22.09 -1.09
CA LEU A 703 0.05 -23.33 -1.86
C LEU A 703 0.56 -23.14 -3.29
N PHE A 704 0.18 -22.05 -3.97
CA PHE A 704 0.70 -21.71 -5.29
C PHE A 704 2.23 -21.54 -5.27
N ILE A 705 2.77 -20.79 -4.30
CA ILE A 705 4.21 -20.57 -4.16
C ILE A 705 4.93 -21.87 -3.75
N ALA A 706 4.38 -22.63 -2.80
CA ALA A 706 5.00 -23.83 -2.28
C ALA A 706 5.03 -24.96 -3.32
N LEU A 707 3.86 -25.31 -3.90
CA LEU A 707 3.74 -26.38 -4.90
C LEU A 707 4.33 -26.00 -6.26
N GLY A 708 4.46 -24.71 -6.55
CA GLY A 708 5.14 -24.18 -7.74
C GLY A 708 6.66 -24.24 -7.67
N SER A 709 7.25 -24.57 -6.51
CA SER A 709 8.69 -24.73 -6.37
C SER A 709 9.20 -25.89 -7.22
N GLN A 710 10.23 -25.65 -8.03
CA GLN A 710 10.89 -26.68 -8.83
C GLN A 710 11.82 -27.58 -8.00
N ASN A 711 12.33 -27.05 -6.89
CA ASN A 711 13.18 -27.77 -5.95
C ASN A 711 12.42 -28.01 -4.63
N PRO A 712 12.70 -29.12 -3.92
CA PRO A 712 12.09 -29.35 -2.61
C PRO A 712 12.52 -28.28 -1.61
N ILE A 713 11.56 -27.78 -0.83
CA ILE A 713 11.78 -26.64 0.06
C ILE A 713 12.58 -27.08 1.30
N LEU A 714 13.50 -26.24 1.76
CA LEU A 714 14.13 -26.37 3.07
C LEU A 714 13.60 -25.25 3.98
N LEU A 715 12.98 -25.63 5.09
CA LEU A 715 12.48 -24.70 6.08
C LEU A 715 13.61 -24.21 6.99
N ASP A 716 13.77 -22.91 7.06
CA ASP A 716 14.60 -22.20 8.03
C ASP A 716 13.97 -20.84 8.37
N ASP A 717 14.56 -20.11 9.32
CA ASP A 717 14.04 -18.80 9.74
C ASP A 717 14.03 -17.77 8.58
N LEU A 718 14.94 -17.89 7.58
CA LEU A 718 15.03 -16.96 6.45
C LEU A 718 13.95 -17.21 5.39
N HIS A 719 13.80 -18.46 4.94
CA HIS A 719 12.75 -18.87 4.00
C HIS A 719 11.38 -18.45 4.51
N LEU A 720 11.10 -18.65 5.80
CA LEU A 720 9.82 -18.26 6.41
C LEU A 720 9.58 -16.75 6.43
N ILE A 721 10.63 -15.94 6.61
CA ILE A 721 10.53 -14.48 6.52
C ILE A 721 10.28 -14.04 5.07
N VAL A 722 11.03 -14.60 4.11
CA VAL A 722 10.89 -14.28 2.67
C VAL A 722 9.50 -14.66 2.16
N THR A 723 9.07 -15.90 2.41
CA THR A 723 7.74 -16.41 2.03
C THR A 723 6.63 -15.57 2.66
N PHE A 724 6.73 -15.19 3.94
CA PHE A 724 5.75 -14.30 4.56
C PHE A 724 5.72 -12.90 3.92
N CYS A 725 6.88 -12.31 3.65
CA CYS A 725 6.99 -11.00 3.01
C CYS A 725 6.48 -11.00 1.56
N ALA A 726 6.53 -12.13 0.85
CA ALA A 726 5.92 -12.30 -0.47
C ALA A 726 4.40 -12.54 -0.41
N VAL A 727 3.94 -13.47 0.44
CA VAL A 727 2.53 -13.86 0.58
C VAL A 727 1.66 -12.69 1.05
N LEU A 728 2.15 -11.88 1.98
CA LEU A 728 1.37 -10.82 2.63
C LEU A 728 0.82 -9.75 1.65
N PRO A 729 1.64 -9.05 0.83
CA PRO A 729 1.14 -8.05 -0.12
C PRO A 729 0.27 -8.68 -1.21
N ILE A 730 0.64 -9.85 -1.74
CA ILE A 730 -0.14 -10.56 -2.77
C ILE A 730 -1.53 -10.91 -2.24
N THR A 731 -1.61 -11.44 -1.01
CA THR A 731 -2.87 -11.75 -0.33
C THR A 731 -3.77 -10.52 -0.22
N TYR A 732 -3.26 -9.40 0.29
CA TYR A 732 -4.09 -8.20 0.48
C TYR A 732 -4.48 -7.54 -0.84
N PHE A 733 -3.66 -7.64 -1.88
CA PHE A 733 -4.01 -7.19 -3.24
C PHE A 733 -5.15 -8.03 -3.84
N LEU A 734 -5.03 -9.36 -3.82
CA LEU A 734 -6.09 -10.25 -4.30
C LEU A 734 -7.37 -10.13 -3.46
N ALA A 735 -7.25 -9.97 -2.14
CA ALA A 735 -8.38 -9.71 -1.25
C ALA A 735 -9.13 -8.43 -1.63
N TYR A 736 -8.41 -7.35 -1.96
CA TYR A 736 -9.00 -6.10 -2.44
C TYR A 736 -9.77 -6.30 -3.76
N LEU A 737 -9.20 -7.03 -4.73
CA LEU A 737 -9.89 -7.34 -6.00
C LEU A 737 -11.18 -8.15 -5.77
N VAL A 738 -11.13 -9.21 -4.93
CA VAL A 738 -12.31 -10.02 -4.58
C VAL A 738 -13.37 -9.17 -3.85
N THR A 739 -12.96 -8.29 -2.93
CA THR A 739 -13.86 -7.38 -2.20
C THR A 739 -14.52 -6.34 -3.12
N LEU A 740 -13.81 -5.85 -4.15
CA LEU A 740 -14.41 -4.96 -5.16
C LEU A 740 -15.38 -5.70 -6.09
N ALA A 741 -15.08 -6.94 -6.45
CA ALA A 741 -15.94 -7.77 -7.29
C ALA A 741 -17.22 -8.21 -6.58
N THR A 742 -17.17 -8.54 -5.28
CA THR A 742 -18.27 -9.24 -4.58
C THR A 742 -18.90 -8.45 -3.45
N GLU A 743 -18.16 -8.17 -2.38
CA GLU A 743 -18.72 -7.59 -1.15
C GLU A 743 -19.14 -6.11 -1.33
N SER A 744 -18.34 -5.30 -2.03
CA SER A 744 -18.61 -3.86 -2.18
C SER A 744 -19.89 -3.57 -2.99
N PRO A 745 -20.15 -4.23 -4.13
CA PRO A 745 -21.42 -4.09 -4.86
C PRO A 745 -22.64 -4.52 -4.03
N VAL A 746 -22.55 -5.60 -3.25
CA VAL A 746 -23.64 -6.06 -2.37
C VAL A 746 -23.96 -5.05 -1.27
N ILE A 747 -22.93 -4.47 -0.64
CA ILE A 747 -23.09 -3.38 0.33
C ILE A 747 -23.69 -2.14 -0.34
N ALA A 748 -23.22 -1.78 -1.54
CA ALA A 748 -23.74 -0.63 -2.28
C ALA A 748 -25.21 -0.81 -2.70
N MET A 749 -25.63 -2.02 -3.08
CA MET A 749 -27.04 -2.35 -3.34
C MET A 749 -27.88 -2.17 -2.07
N THR A 750 -27.54 -2.83 -0.97
CA THR A 750 -28.35 -2.76 0.28
C THR A 750 -28.50 -1.33 0.81
N HIS A 751 -27.47 -0.48 0.72
CA HIS A 751 -27.58 0.93 1.09
C HIS A 751 -28.29 1.82 0.06
N GLY A 752 -28.19 1.50 -1.24
CA GLY A 752 -28.75 2.30 -2.34
C GLY A 752 -30.27 2.19 -2.55
N PHE A 753 -30.93 1.20 -1.94
CA PHE A 753 -32.39 1.07 -1.96
C PHE A 753 -33.08 1.63 -0.70
N GLY A 754 -32.36 1.81 0.41
CA GLY A 754 -32.92 2.21 1.72
C GLY A 754 -33.48 3.64 1.84
N ARG A 755 -33.66 4.38 0.74
CA ARG A 755 -34.37 5.67 0.72
C ARG A 755 -35.79 5.59 0.18
N GLU A 756 -36.15 4.52 -0.53
CA GLU A 756 -37.52 4.28 -0.99
C GLU A 756 -38.22 3.33 -0.02
N LYS A 757 -39.21 3.84 0.73
CA LYS A 757 -40.08 3.02 1.60
C LYS A 757 -41.10 2.23 0.77
N SER A 758 -40.64 1.38 -0.15
CA SER A 758 -41.47 0.45 -0.91
C SER A 758 -41.07 -0.98 -0.62
N SER A 759 -42.01 -1.79 -0.11
CA SER A 759 -41.77 -3.22 0.13
C SER A 759 -41.58 -4.04 -1.16
N SER A 760 -41.85 -3.44 -2.33
CA SER A 760 -41.68 -4.08 -3.64
C SER A 760 -40.23 -4.07 -4.15
N SER A 761 -39.44 -3.03 -3.87
CA SER A 761 -38.07 -2.89 -4.39
C SER A 761 -37.09 -3.87 -3.73
N GLU A 762 -37.29 -4.18 -2.45
CA GLU A 762 -36.50 -5.23 -1.76
C GLU A 762 -36.75 -6.61 -2.39
N ILE A 763 -38.01 -6.93 -2.71
CA ILE A 763 -38.40 -8.21 -3.31
C ILE A 763 -37.74 -8.42 -4.69
N HIS A 764 -37.57 -7.37 -5.50
CA HIS A 764 -36.86 -7.50 -6.78
C HIS A 764 -35.36 -7.78 -6.62
N VAL A 765 -34.70 -7.20 -5.61
CA VAL A 765 -33.32 -7.55 -5.26
C VAL A 765 -33.23 -8.99 -4.76
N TYR A 766 -34.19 -9.43 -3.93
CA TYR A 766 -34.25 -10.81 -3.44
C TYR A 766 -34.50 -11.82 -4.57
N ILE A 767 -35.42 -11.54 -5.50
CA ILE A 767 -35.68 -12.39 -6.68
C ILE A 767 -34.45 -12.44 -7.60
N TYR A 768 -33.79 -11.31 -7.88
CA TYR A 768 -32.61 -11.30 -8.76
C TYR A 768 -31.43 -12.05 -8.15
N ILE A 769 -31.18 -11.90 -6.85
CA ILE A 769 -30.10 -12.64 -6.17
C ILE A 769 -30.46 -14.12 -6.02
N LEU A 770 -31.73 -14.47 -5.80
CA LEU A 770 -32.21 -15.86 -5.89
C LEU A 770 -32.09 -16.42 -7.32
N MET A 771 -32.26 -15.61 -8.37
CA MET A 771 -32.00 -16.00 -9.76
C MET A 771 -30.51 -16.22 -10.05
N VAL A 772 -29.61 -15.42 -9.45
CA VAL A 772 -28.16 -15.65 -9.54
C VAL A 772 -27.76 -16.92 -8.77
N LEU A 773 -28.22 -17.09 -7.53
CA LEU A 773 -27.92 -18.28 -6.71
C LEU A 773 -28.56 -19.56 -7.28
N SER A 774 -29.78 -19.49 -7.82
CA SER A 774 -30.39 -20.63 -8.53
C SER A 774 -29.80 -20.83 -9.93
N GLY A 775 -29.26 -19.80 -10.57
CA GLY A 775 -28.45 -19.90 -11.78
C GLY A 775 -27.16 -20.68 -11.53
N PHE A 776 -26.41 -20.33 -10.49
CA PHE A 776 -25.27 -21.12 -10.03
C PHE A 776 -25.69 -22.55 -9.66
N SER A 777 -26.74 -22.72 -8.85
CA SER A 777 -27.24 -24.04 -8.44
C SER A 777 -27.63 -24.93 -9.63
N ARG A 778 -28.33 -24.38 -10.64
CA ARG A 778 -28.68 -25.09 -11.87
C ARG A 778 -27.44 -25.45 -12.71
N THR A 779 -26.54 -24.48 -12.90
CA THR A 779 -25.29 -24.72 -13.65
C THR A 779 -24.47 -25.84 -12.99
N PHE A 780 -24.43 -25.91 -11.65
CA PHE A 780 -23.74 -26.98 -10.93
C PHE A 780 -24.52 -28.30 -10.87
N SER A 781 -25.86 -28.30 -10.80
CA SER A 781 -26.63 -29.54 -10.91
C SER A 781 -26.51 -30.18 -12.30
N ASP A 782 -26.50 -29.36 -13.35
CA ASP A 782 -26.36 -29.83 -14.74
C ASP A 782 -24.94 -30.38 -15.00
N ILE A 783 -23.92 -29.85 -14.32
CA ILE A 783 -22.55 -30.40 -14.34
C ILE A 783 -22.44 -31.69 -13.50
N SER A 784 -23.11 -31.77 -12.35
CA SER A 784 -23.07 -32.95 -11.47
C SER A 784 -23.86 -34.15 -12.00
N CYS A 785 -24.78 -33.94 -12.94
CA CYS A 785 -25.54 -35.01 -13.60
C CYS A 785 -25.01 -35.37 -15.01
N GLY A 786 -23.91 -34.75 -15.45
CA GLY A 786 -23.37 -34.85 -16.81
C GLY A 786 -22.55 -36.10 -17.11
N ASP A 787 -23.05 -37.29 -16.79
CA ASP A 787 -22.41 -38.54 -17.21
C ASP A 787 -22.67 -38.82 -18.71
N GLY A 788 -21.60 -38.81 -19.50
CA GLY A 788 -21.47 -39.50 -20.80
C GLY A 788 -22.56 -39.31 -21.87
N SER A 789 -22.60 -38.17 -22.57
CA SER A 789 -22.73 -38.10 -24.05
C SER A 789 -23.00 -36.69 -24.59
N LEU A 790 -21.97 -35.94 -24.99
CA LEU A 790 -22.17 -34.76 -25.85
C LEU A 790 -21.04 -34.52 -26.87
N SER A 791 -20.71 -35.57 -27.62
CA SER A 791 -19.74 -35.54 -28.73
C SER A 791 -20.39 -35.94 -30.06
N ARG A 792 -21.44 -35.21 -30.49
CA ARG A 792 -22.01 -35.21 -31.87
C ARG A 792 -23.14 -34.17 -32.01
N SER A 793 -22.81 -32.92 -32.36
CA SER A 793 -23.73 -31.93 -33.00
C SER A 793 -23.08 -30.56 -33.26
N LEU A 794 -21.86 -30.54 -33.82
CA LEU A 794 -21.24 -29.31 -34.36
C LEU A 794 -20.67 -29.55 -35.76
N GLN A 795 -21.56 -29.96 -36.66
CA GLN A 795 -21.44 -29.79 -38.11
C GLN A 795 -22.86 -29.53 -38.64
N ASP A 796 -22.96 -28.73 -39.71
CA ASP A 796 -24.17 -28.20 -40.34
C ASP A 796 -24.98 -27.21 -39.46
N SER A 797 -24.89 -25.89 -39.65
CA SER A 797 -25.30 -25.25 -40.91
C SER A 797 -24.94 -23.75 -40.95
N ASN A 798 -24.35 -23.31 -42.07
CA ASN A 798 -24.30 -21.90 -42.45
C ASN A 798 -25.68 -21.45 -42.96
N GLN A 799 -26.23 -20.33 -42.48
CA GLN A 799 -27.06 -19.47 -43.32
C GLN A 799 -27.14 -18.02 -42.81
N ASN A 800 -26.96 -17.08 -43.75
CA ASN A 800 -27.12 -15.64 -43.52
C ASN A 800 -28.58 -15.26 -43.29
N CYS A 801 -28.82 -14.19 -42.52
CA CYS A 801 -29.76 -13.15 -42.97
C CYS A 801 -29.55 -11.82 -42.26
N SER A 802 -29.87 -10.74 -42.98
CA SER A 802 -29.70 -9.35 -42.54
C SER A 802 -31.02 -8.59 -42.60
N VAL A 803 -31.28 -7.81 -41.55
CA VAL A 803 -31.90 -6.46 -41.56
C VAL A 803 -33.30 -6.25 -42.22
N ASN A 804 -34.25 -5.82 -41.36
CA ASN A 804 -35.38 -4.88 -41.58
C ASN A 804 -36.80 -5.33 -42.02
N ARG A 805 -37.79 -4.61 -41.42
CA ARG A 805 -39.22 -4.40 -41.77
C ARG A 805 -40.21 -5.56 -41.49
N ALA A 806 -41.49 -5.34 -41.12
CA ALA A 806 -42.22 -4.12 -40.71
C ALA A 806 -43.53 -4.44 -39.93
N PHE A 807 -44.23 -3.38 -39.49
CA PHE A 807 -45.53 -3.32 -38.80
C PHE A 807 -46.67 -4.25 -39.29
N GLY A 808 -47.58 -4.60 -38.37
CA GLY A 808 -48.96 -5.05 -38.65
C GLY A 808 -49.92 -4.77 -37.47
N ILE A 809 -51.10 -4.18 -37.73
CA ILE A 809 -52.09 -3.73 -36.73
C ILE A 809 -53.50 -4.26 -37.05
N SER A 810 -54.23 -4.83 -36.07
CA SER A 810 -55.71 -4.80 -35.97
C SER A 810 -56.18 -5.31 -34.59
N ARG A 811 -56.84 -4.49 -33.74
CA ARG A 811 -58.33 -4.32 -33.57
C ARG A 811 -59.08 -5.62 -33.17
N GLY A 812 -59.96 -5.66 -32.14
CA GLY A 812 -60.37 -4.66 -31.12
C GLY A 812 -61.80 -4.88 -30.54
N LYS A 813 -62.23 -4.02 -29.59
CA LYS A 813 -63.57 -3.92 -28.90
C LYS A 813 -63.83 -4.94 -27.76
N SER A 814 -64.53 -4.64 -26.65
CA SER A 814 -65.09 -3.40 -26.02
C SER A 814 -65.30 -3.67 -24.50
N ASN A 815 -65.62 -2.76 -23.55
CA ASN A 815 -66.44 -1.54 -23.63
C ASN A 815 -66.34 -0.67 -22.33
N SER A 816 -66.27 0.68 -22.47
CA SER A 816 -66.86 1.72 -21.56
C SER A 816 -66.38 1.85 -20.07
N LYS A 817 -66.28 3.01 -19.39
CA LYS A 817 -66.56 4.44 -19.67
C LYS A 817 -65.50 5.40 -19.03
N THR A 818 -65.36 6.58 -19.62
CA THR A 818 -64.61 7.81 -19.24
C THR A 818 -65.47 8.75 -18.34
N PRO A 819 -65.20 10.07 -18.09
CA PRO A 819 -64.04 10.99 -18.39
C PRO A 819 -63.48 11.73 -17.13
N THR A 820 -62.24 12.24 -17.02
CA THR A 820 -61.48 13.33 -17.71
C THR A 820 -62.06 14.75 -17.70
N ARG A 821 -61.34 15.74 -17.13
CA ARG A 821 -60.84 16.98 -17.82
C ARG A 821 -60.27 18.09 -16.92
N THR A 822 -59.22 18.75 -17.42
CA THR A 822 -58.91 20.20 -17.28
C THR A 822 -59.35 20.91 -18.60
N PRO A 823 -59.18 22.24 -18.87
CA PRO A 823 -58.57 23.35 -18.11
C PRO A 823 -59.35 24.71 -18.23
N SER A 824 -58.66 25.85 -18.02
CA SER A 824 -58.80 27.18 -18.71
C SER A 824 -59.10 28.43 -17.85
N ARG A 825 -59.10 29.61 -18.51
CA ARG A 825 -58.73 30.95 -17.99
C ARG A 825 -59.67 32.02 -18.58
N GLY A 826 -60.22 32.92 -17.76
CA GLY A 826 -61.11 34.03 -18.18
C GLY A 826 -61.98 34.53 -17.01
N GLY A 827 -62.34 35.83 -16.97
CA GLY A 827 -62.98 36.47 -15.80
C GLY A 827 -64.25 37.28 -16.10
N LEU A 828 -64.49 38.34 -15.30
CA LEU A 828 -65.71 39.18 -15.11
C LEU A 828 -66.57 38.71 -13.91
N VAL A 829 -66.73 39.49 -12.82
CA VAL A 829 -67.66 40.64 -12.61
C VAL A 829 -69.12 40.14 -12.52
N SER A 830 -69.95 40.41 -11.50
CA SER A 830 -69.95 41.42 -10.41
C SER A 830 -70.67 40.93 -9.12
N ASP A 831 -70.90 41.88 -8.18
CA ASP A 831 -71.99 41.97 -7.18
C ASP A 831 -71.64 41.80 -5.68
N ASP A 832 -71.49 42.98 -5.07
CA ASP A 832 -71.60 43.31 -3.64
C ASP A 832 -73.10 43.24 -3.21
N PRO A 833 -73.47 43.10 -1.91
CA PRO A 833 -73.62 44.34 -1.14
C PRO A 833 -73.38 44.30 0.39
N SER A 834 -72.90 45.45 0.88
CA SER A 834 -73.17 46.18 2.16
C SER A 834 -74.36 45.73 3.05
N ASN A 835 -74.49 46.05 4.36
CA ASN A 835 -73.84 47.06 5.24
C ASN A 835 -74.32 46.89 6.72
N SER A 836 -73.54 47.26 7.77
CA SER A 836 -74.09 47.95 8.99
C SER A 836 -73.09 48.38 10.11
N PHE A 837 -72.83 49.69 10.23
CA PHE A 837 -72.85 50.56 11.43
C PHE A 837 -71.99 50.37 12.73
N LYS A 838 -71.06 51.34 12.97
CA LYS A 838 -70.85 52.27 14.14
C LYS A 838 -70.66 51.70 15.59
N ARG A 839 -69.93 52.31 16.56
CA ARG A 839 -69.15 53.57 16.75
C ARG A 839 -68.18 53.47 17.97
N THR A 840 -67.19 54.37 18.10
CA THR A 840 -66.10 54.48 19.13
C THR A 840 -66.47 55.30 20.39
N PRO A 841 -65.70 55.26 21.54
CA PRO A 841 -64.62 56.26 21.80
C PRO A 841 -63.45 55.91 22.81
N ASN A 842 -62.38 56.72 22.78
CA ASN A 842 -61.34 57.09 23.80
C ASN A 842 -60.83 56.09 24.87
N SER A 843 -59.51 55.90 25.08
CA SER A 843 -58.65 56.85 25.85
C SER A 843 -57.12 56.65 25.68
N SER A 844 -56.32 57.65 26.05
CA SER A 844 -54.85 57.73 25.87
C SER A 844 -53.99 57.27 27.05
N ILE A 845 -52.93 56.47 26.81
CA ILE A 845 -51.71 56.20 27.63
C ILE A 845 -50.87 55.16 26.85
N LYS A 846 -49.52 55.14 26.75
CA LYS A 846 -48.38 55.98 27.20
C LYS A 846 -47.22 55.88 26.16
N LYS A 847 -46.08 56.55 26.38
CA LYS A 847 -44.77 56.25 25.74
C LYS A 847 -43.92 55.31 26.63
N ILE A 848 -42.84 54.76 26.02
CA ILE A 848 -41.67 54.04 26.60
C ILE A 848 -41.78 52.49 26.52
N PRO A 849 -40.74 51.76 26.04
CA PRO A 849 -39.62 52.16 25.18
C PRO A 849 -39.62 51.41 23.83
N THR A 850 -38.75 51.84 22.92
CA THR A 850 -38.16 50.94 21.92
C THR A 850 -37.54 49.74 22.64
N VAL A 851 -37.91 48.51 22.28
CA VAL A 851 -37.08 47.36 22.65
C VAL A 851 -35.74 47.58 21.95
N HIS A 852 -34.70 47.82 22.75
CA HIS A 852 -33.33 47.84 22.24
C HIS A 852 -33.11 46.58 21.41
N GLU A 853 -32.61 46.74 20.18
CA GLU A 853 -31.82 45.66 19.59
C GLU A 853 -30.77 45.27 20.64
N CYS A 854 -30.65 43.98 20.93
CA CYS A 854 -29.72 43.49 21.95
C CYS A 854 -28.28 43.69 21.47
N ASP A 855 -27.79 44.90 21.67
CA ASP A 855 -26.40 45.26 21.50
C ASP A 855 -25.56 44.34 22.39
N GLY A 856 -24.49 43.79 21.83
CA GLY A 856 -23.82 42.65 22.43
C GLY A 856 -23.18 42.99 23.78
N ASP A 857 -23.55 42.23 24.81
CA ASP A 857 -22.95 42.36 26.15
C ASP A 857 -21.43 42.10 26.09
N ARG A 858 -20.64 43.00 26.67
CA ARG A 858 -19.17 42.89 26.78
C ARG A 858 -18.71 41.65 27.55
N PHE A 859 -19.54 41.10 28.44
CA PHE A 859 -19.22 39.99 29.32
C PHE A 859 -19.85 38.65 28.90
N ILE A 860 -20.95 38.67 28.13
CA ILE A 860 -21.63 37.46 27.65
C ILE A 860 -21.42 37.30 26.14
N PRO A 861 -20.66 36.30 25.67
CA PRO A 861 -20.34 36.17 24.25
C PRO A 861 -21.57 35.74 23.43
N ASN A 862 -21.79 36.39 22.29
CA ASN A 862 -22.92 36.11 21.44
C ASN A 862 -22.79 34.69 20.83
N ARG A 863 -23.78 33.87 21.13
CA ARG A 863 -23.82 32.43 20.79
C ARG A 863 -24.01 32.16 19.30
N SER A 864 -24.53 33.12 18.53
CA SER A 864 -24.70 33.01 17.08
C SER A 864 -23.40 33.31 16.31
N SER A 865 -22.60 34.28 16.79
CA SER A 865 -21.34 34.66 16.14
C SER A 865 -20.11 33.91 16.67
N THR A 866 -20.19 33.30 17.85
CA THR A 866 -19.05 32.57 18.47
C THR A 866 -19.11 31.05 18.24
N ASN A 867 -18.15 30.53 17.47
CA ASN A 867 -18.00 29.09 17.25
C ASN A 867 -17.36 28.38 18.47
N MET A 868 -18.20 27.88 19.38
CA MET A 868 -17.78 27.15 20.59
C MET A 868 -16.92 25.90 20.32
N CYS A 869 -17.15 25.19 19.21
CA CYS A 869 -16.35 24.02 18.86
C CYS A 869 -14.91 24.43 18.52
N ARG A 870 -14.74 25.55 17.82
CA ARG A 870 -13.43 26.12 17.51
C ARG A 870 -12.74 26.66 18.75
N ALA A 871 -13.44 27.43 19.58
CA ALA A 871 -12.91 27.95 20.84
C ALA A 871 -12.33 26.83 21.72
N ARG A 872 -13.09 25.72 21.87
CA ARG A 872 -12.68 24.55 22.64
C ARG A 872 -11.55 23.75 22.00
N HIS A 873 -11.38 23.81 20.68
CA HIS A 873 -10.25 23.20 19.97
C HIS A 873 -8.96 24.03 20.15
N VAL A 874 -9.03 25.36 19.97
CA VAL A 874 -7.88 26.26 20.13
C VAL A 874 -7.35 26.22 21.57
N ILE A 875 -8.22 26.33 22.58
CA ILE A 875 -7.83 26.23 24.01
C ILE A 875 -7.13 24.89 24.31
N ARG A 876 -7.53 23.80 23.63
CA ARG A 876 -6.88 22.50 23.80
C ARG A 876 -5.53 22.42 23.08
N LYS A 877 -5.40 23.02 21.89
CA LYS A 877 -4.15 23.05 21.11
C LYS A 877 -3.08 23.95 21.74
N CYS A 878 -3.46 25.05 22.39
CA CYS A 878 -2.52 25.91 23.12
C CYS A 878 -1.87 25.26 24.37
N ASN A 879 -2.32 24.08 24.79
CA ASN A 879 -1.77 23.32 25.90
C ASN A 879 -0.87 22.14 25.44
N GLU A 880 -0.52 22.10 24.14
CA GLU A 880 0.38 21.09 23.56
C GLU A 880 1.69 21.79 23.16
N ASP A 881 2.84 21.27 23.59
CA ASP A 881 4.15 21.89 23.34
C ASP A 881 4.46 21.94 21.82
N PRO A 882 5.08 23.03 21.32
CA PRO A 882 5.38 23.17 19.90
C PRO A 882 6.43 22.14 19.45
N SER A 883 6.05 21.31 18.47
CA SER A 883 6.93 20.31 17.86
C SER A 883 7.01 20.51 16.34
N ASN A 884 8.26 20.55 15.84
CA ASN A 884 8.71 20.65 14.44
C ASN A 884 8.02 21.67 13.53
N GLU A 885 8.75 22.73 13.20
CA GLU A 885 8.32 23.82 12.31
C GLU A 885 7.88 23.34 10.91
N GLU A 886 8.54 22.34 10.32
CA GLU A 886 8.16 21.79 9.01
C GLU A 886 6.75 21.16 8.98
N ALA A 887 6.23 20.71 10.13
CA ALA A 887 4.88 20.19 10.23
C ALA A 887 3.81 21.29 10.31
N VAL A 888 4.18 22.51 10.71
CA VAL A 888 3.26 23.65 10.88
C VAL A 888 2.70 24.09 9.53
N ASP A 889 3.60 24.26 8.55
CA ASP A 889 3.29 24.71 7.18
C ASP A 889 2.32 23.75 6.46
N TYR A 890 2.56 22.44 6.58
CA TYR A 890 1.68 21.41 6.02
C TYR A 890 0.33 21.36 6.75
N GLN A 891 0.32 21.43 8.09
CA GLN A 891 -0.92 21.48 8.87
C GLN A 891 -1.76 22.73 8.54
N GLN A 892 -1.11 23.87 8.29
CA GLN A 892 -1.76 25.13 7.96
C GLN A 892 -2.31 25.12 6.53
N ALA A 893 -1.53 24.66 5.54
CA ALA A 893 -2.03 24.47 4.18
C ALA A 893 -3.19 23.44 4.11
N VAL A 894 -3.15 22.39 4.93
CA VAL A 894 -4.26 21.43 5.09
C VAL A 894 -5.47 22.07 5.77
N ALA A 895 -5.29 22.94 6.77
CA ALA A 895 -6.39 23.68 7.39
C ALA A 895 -7.08 24.63 6.40
N ASP A 896 -6.29 25.43 5.67
CA ASP A 896 -6.79 26.40 4.69
C ASP A 896 -7.53 25.70 3.53
N SER A 897 -6.98 24.58 3.02
CA SER A 897 -7.61 23.79 1.95
C SER A 897 -8.82 22.96 2.40
N LEU A 898 -9.06 22.81 3.71
CA LEU A 898 -10.26 22.18 4.26
C LEU A 898 -11.49 23.13 4.33
N ASN A 899 -11.37 24.37 3.84
CA ASN A 899 -12.45 25.37 3.80
C ASN A 899 -13.06 25.67 5.19
N THR A 900 -12.23 25.69 6.23
CA THR A 900 -12.58 26.45 7.44
C THR A 900 -12.17 27.90 7.22
N ASN A 901 -12.98 28.85 7.72
CA ASN A 901 -12.61 30.28 7.81
C ASN A 901 -11.57 30.50 8.92
N ASP A 902 -10.50 29.70 8.94
CA ASP A 902 -9.42 29.72 9.93
C ASP A 902 -8.33 30.72 9.54
N CYS A 903 -8.72 31.95 9.20
CA CYS A 903 -7.76 33.05 9.15
C CYS A 903 -7.06 33.18 10.52
N PRO A 904 -5.71 33.16 10.57
CA PRO A 904 -4.96 33.49 11.77
C PRO A 904 -5.40 34.86 12.31
N GLY A 905 -5.54 34.99 13.64
CA GLY A 905 -5.97 36.24 14.30
C GLY A 905 -7.49 36.37 14.58
N SER A 906 -8.31 35.39 14.21
CA SER A 906 -9.73 35.37 14.55
C SER A 906 -9.99 35.07 16.05
N ARG A 907 -10.75 35.94 16.75
CA ARG A 907 -10.96 35.85 18.22
C ARG A 907 -11.71 34.58 18.67
N ILE A 908 -11.34 34.05 19.83
CA ILE A 908 -11.92 32.83 20.47
C ILE A 908 -13.37 33.06 20.90
N LEU A 909 -13.67 34.22 21.48
CA LEU A 909 -15.01 34.66 21.90
C LEU A 909 -15.38 35.94 21.15
N ARG A 910 -16.64 36.06 20.69
CA ARG A 910 -17.18 37.27 20.03
C ARG A 910 -18.38 37.77 20.82
N TYR A 911 -18.38 39.07 21.11
CA TYR A 911 -19.35 39.68 22.03
C TYR A 911 -20.40 40.52 21.29
N ASN A 912 -19.98 41.37 20.35
CA ASN A 912 -20.89 42.21 19.57
C ASN A 912 -21.41 41.53 18.29
N ALA A 913 -22.58 41.99 17.83
CA ALA A 913 -23.15 41.70 16.52
C ALA A 913 -23.50 43.01 15.82
N ALA A 914 -22.52 43.63 15.16
CA ALA A 914 -22.73 44.81 14.34
C ALA A 914 -21.88 44.79 13.07
N ILE A 915 -22.46 45.45 12.06
CA ILE A 915 -22.00 45.70 10.70
C ILE A 915 -20.59 46.31 10.68
N ARG A 916 -19.80 46.00 9.63
CA ARG A 916 -18.57 46.73 9.33
C ARG A 916 -18.91 47.95 8.49
N ASP A 917 -18.88 49.11 9.12
CA ASP A 917 -18.89 50.38 8.39
C ASP A 917 -17.54 50.67 7.72
N SER A 918 -17.59 51.52 6.70
CA SER A 918 -16.52 51.68 5.72
C SER A 918 -15.34 52.56 6.18
N GLY A 919 -14.12 52.08 5.95
CA GLY A 919 -12.88 52.78 6.26
C GLY A 919 -11.71 52.22 5.43
N ASN A 920 -11.78 52.42 4.11
CA ASN A 920 -10.76 52.17 3.09
C ASN A 920 -9.69 51.08 3.38
N VAL A 921 -10.07 49.82 3.19
CA VAL A 921 -9.21 48.87 2.46
C VAL A 921 -10.04 48.34 1.29
N HIS A 922 -9.74 48.80 0.08
CA HIS A 922 -10.38 48.33 -1.15
C HIS A 922 -10.15 46.83 -1.34
N CYS A 923 -11.21 46.03 -1.25
CA CYS A 923 -11.28 44.76 -1.98
C CYS A 923 -11.76 45.10 -3.41
N PRO A 924 -10.96 44.90 -4.47
CA PRO A 924 -11.38 45.21 -5.83
C PRO A 924 -12.44 44.21 -6.32
N THR A 925 -13.71 44.55 -6.17
CA THR A 925 -14.83 43.86 -6.82
C THR A 925 -14.97 44.28 -8.28
N ASN A 926 -13.95 43.96 -9.08
CA ASN A 926 -14.06 43.73 -10.53
C ASN A 926 -12.71 43.29 -11.11
N SER A 927 -12.43 41.99 -11.03
CA SER A 927 -11.55 41.33 -11.98
C SER A 927 -12.02 39.89 -12.18
N SER A 928 -11.96 39.44 -13.44
CA SER A 928 -12.14 38.06 -13.90
C SER A 928 -11.78 36.99 -12.87
N VAL A 929 -12.63 35.96 -12.74
CA VAL A 929 -12.45 34.77 -11.88
C VAL A 929 -10.98 34.33 -11.83
N SER A 930 -10.25 34.82 -10.83
CA SER A 930 -8.93 34.33 -10.53
C SER A 930 -9.13 32.98 -9.86
N THR A 931 -8.87 31.91 -10.62
CA THR A 931 -8.79 30.55 -10.10
C THR A 931 -7.98 30.61 -8.81
N VAL A 932 -8.58 30.20 -7.68
CA VAL A 932 -7.82 30.05 -6.44
C VAL A 932 -6.79 28.97 -6.71
N LYS A 933 -5.58 29.41 -7.08
CA LYS A 933 -4.41 28.56 -7.18
C LYS A 933 -4.15 28.06 -5.77
N GLY A 934 -4.71 26.90 -5.44
CA GLY A 934 -4.17 26.09 -4.37
C GLY A 934 -2.66 26.00 -4.60
N LEU A 935 -1.87 26.30 -3.58
CA LEU A 935 -0.42 26.17 -3.63
C LEU A 935 -0.08 24.68 -3.70
N TYR A 936 -0.21 24.13 -4.89
CA TYR A 936 0.47 22.92 -5.31
C TYR A 936 1.97 23.21 -5.18
N LYS A 937 2.56 22.97 -4.01
CA LYS A 937 4.02 22.87 -3.87
C LYS A 937 4.45 21.85 -4.93
N ARG A 938 5.29 22.26 -5.89
CA ARG A 938 5.70 21.39 -7.00
C ARG A 938 6.40 20.16 -6.42
N ALA A 939 6.19 18.98 -7.01
CA ALA A 939 6.89 17.78 -6.57
C ALA A 939 8.37 17.90 -6.94
N ILE A 940 9.24 18.00 -5.93
CA ILE A 940 10.69 18.03 -6.10
C ILE A 940 11.21 16.64 -5.70
N PRO A 941 11.84 15.87 -6.61
CA PRO A 941 12.42 14.57 -6.28
C PRO A 941 13.38 14.66 -5.10
N GLN A 942 13.23 13.78 -4.11
CA GLN A 942 14.10 13.71 -2.93
C GLN A 942 15.31 12.79 -3.15
N MET A 943 15.37 12.11 -4.30
CA MET A 943 16.49 11.28 -4.73
C MET A 943 17.11 11.90 -5.99
N PRO A 944 18.43 11.75 -6.21
CA PRO A 944 19.06 12.19 -7.44
C PRO A 944 18.57 11.34 -8.62
N GLU A 945 18.55 11.93 -9.81
CA GLU A 945 18.22 11.23 -11.05
C GLU A 945 19.37 10.31 -11.48
N LYS A 946 20.61 10.78 -11.33
CA LYS A 946 21.84 10.05 -11.62
C LYS A 946 22.87 10.31 -10.52
N VAL A 947 23.66 9.28 -10.25
CA VAL A 947 24.88 9.36 -9.44
C VAL A 947 26.03 8.93 -10.34
N LEU A 948 27.09 9.73 -10.40
CA LEU A 948 28.34 9.42 -11.10
C LEU A 948 29.45 9.34 -10.06
N ASP A 949 30.40 8.44 -10.28
CA ASP A 949 31.57 8.31 -9.41
C ASP A 949 32.57 9.44 -9.72
N ALA A 950 33.15 10.00 -8.67
CA ALA A 950 34.16 11.06 -8.71
C ALA A 950 35.37 10.66 -7.84
N PRO A 951 36.11 9.60 -8.23
CA PRO A 951 37.26 9.11 -7.50
C PRO A 951 38.37 10.16 -7.43
N ASP A 952 39.21 10.10 -6.40
CA ASP A 952 40.33 11.02 -6.16
C ASP A 952 39.92 12.51 -6.12
N ILE A 953 38.67 12.81 -5.78
CA ILE A 953 38.23 14.19 -5.59
C ILE A 953 38.90 14.82 -4.37
N ILE A 954 39.45 16.03 -4.54
CA ILE A 954 40.11 16.75 -3.45
C ILE A 954 39.07 17.33 -2.51
N ASP A 955 39.03 16.82 -1.27
CA ASP A 955 38.18 17.31 -0.19
C ASP A 955 38.69 18.64 0.42
N ASP A 956 38.73 19.70 -0.40
CA ASP A 956 39.10 21.05 0.00
C ASP A 956 37.96 22.04 -0.29
N PHE A 957 37.50 22.73 0.76
CA PHE A 957 36.44 23.72 0.66
C PHE A 957 36.77 24.84 -0.33
N TYR A 958 38.01 25.30 -0.42
CA TYR A 958 38.38 26.53 -1.15
C TYR A 958 38.43 26.39 -2.68
N LEU A 959 38.36 25.17 -3.23
CA LEU A 959 38.55 24.89 -4.66
C LEU A 959 37.24 24.88 -5.45
N ASN A 960 37.24 25.35 -6.70
CA ASN A 960 36.06 25.39 -7.58
C ASN A 960 36.21 24.38 -8.74
N ILE A 961 36.08 23.09 -8.42
CA ILE A 961 36.48 21.94 -9.26
C ILE A 961 35.37 21.38 -10.18
N LEU A 962 34.30 22.14 -10.42
CA LEU A 962 33.11 21.67 -11.12
C LEU A 962 32.43 22.81 -11.88
N ASP A 963 32.20 22.65 -13.18
CA ASP A 963 31.38 23.59 -13.96
C ASP A 963 30.71 22.92 -15.18
N TRP A 964 29.57 23.44 -15.62
CA TRP A 964 28.71 22.84 -16.65
C TRP A 964 28.52 23.80 -17.85
N SER A 965 28.96 23.35 -19.03
CA SER A 965 28.90 24.16 -20.27
C SER A 965 27.49 24.36 -20.81
N VAL A 966 27.36 25.39 -21.66
CA VAL A 966 26.17 25.69 -22.47
C VAL A 966 25.78 24.51 -23.38
N ASP A 967 26.77 23.76 -23.89
CA ASP A 967 26.58 22.58 -24.75
C ASP A 967 26.30 21.29 -23.95
N ASN A 968 25.90 21.42 -22.68
CA ASN A 968 25.49 20.34 -21.78
C ASN A 968 26.59 19.30 -21.44
N ILE A 969 27.86 19.72 -21.54
CA ILE A 969 29.04 18.97 -21.11
C ILE A 969 29.44 19.45 -19.70
N LEU A 970 29.53 18.51 -18.75
CA LEU A 970 30.02 18.75 -17.40
C LEU A 970 31.54 18.58 -17.35
N ALA A 971 32.27 19.53 -16.77
CA ALA A 971 33.69 19.40 -16.47
C ALA A 971 33.92 19.18 -14.97
N VAL A 972 34.74 18.19 -14.64
CA VAL A 972 35.06 17.78 -13.27
C VAL A 972 36.58 17.65 -13.14
N ALA A 973 37.15 18.29 -12.12
CA ALA A 973 38.56 18.09 -11.75
C ALA A 973 38.68 16.97 -10.70
N LEU A 974 39.35 15.89 -11.08
CA LEU A 974 39.69 14.75 -10.21
C LEU A 974 41.20 14.75 -10.01
N ASN A 975 41.64 15.30 -8.88
CA ASN A 975 43.04 15.54 -8.54
C ASN A 975 43.84 16.26 -9.65
N GLN A 976 44.61 15.49 -10.45
CA GLN A 976 45.49 16.00 -11.49
C GLN A 976 44.84 16.10 -12.87
N GLU A 977 43.64 15.54 -13.03
CA GLU A 977 42.99 15.32 -14.31
C GLU A 977 41.66 16.08 -14.41
N VAL A 978 41.29 16.46 -15.64
CA VAL A 978 39.96 17.05 -15.92
C VAL A 978 39.18 16.11 -16.83
N TYR A 979 38.09 15.59 -16.30
CA TYR A 979 37.15 14.76 -17.01
C TYR A 979 35.98 15.59 -17.53
N LEU A 980 35.59 15.29 -18.77
CA LEU A 980 34.41 15.84 -19.42
C LEU A 980 33.37 14.74 -19.56
N TRP A 981 32.15 15.00 -19.11
CA TRP A 981 31.00 14.11 -19.24
C TRP A 981 29.89 14.78 -20.03
N ASN A 982 29.51 14.19 -21.17
CA ASN A 982 28.39 14.69 -21.97
C ASN A 982 27.08 14.18 -21.38
N SER A 983 26.23 15.08 -20.87
CA SER A 983 24.97 14.69 -20.21
C SER A 983 23.91 14.12 -21.18
N SER A 984 24.04 14.39 -22.48
CA SER A 984 23.12 13.94 -23.52
C SER A 984 23.47 12.58 -24.12
N SER A 985 24.76 12.29 -24.35
CA SER A 985 25.19 10.96 -24.86
C SER A 985 25.64 10.00 -23.76
N GLY A 986 26.13 10.53 -22.63
CA GLY A 986 26.75 9.76 -21.55
C GLY A 986 28.26 9.53 -21.72
N ASP A 987 28.87 10.04 -22.81
CA ASP A 987 30.29 9.84 -23.10
C ASP A 987 31.19 10.54 -22.07
N ILE A 988 32.31 9.89 -21.73
CA ILE A 988 33.35 10.40 -20.83
C ILE A 988 34.66 10.54 -21.60
N THR A 989 35.31 11.70 -21.51
CA THR A 989 36.65 11.94 -22.08
C THR A 989 37.53 12.68 -21.08
N CYS A 990 38.77 12.22 -20.88
CA CYS A 990 39.78 13.01 -20.15
C CYS A 990 40.32 14.10 -21.10
N LEU A 991 40.25 15.36 -20.67
CA LEU A 991 40.70 16.52 -21.44
C LEU A 991 42.21 16.77 -21.25
N MET A 992 42.68 16.71 -20.01
CA MET A 992 44.06 16.99 -19.66
C MET A 992 44.47 16.35 -18.33
N SER A 993 45.78 16.21 -18.15
CA SER A 993 46.44 15.79 -16.90
C SER A 993 47.63 16.71 -16.62
N CYS A 994 47.87 17.08 -15.36
CA CYS A 994 48.88 18.08 -14.99
C CYS A 994 50.33 17.66 -15.30
N GLY A 995 50.62 16.36 -15.35
CA GLY A 995 51.93 15.81 -15.76
C GLY A 995 53.07 15.95 -14.74
N PHE A 996 52.81 16.46 -13.53
CA PHE A 996 53.76 16.56 -12.42
C PHE A 996 53.11 16.03 -11.14
N GLU A 997 53.84 15.21 -10.37
CA GLU A 997 53.28 14.43 -9.25
C GLU A 997 52.65 15.26 -8.12
N ASP A 998 53.11 16.50 -7.90
CA ASP A 998 52.59 17.42 -6.87
C ASP A 998 51.55 18.44 -7.39
N GLU A 999 51.24 18.44 -8.69
CA GLU A 999 50.32 19.42 -9.30
C GLU A 999 48.88 18.89 -9.44
N TYR A 1000 47.91 19.70 -9.00
CA TYR A 1000 46.49 19.38 -9.08
C TYR A 1000 45.68 20.58 -9.62
N VAL A 1001 44.47 20.28 -10.09
CA VAL A 1001 43.55 21.30 -10.63
C VAL A 1001 42.77 21.93 -9.47
N SER A 1002 42.83 23.27 -9.38
CA SER A 1002 42.24 24.05 -8.28
C SER A 1002 41.01 24.86 -8.67
N SER A 1003 40.78 25.13 -9.96
CA SER A 1003 39.52 25.71 -10.45
C SER A 1003 39.20 25.40 -11.91
N LEU A 1004 37.91 25.41 -12.25
CA LEU A 1004 37.35 25.29 -13.59
C LEU A 1004 36.25 26.35 -13.80
N GLU A 1005 36.25 27.05 -14.93
CA GLU A 1005 35.06 27.79 -15.43
C GLU A 1005 35.04 27.76 -16.97
N TRP A 1006 33.90 27.38 -17.55
CA TRP A 1006 33.64 27.42 -19.00
C TRP A 1006 33.51 28.85 -19.50
N SER A 1007 33.96 29.12 -20.72
CA SER A 1007 33.74 30.43 -21.33
C SER A 1007 32.26 30.60 -21.71
N PRO A 1008 31.56 31.64 -21.21
CA PRO A 1008 30.14 31.85 -21.51
C PRO A 1008 29.89 32.27 -22.97
N ASP A 1009 30.90 32.84 -23.62
CA ASP A 1009 30.82 33.35 -25.00
C ASP A 1009 31.32 32.33 -26.03
N SER A 1010 32.10 31.33 -25.61
CA SER A 1010 32.79 30.37 -26.49
C SER A 1010 32.69 28.97 -25.89
N PRO A 1011 31.64 28.19 -26.20
CA PRO A 1011 31.28 26.98 -25.45
C PRO A 1011 32.32 25.86 -25.52
N ASN A 1012 33.22 25.89 -26.51
CA ASN A 1012 34.33 24.94 -26.64
C ASN A 1012 35.54 25.27 -25.74
N ILE A 1013 35.59 26.43 -25.07
CA ILE A 1013 36.77 26.89 -24.32
C ILE A 1013 36.51 26.79 -22.81
N ILE A 1014 37.45 26.18 -22.08
CA ILE A 1014 37.45 26.11 -20.62
C ILE A 1014 38.72 26.75 -20.04
N ALA A 1015 38.57 27.50 -18.94
CA ALA A 1015 39.67 27.99 -18.13
C ALA A 1015 39.93 27.00 -16.97
N ILE A 1016 41.20 26.64 -16.78
CA ILE A 1016 41.66 25.67 -15.78
C ILE A 1016 42.73 26.32 -14.91
N GLY A 1017 42.42 26.55 -13.63
CA GLY A 1017 43.38 27.02 -12.63
C GLY A 1017 44.12 25.85 -11.97
N LEU A 1018 45.44 25.96 -11.83
CA LEU A 1018 46.30 24.91 -11.26
C LEU A 1018 46.90 25.29 -9.91
N SER A 1019 47.28 24.28 -9.13
CA SER A 1019 47.96 24.43 -7.83
C SER A 1019 49.28 25.21 -7.93
N ALA A 1020 49.97 25.12 -9.07
CA ALA A 1020 51.21 25.81 -9.39
C ALA A 1020 51.08 27.30 -9.80
N GLY A 1021 49.93 27.95 -9.58
CA GLY A 1021 49.75 29.38 -9.90
C GLY A 1021 49.71 29.66 -11.40
N ARG A 1022 49.08 28.76 -12.17
CA ARG A 1022 48.92 28.84 -13.62
C ARG A 1022 47.44 28.79 -13.98
N VAL A 1023 47.03 29.56 -14.99
CA VAL A 1023 45.71 29.44 -15.63
C VAL A 1023 45.92 28.97 -17.06
N GLN A 1024 45.37 27.82 -17.40
CA GLN A 1024 45.38 27.27 -18.75
C GLN A 1024 44.04 27.51 -19.44
N LEU A 1025 44.08 27.75 -20.75
CA LEU A 1025 42.91 27.76 -21.61
C LEU A 1025 42.99 26.55 -22.54
N TRP A 1026 41.96 25.73 -22.54
CA TRP A 1026 41.86 24.53 -23.36
C TRP A 1026 40.68 24.66 -24.33
N ASP A 1027 40.90 24.25 -25.58
CA ASP A 1027 39.84 24.03 -26.55
C ASP A 1027 39.48 22.54 -26.52
N VAL A 1028 38.23 22.28 -26.12
CA VAL A 1028 37.65 20.96 -25.95
C VAL A 1028 37.36 20.28 -27.29
N SER A 1029 37.07 21.05 -28.34
CA SER A 1029 36.75 20.51 -29.67
C SER A 1029 37.97 19.92 -30.37
N SER A 1030 39.15 20.49 -30.12
CA SER A 1030 40.44 20.03 -30.61
C SER A 1030 41.26 19.25 -29.56
N GLN A 1031 40.75 19.12 -28.33
CA GLN A 1031 41.44 18.58 -27.14
C GLN A 1031 42.86 19.16 -26.96
N SER A 1032 43.01 20.48 -27.15
CA SER A 1032 44.31 21.13 -27.22
C SER A 1032 44.44 22.33 -26.29
N LEU A 1033 45.63 22.48 -25.70
CA LEU A 1033 46.01 23.63 -24.88
C LEU A 1033 46.19 24.86 -25.79
N VAL A 1034 45.27 25.81 -25.69
CA VAL A 1034 45.32 27.08 -26.43
C VAL A 1034 46.37 28.01 -25.82
N ARG A 1035 46.42 28.11 -24.48
CA ARG A 1035 47.30 29.07 -23.78
C ARG A 1035 47.61 28.64 -22.35
N THR A 1036 48.83 28.88 -21.89
CA THR A 1036 49.16 28.95 -20.46
C THR A 1036 49.45 30.40 -20.08
N MET A 1037 48.72 30.90 -19.09
CA MET A 1037 48.92 32.21 -18.45
C MET A 1037 49.57 31.95 -17.09
N ARG A 1038 50.75 32.53 -16.86
CA ARG A 1038 51.51 32.35 -15.61
C ARG A 1038 51.34 33.60 -14.76
N LEU A 1039 50.97 33.42 -13.48
CA LEU A 1039 50.97 34.50 -12.52
C LEU A 1039 52.44 34.90 -12.27
N GLY A 1040 52.80 36.15 -12.54
CA GLY A 1040 54.19 36.53 -12.81
C GLY A 1040 55.16 36.37 -11.62
N GLY A 1041 56.33 35.78 -11.89
CA GLY A 1041 57.60 36.01 -11.18
C GLY A 1041 57.77 35.53 -9.74
N VAL A 1042 56.69 35.33 -8.97
CA VAL A 1042 56.78 35.07 -7.53
C VAL A 1042 56.33 33.66 -7.18
N SER A 1043 57.24 32.87 -6.61
CA SER A 1043 56.99 31.53 -6.03
C SER A 1043 55.98 31.52 -4.86
N SER A 1044 55.43 32.68 -4.50
CA SER A 1044 54.47 32.90 -3.41
C SER A 1044 53.03 33.16 -3.90
N ALA A 1045 52.75 33.15 -5.20
CA ALA A 1045 51.38 33.36 -5.70
C ALA A 1045 50.40 32.28 -5.20
N GLY A 1046 50.89 31.04 -5.07
CA GLY A 1046 50.11 29.87 -4.68
C GLY A 1046 49.10 29.42 -5.73
N ARG A 1047 48.25 28.45 -5.35
CA ARG A 1047 47.20 27.88 -6.21
C ARG A 1047 46.19 28.92 -6.69
N VAL A 1048 45.47 28.57 -7.75
CA VAL A 1048 44.38 29.36 -8.34
C VAL A 1048 43.01 28.76 -7.94
N PRO A 1049 42.46 29.08 -6.76
CA PRO A 1049 41.21 28.51 -6.24
C PRO A 1049 39.94 28.91 -7.02
N ALA A 1050 39.96 30.03 -7.76
CA ALA A 1050 38.84 30.48 -8.57
C ALA A 1050 39.31 31.21 -9.84
N VAL A 1051 38.59 31.01 -10.94
CA VAL A 1051 38.69 31.74 -12.20
C VAL A 1051 37.28 32.14 -12.62
N THR A 1052 37.12 33.27 -13.32
CA THR A 1052 35.81 33.67 -13.87
C THR A 1052 35.88 34.56 -15.10
N TRP A 1053 34.91 34.43 -16.00
CA TRP A 1053 34.91 35.04 -17.33
C TRP A 1053 34.09 36.32 -17.46
N ARG A 1054 34.64 37.25 -18.24
CA ARG A 1054 33.98 38.45 -18.75
C ARG A 1054 34.41 38.69 -20.18
N GLU A 1055 33.64 38.13 -21.12
CA GLU A 1055 33.97 38.14 -22.55
C GLU A 1055 35.38 37.56 -22.77
N TYR A 1056 36.29 38.32 -23.39
CA TYR A 1056 37.69 37.97 -23.63
C TYR A 1056 38.59 38.08 -22.38
N LEU A 1057 38.07 38.55 -21.24
CA LEU A 1057 38.81 38.78 -20.01
C LEU A 1057 38.59 37.62 -19.01
N VAL A 1058 39.66 36.96 -18.60
CA VAL A 1058 39.64 35.98 -17.51
C VAL A 1058 40.13 36.65 -16.23
N SER A 1059 39.31 36.62 -15.19
CA SER A 1059 39.72 37.02 -13.84
C SER A 1059 40.20 35.78 -13.09
N SER A 1060 41.38 35.83 -12.47
CA SER A 1060 41.89 34.73 -11.64
C SER A 1060 42.14 35.19 -10.22
N ALA A 1061 41.76 34.36 -9.25
CA ALA A 1061 42.06 34.54 -7.84
C ALA A 1061 43.24 33.65 -7.40
N SER A 1062 44.00 34.10 -6.41
CA SER A 1062 45.22 33.45 -5.91
C SER A 1062 45.07 33.11 -4.43
N LYS A 1063 45.71 32.01 -3.98
CA LYS A 1063 45.79 31.67 -2.54
C LYS A 1063 46.44 32.77 -1.68
N SER A 1064 47.32 33.58 -2.29
CA SER A 1064 47.96 34.76 -1.66
C SER A 1064 47.05 35.98 -1.50
N GLY A 1065 45.78 35.93 -1.95
CA GLY A 1065 44.85 37.05 -1.91
C GLY A 1065 44.81 37.91 -3.17
N HIS A 1066 45.74 37.71 -4.12
CA HIS A 1066 45.74 38.48 -5.36
C HIS A 1066 44.58 38.12 -6.29
N ILE A 1067 43.99 39.14 -6.90
CA ILE A 1067 43.06 39.02 -8.04
C ILE A 1067 43.76 39.60 -9.27
N ARG A 1068 43.74 38.90 -10.40
CA ARG A 1068 44.35 39.37 -11.66
C ARG A 1068 43.36 39.35 -12.81
N HIS A 1069 43.54 40.25 -13.76
CA HIS A 1069 42.80 40.31 -15.01
C HIS A 1069 43.70 39.92 -16.18
N HIS A 1070 43.24 38.95 -16.95
CA HIS A 1070 43.94 38.36 -18.09
C HIS A 1070 43.17 38.64 -19.39
N ASP A 1071 43.63 39.56 -20.22
CA ASP A 1071 43.12 39.66 -21.60
C ASP A 1071 43.72 38.52 -22.44
N THR A 1072 42.85 37.60 -22.82
CA THR A 1072 43.23 36.35 -23.50
C THR A 1072 43.78 36.57 -24.90
N ARG A 1073 43.59 37.76 -25.50
CA ARG A 1073 43.93 38.08 -26.90
C ARG A 1073 45.34 38.64 -27.08
N ILE A 1074 45.89 39.27 -26.04
CA ILE A 1074 47.20 39.97 -26.10
C ILE A 1074 48.32 39.12 -25.49
N ALA A 1075 49.55 39.25 -25.99
CA ALA A 1075 50.69 38.45 -25.55
C ALA A 1075 51.04 38.63 -24.06
N HIS A 1076 51.03 39.88 -23.57
CA HIS A 1076 51.11 40.19 -22.14
C HIS A 1076 49.69 40.18 -21.56
N HIS A 1077 49.21 39.01 -21.12
CA HIS A 1077 47.82 38.84 -20.68
C HIS A 1077 47.43 39.73 -19.49
N GLU A 1078 48.36 40.00 -18.57
CA GLU A 1078 48.06 40.68 -17.30
C GLU A 1078 47.78 42.17 -17.54
N VAL A 1079 46.51 42.58 -17.40
CA VAL A 1079 46.04 43.96 -17.61
C VAL A 1079 45.64 44.68 -16.33
N GLY A 1080 45.62 43.98 -15.19
CA GLY A 1080 45.34 44.55 -13.87
C GLY A 1080 45.55 43.53 -12.76
N VAL A 1081 45.95 44.02 -11.58
CA VAL A 1081 46.19 43.24 -10.36
C VAL A 1081 45.61 43.99 -9.16
N SER A 1082 45.05 43.23 -8.23
CA SER A 1082 44.66 43.71 -6.89
C SER A 1082 45.34 42.86 -5.82
N ASP A 1083 45.73 43.48 -4.71
CA ASP A 1083 46.40 42.90 -3.55
C ASP A 1083 45.66 43.21 -2.22
N PHE A 1084 44.39 43.63 -2.31
CA PHE A 1084 43.59 44.04 -1.16
C PHE A 1084 43.24 42.89 -0.21
N HIS A 1085 42.90 41.70 -0.75
CA HIS A 1085 42.64 40.53 0.08
C HIS A 1085 43.95 39.97 0.62
N THR A 1086 43.94 39.56 1.89
CA THR A 1086 45.16 39.12 2.60
C THR A 1086 45.27 37.60 2.73
N GLN A 1087 44.25 36.88 2.29
CA GLN A 1087 44.15 35.42 2.36
C GLN A 1087 43.45 34.87 1.11
N GLU A 1088 43.38 33.55 1.00
CA GLU A 1088 42.85 32.82 -0.16
C GLU A 1088 41.47 33.32 -0.62
N VAL A 1089 41.41 33.86 -1.85
CA VAL A 1089 40.17 34.32 -2.50
C VAL A 1089 39.49 33.12 -3.16
N CYS A 1090 38.52 32.51 -2.47
CA CYS A 1090 37.87 31.27 -2.90
C CYS A 1090 36.53 31.48 -3.62
N GLY A 1091 35.91 32.66 -3.50
CA GLY A 1091 34.74 33.06 -4.28
C GLY A 1091 35.11 34.17 -5.26
N LEU A 1092 34.76 34.02 -6.54
CA LEU A 1092 34.99 35.03 -7.57
C LEU A 1092 33.90 34.93 -8.64
N SER A 1093 33.16 36.01 -8.92
CA SER A 1093 32.11 35.97 -9.95
C SER A 1093 31.77 37.36 -10.49
N TRP A 1094 31.63 37.47 -11.83
CA TRP A 1094 31.11 38.66 -12.48
C TRP A 1094 29.58 38.76 -12.40
N SER A 1095 29.09 39.97 -12.18
CA SER A 1095 27.67 40.33 -12.32
C SER A 1095 27.13 40.00 -13.73
N PRO A 1096 25.82 39.72 -13.89
CA PRO A 1096 25.23 39.34 -15.18
C PRO A 1096 25.34 40.45 -16.25
N ASP A 1097 25.34 41.71 -15.81
CA ASP A 1097 25.55 42.88 -16.68
C ASP A 1097 27.03 43.29 -16.80
N LYS A 1098 27.93 42.49 -16.22
CA LYS A 1098 29.39 42.66 -16.20
C LYS A 1098 29.84 44.04 -15.71
N ARG A 1099 29.05 44.79 -14.92
CA ARG A 1099 29.49 46.08 -14.35
C ARG A 1099 30.36 45.92 -13.12
N PHE A 1100 30.05 44.92 -12.30
CA PHE A 1100 30.76 44.59 -11.08
C PHE A 1100 31.38 43.19 -11.12
N LEU A 1101 32.56 43.05 -10.54
CA LEU A 1101 33.11 41.77 -10.09
C LEU A 1101 32.90 41.70 -8.57
N ALA A 1102 32.57 40.53 -8.03
CA ALA A 1102 32.61 40.31 -6.60
C ALA A 1102 33.56 39.18 -6.24
N SER A 1103 34.31 39.38 -5.16
CA SER A 1103 35.24 38.40 -4.60
C SER A 1103 34.92 38.14 -3.14
N GLY A 1104 35.07 36.89 -2.71
CA GLY A 1104 34.97 36.47 -1.32
C GLY A 1104 36.19 35.63 -0.94
N ALA A 1105 36.69 35.81 0.27
CA ALA A 1105 37.98 35.24 0.68
C ALA A 1105 37.98 34.72 2.12
N ASN A 1106 39.08 34.03 2.47
CA ASN A 1106 39.33 33.51 3.82
C ASN A 1106 39.72 34.59 4.86
N ASP A 1107 39.83 35.85 4.45
CA ASP A 1107 39.88 37.01 5.37
C ASP A 1107 38.49 37.48 5.82
N ASN A 1108 37.46 36.68 5.50
CA ASN A 1108 36.03 36.88 5.79
C ASN A 1108 35.39 38.07 5.08
N PHE A 1109 36.12 38.77 4.19
CA PHE A 1109 35.58 39.90 3.46
C PHE A 1109 34.95 39.49 2.14
N VAL A 1110 33.89 40.21 1.76
CA VAL A 1110 33.40 40.24 0.39
C VAL A 1110 33.67 41.63 -0.18
N CYS A 1111 34.38 41.69 -1.29
CA CYS A 1111 34.68 42.94 -1.99
C CYS A 1111 33.87 43.00 -3.29
N VAL A 1112 33.29 44.17 -3.57
CA VAL A 1112 32.64 44.47 -4.85
C VAL A 1112 33.51 45.48 -5.59
N TRP A 1113 33.93 45.12 -6.79
CA TRP A 1113 34.85 45.85 -7.65
C TRP A 1113 34.13 46.42 -8.87
N PRO A 1114 34.35 47.68 -9.24
CA PRO A 1114 33.91 48.19 -10.52
C PRO A 1114 34.80 47.60 -11.62
N PHE A 1115 34.26 47.32 -12.81
CA PHE A 1115 35.07 46.81 -13.93
C PHE A 1115 36.29 47.68 -14.26
N SER A 1116 36.13 49.00 -14.17
CA SER A 1116 37.12 49.98 -14.62
C SER A 1116 38.39 50.05 -13.76
N ASP A 1117 38.36 49.55 -12.52
CA ASP A 1117 39.47 49.71 -11.58
C ASP A 1117 39.56 48.55 -10.56
N LEU A 1118 40.67 47.82 -10.59
CA LEU A 1118 41.02 46.76 -9.63
C LEU A 1118 41.83 47.26 -8.42
N SER A 1119 42.33 48.50 -8.45
CA SER A 1119 43.23 49.02 -7.40
C SER A 1119 42.51 49.23 -6.07
N LYS A 1120 41.19 49.42 -6.10
CA LYS A 1120 40.37 49.63 -4.92
C LYS A 1120 38.95 49.06 -5.10
N PRO A 1121 38.41 48.31 -4.12
CA PRO A 1121 37.02 47.87 -4.16
C PRO A 1121 36.07 49.06 -3.92
N GLU A 1122 34.92 49.06 -4.60
CA GLU A 1122 33.86 50.05 -4.38
C GLU A 1122 33.19 49.83 -3.02
N HIS A 1123 32.92 48.57 -2.67
CA HIS A 1123 32.35 48.18 -1.38
C HIS A 1123 33.17 47.06 -0.73
N VAL A 1124 33.40 47.17 0.58
CA VAL A 1124 34.07 46.14 1.40
C VAL A 1124 33.10 45.72 2.50
N LEU A 1125 32.57 44.52 2.36
CA LEU A 1125 31.48 43.97 3.17
C LEU A 1125 32.11 43.01 4.19
N ARG A 1126 31.94 43.31 5.48
CA ARG A 1126 32.72 42.69 6.58
C ARG A 1126 31.89 41.89 7.57
N ASP A 1127 30.60 41.68 7.28
CA ASP A 1127 29.68 41.09 8.24
C ASP A 1127 29.79 39.56 8.34
N HIS A 1128 30.40 38.88 7.37
CA HIS A 1128 30.68 37.46 7.47
C HIS A 1128 31.80 37.18 8.49
N GLN A 1129 31.67 36.10 9.25
CA GLN A 1129 32.61 35.69 10.31
C GLN A 1129 33.53 34.53 9.89
N ALA A 1130 33.45 34.08 8.65
CA ALA A 1130 34.21 32.97 8.07
C ALA A 1130 34.38 33.16 6.55
N ALA A 1131 35.21 32.32 5.94
CA ALA A 1131 35.50 32.33 4.51
C ALA A 1131 34.24 32.37 3.63
N VAL A 1132 34.25 33.22 2.60
CA VAL A 1132 33.12 33.37 1.66
C VAL A 1132 33.48 32.81 0.28
N LYS A 1133 33.33 31.50 0.11
CA LYS A 1133 33.39 30.87 -1.23
C LYS A 1133 32.08 31.06 -1.99
N ALA A 1134 30.97 30.78 -1.32
CA ALA A 1134 29.66 30.75 -1.94
C ALA A 1134 29.23 32.17 -2.31
N LEU A 1135 29.26 32.48 -3.60
CA LEU A 1135 29.02 33.83 -4.12
C LEU A 1135 28.27 33.71 -5.45
N SER A 1136 27.12 34.36 -5.57
CA SER A 1136 26.28 34.23 -6.77
C SER A 1136 25.37 35.44 -6.98
N TRP A 1137 25.43 36.02 -8.18
CA TRP A 1137 24.64 37.20 -8.55
C TRP A 1137 23.23 36.83 -9.01
N CYS A 1138 22.24 37.67 -8.70
CA CYS A 1138 20.86 37.44 -9.09
C CYS A 1138 20.63 37.72 -10.59
N PRO A 1139 20.27 36.71 -11.42
CA PRO A 1139 20.20 36.89 -12.86
C PRO A 1139 19.11 37.87 -13.34
N TRP A 1140 18.06 38.09 -12.54
CA TRP A 1140 16.99 39.07 -12.83
C TRP A 1140 17.11 40.40 -12.05
N LYS A 1141 18.16 40.58 -11.23
CA LYS A 1141 18.45 41.82 -10.51
C LYS A 1141 19.97 42.04 -10.51
N PRO A 1142 20.56 42.72 -11.50
CA PRO A 1142 22.01 42.77 -11.67
C PRO A 1142 22.77 43.38 -10.48
N ASN A 1143 22.17 44.32 -9.76
CA ASN A 1143 22.77 44.93 -8.56
C ASN A 1143 22.63 44.06 -7.29
N LEU A 1144 22.01 42.87 -7.34
CA LEU A 1144 21.77 42.03 -6.17
C LEU A 1144 22.77 40.87 -6.14
N LEU A 1145 23.65 40.90 -5.14
CA LEU A 1145 24.63 39.86 -4.84
C LEU A 1145 24.13 38.98 -3.69
N CYS A 1146 24.29 37.66 -3.79
CA CYS A 1146 24.07 36.72 -2.68
C CYS A 1146 25.41 36.07 -2.28
N THR A 1147 25.67 35.98 -0.98
CA THR A 1147 26.89 35.38 -0.43
C THR A 1147 26.60 34.46 0.74
N GLY A 1148 27.40 33.41 0.91
CA GLY A 1148 27.27 32.42 1.96
C GLY A 1148 28.58 32.18 2.69
N GLY A 1149 28.53 32.24 4.03
CA GLY A 1149 29.71 32.07 4.87
C GLY A 1149 30.07 30.61 5.21
N GLY A 1150 31.33 30.43 5.57
CA GLY A 1150 31.93 29.16 5.99
C GLY A 1150 31.45 28.61 7.34
N THR A 1151 32.18 27.61 7.86
CA THR A 1151 31.86 26.80 9.06
C THR A 1151 31.81 27.56 10.39
N SER A 1152 32.09 28.86 10.42
CA SER A 1152 31.98 29.70 11.63
C SER A 1152 31.08 30.92 11.44
N ASP A 1153 30.41 31.04 10.29
CA ASP A 1153 29.48 32.13 10.00
C ASP A 1153 28.06 31.64 9.77
N HIS A 1154 27.87 30.61 8.94
CA HIS A 1154 26.56 30.01 8.62
C HIS A 1154 25.50 30.98 8.08
N THR A 1155 25.85 32.21 7.66
CA THR A 1155 24.85 33.18 7.17
C THR A 1155 24.81 33.24 5.65
N LEU A 1156 23.58 33.30 5.12
CA LEU A 1156 23.26 33.68 3.74
C LEU A 1156 22.89 35.17 3.72
N ARG A 1157 23.63 35.98 2.97
CA ARG A 1157 23.49 37.44 2.94
C ARG A 1157 23.22 37.96 1.53
N PHE A 1158 22.39 39.00 1.47
CA PHE A 1158 21.98 39.66 0.24
C PHE A 1158 22.41 41.11 0.26
N TRP A 1159 23.08 41.56 -0.80
CA TRP A 1159 23.71 42.88 -0.86
C TRP A 1159 23.23 43.64 -2.08
N ASN A 1160 23.00 44.95 -1.91
CA ASN A 1160 22.87 45.86 -3.03
C ASN A 1160 24.26 46.39 -3.43
N ALA A 1161 24.80 45.87 -4.52
CA ALA A 1161 26.13 46.20 -5.04
C ALA A 1161 26.32 47.68 -5.41
N THR A 1162 25.24 48.46 -5.56
CA THR A 1162 25.33 49.91 -5.80
C THR A 1162 25.42 50.74 -4.51
N THR A 1163 24.98 50.19 -3.37
CA THR A 1163 24.92 50.94 -2.10
C THR A 1163 25.73 50.30 -0.97
N GLY A 1164 26.37 49.15 -1.21
CA GLY A 1164 27.05 48.35 -0.19
C GLY A 1164 26.16 47.79 0.92
N ALA A 1165 24.83 47.99 0.83
CA ALA A 1165 23.93 47.72 1.94
C ALA A 1165 23.53 46.24 2.00
N CYS A 1166 23.63 45.63 3.18
CA CYS A 1166 23.00 44.34 3.47
C CYS A 1166 21.47 44.51 3.44
N VAL A 1167 20.83 43.95 2.41
CA VAL A 1167 19.37 43.95 2.22
C VAL A 1167 18.71 42.93 3.14
N LYS A 1168 19.37 41.78 3.37
CA LYS A 1168 18.85 40.68 4.19
C LYS A 1168 19.98 39.74 4.62
N SER A 1169 19.91 39.23 5.84
CA SER A 1169 20.78 38.19 6.38
C SER A 1169 19.91 37.07 6.97
N VAL A 1170 20.29 35.81 6.76
CA VAL A 1170 19.58 34.62 7.24
C VAL A 1170 20.61 33.61 7.74
N ASP A 1171 20.44 33.09 8.95
CA ASP A 1171 21.23 31.96 9.46
C ASP A 1171 20.67 30.64 8.91
N VAL A 1172 21.55 29.78 8.40
CA VAL A 1172 21.22 28.47 7.81
C VAL A 1172 21.92 27.29 8.49
N VAL A 1173 22.55 27.52 9.65
CA VAL A 1173 23.02 26.49 10.62
C VAL A 1173 24.07 25.50 10.08
N ALA A 1174 24.65 25.75 8.90
CA ALA A 1174 25.74 24.96 8.33
C ALA A 1174 26.59 25.81 7.38
N GLN A 1175 27.84 25.38 7.14
CA GLN A 1175 28.73 25.99 6.14
C GLN A 1175 28.07 25.99 4.75
N ILE A 1176 28.08 27.12 4.05
CA ILE A 1176 27.58 27.23 2.67
C ILE A 1176 28.77 27.10 1.70
N SER A 1177 28.70 26.16 0.75
CA SER A 1177 29.76 25.91 -0.23
C SER A 1177 29.48 26.42 -1.64
N GLY A 1178 28.22 26.67 -1.97
CA GLY A 1178 27.79 27.16 -3.28
C GLY A 1178 26.35 27.67 -3.26
N ILE A 1179 26.04 28.58 -4.19
CA ILE A 1179 24.73 29.22 -4.36
C ILE A 1179 24.38 29.22 -5.86
N ILE A 1180 23.24 28.65 -6.23
CA ILE A 1180 22.66 28.71 -7.57
C ILE A 1180 21.33 29.45 -7.51
N TRP A 1181 21.11 30.37 -8.44
CA TRP A 1181 19.81 31.00 -8.68
C TRP A 1181 19.04 30.24 -9.77
N ASN A 1182 17.74 30.07 -9.59
CA ASN A 1182 16.84 29.56 -10.63
C ASN A 1182 15.85 30.65 -11.06
N THR A 1183 15.84 30.97 -12.34
CA THR A 1183 15.04 32.06 -12.95
C THR A 1183 13.55 31.70 -13.03
N GLU A 1184 13.23 30.47 -13.45
CA GLU A 1184 11.89 29.95 -13.69
C GLU A 1184 10.99 30.04 -12.44
N TYR A 1185 11.51 29.62 -11.28
CA TYR A 1185 10.80 29.67 -10.02
C TYR A 1185 11.12 30.88 -9.15
N ARG A 1186 12.16 31.67 -9.48
CA ARG A 1186 12.74 32.69 -8.60
C ARG A 1186 13.13 32.13 -7.23
N GLU A 1187 13.99 31.13 -7.28
CA GLU A 1187 14.43 30.36 -6.11
C GLU A 1187 15.96 30.31 -6.05
N ILE A 1188 16.47 29.93 -4.88
CA ILE A 1188 17.90 29.81 -4.61
C ILE A 1188 18.15 28.40 -4.09
N LEU A 1189 19.12 27.70 -4.66
CA LEU A 1189 19.65 26.46 -4.10
C LEU A 1189 20.99 26.76 -3.42
N THR A 1190 21.14 26.38 -2.16
CA THR A 1190 22.39 26.45 -1.41
C THR A 1190 22.90 25.05 -1.10
N SER A 1191 24.20 24.84 -1.24
CA SER A 1191 24.86 23.60 -0.82
C SER A 1191 25.52 23.74 0.54
N HIS A 1192 25.40 22.72 1.38
CA HIS A 1192 25.86 22.74 2.76
C HIS A 1192 26.87 21.64 3.09
N GLY A 1193 27.86 22.00 3.89
CA GLY A 1193 28.76 21.05 4.55
C GLY A 1193 28.24 20.60 5.92
N ASP A 1194 29.17 20.28 6.82
CA ASP A 1194 28.85 19.90 8.19
C ASP A 1194 28.13 21.02 8.96
N PRO A 1195 27.19 20.69 9.87
CA PRO A 1195 26.76 19.33 10.24
C PRO A 1195 25.64 18.75 9.34
N LEU A 1196 25.07 19.53 8.41
CA LEU A 1196 23.81 19.19 7.74
C LEU A 1196 23.95 18.40 6.42
N LYS A 1197 25.07 18.54 5.70
CA LYS A 1197 25.40 17.74 4.49
C LYS A 1197 24.25 17.60 3.48
N GLN A 1198 23.71 18.72 3.05
CA GLN A 1198 22.49 18.76 2.22
C GLN A 1198 22.53 19.89 1.20
N LEU A 1199 21.66 19.82 0.19
CA LEU A 1199 21.24 20.99 -0.59
C LEU A 1199 19.92 21.52 0.01
N VAL A 1200 19.72 22.83 0.04
CA VAL A 1200 18.45 23.44 0.48
C VAL A 1200 17.95 24.41 -0.59
N ILE A 1201 16.67 24.31 -0.92
CA ILE A 1201 16.01 25.22 -1.87
C ILE A 1201 15.19 26.24 -1.07
N TRP A 1202 15.40 27.53 -1.37
CA TRP A 1202 14.79 28.67 -0.70
C TRP A 1202 13.96 29.50 -1.67
N LYS A 1203 12.80 29.99 -1.22
CA LYS A 1203 11.99 30.93 -1.98
C LYS A 1203 12.55 32.34 -1.87
N TYR A 1204 12.87 33.00 -2.99
CA TYR A 1204 13.28 34.41 -2.97
C TYR A 1204 12.07 35.32 -3.30
N PRO A 1205 11.85 36.45 -2.59
CA PRO A 1205 12.70 37.09 -1.57
C PRO A 1205 12.47 36.67 -0.10
N GLU A 1206 11.45 35.87 0.19
CA GLU A 1206 11.05 35.55 1.57
C GLU A 1206 12.10 34.73 2.35
N ILE A 1207 12.97 34.01 1.63
CA ILE A 1207 13.94 33.00 2.12
C ILE A 1207 13.25 31.97 3.01
N THR A 1208 12.08 31.48 2.58
CA THR A 1208 11.42 30.33 3.20
C THR A 1208 11.98 29.04 2.61
N LYS A 1209 12.28 28.06 3.46
CA LYS A 1209 12.74 26.72 3.05
C LYS A 1209 11.62 26.04 2.25
N VAL A 1210 11.90 25.66 1.01
CA VAL A 1210 10.98 24.93 0.12
C VAL A 1210 11.12 23.43 0.33
N THR A 1211 12.37 22.93 0.30
CA THR A 1211 12.74 21.52 0.50
C THR A 1211 14.24 21.41 0.78
N HIS A 1212 14.70 20.21 1.12
CA HIS A 1212 16.11 19.85 1.25
C HIS A 1212 16.40 18.53 0.53
N LEU A 1213 17.67 18.27 0.17
CA LEU A 1213 18.13 17.09 -0.56
C LEU A 1213 19.40 16.56 0.11
N GLU A 1214 19.42 15.29 0.51
CA GLU A 1214 20.47 14.73 1.38
C GLU A 1214 21.73 14.25 0.61
N HIS A 1215 22.89 14.44 1.22
CA HIS A 1215 24.20 13.92 0.81
C HIS A 1215 24.86 13.11 1.94
N GLN A 1216 25.86 12.26 1.62
CA GLN A 1216 26.59 11.49 2.65
C GLN A 1216 27.90 12.18 3.05
N GLY A 1217 28.60 12.76 2.07
CA GLY A 1217 29.73 13.68 2.26
C GLY A 1217 29.30 15.13 2.47
N ARG A 1218 30.25 16.01 2.80
CA ARG A 1218 30.01 17.47 2.74
C ARG A 1218 30.01 17.90 1.28
N VAL A 1219 29.06 18.76 0.87
CA VAL A 1219 28.99 19.22 -0.52
C VAL A 1219 30.07 20.28 -0.75
N LEU A 1220 30.92 20.10 -1.75
CA LEU A 1220 32.07 20.95 -2.07
C LEU A 1220 31.73 21.99 -3.14
N CYS A 1221 31.09 21.56 -4.23
CA CYS A 1221 30.73 22.40 -5.38
C CYS A 1221 29.34 22.01 -5.92
N ILE A 1222 28.70 22.95 -6.63
CA ILE A 1222 27.45 22.75 -7.36
C ILE A 1222 27.52 23.49 -8.70
N ALA A 1223 26.88 22.94 -9.74
CA ALA A 1223 26.72 23.59 -11.03
C ALA A 1223 25.30 23.38 -11.58
N SER A 1224 24.81 24.34 -12.37
CA SER A 1224 23.49 24.28 -13.00
C SER A 1224 23.62 23.76 -14.43
N SER A 1225 22.68 22.93 -14.85
CA SER A 1225 22.49 22.62 -16.28
C SER A 1225 22.10 23.88 -17.07
N PRO A 1226 22.41 23.95 -18.39
CA PRO A 1226 22.15 25.13 -19.22
C PRO A 1226 20.65 25.43 -19.46
N ASN A 1227 19.75 24.47 -19.21
CA ASN A 1227 18.30 24.69 -19.19
C ASN A 1227 17.74 25.09 -17.81
N GLU A 1228 18.59 25.22 -16.79
CA GLU A 1228 18.23 25.47 -15.37
C GLU A 1228 17.28 24.43 -14.73
N GLU A 1229 17.03 23.27 -15.36
CA GLU A 1229 16.10 22.25 -14.81
C GLU A 1229 16.79 21.25 -13.86
N MET A 1230 18.08 20.98 -14.10
CA MET A 1230 18.94 20.10 -13.31
C MET A 1230 20.05 20.88 -12.59
N VAL A 1231 20.42 20.41 -11.40
CA VAL A 1231 21.62 20.84 -10.67
C VAL A 1231 22.49 19.62 -10.37
N VAL A 1232 23.77 19.70 -10.70
CA VAL A 1232 24.77 18.73 -10.24
C VAL A 1232 25.41 19.24 -8.94
N SER A 1233 25.74 18.31 -8.07
CA SER A 1233 26.38 18.57 -6.78
C SER A 1233 27.46 17.55 -6.54
N CYS A 1234 28.57 18.02 -6.01
CA CYS A 1234 29.79 17.23 -5.87
C CYS A 1234 30.22 17.26 -4.40
N ALA A 1235 30.43 16.10 -3.80
CA ALA A 1235 30.63 15.96 -2.37
C ALA A 1235 31.90 15.17 -2.02
N SER A 1236 32.34 15.30 -0.77
CA SER A 1236 33.48 14.58 -0.20
C SER A 1236 33.27 13.07 -0.02
N ASP A 1237 32.19 12.51 -0.58
CA ASP A 1237 31.89 11.07 -0.59
C ASP A 1237 32.28 10.40 -1.92
N GLU A 1238 33.12 11.07 -2.72
CA GLU A 1238 33.53 10.66 -4.07
C GLU A 1238 32.32 10.48 -5.02
N THR A 1239 31.21 11.19 -4.79
CA THR A 1239 30.02 11.17 -5.67
C THR A 1239 29.64 12.53 -6.26
N LEU A 1240 29.22 12.48 -7.52
CA LEU A 1240 28.49 13.52 -8.23
C LEU A 1240 27.01 13.12 -8.30
N ARG A 1241 26.12 13.93 -7.70
CA ARG A 1241 24.67 13.70 -7.74
C ARG A 1241 23.98 14.75 -8.58
N ILE A 1242 23.21 14.31 -9.58
CA ILE A 1242 22.43 15.15 -10.49
C ILE A 1242 20.97 15.15 -10.03
N TRP A 1243 20.42 16.33 -9.77
CA TRP A 1243 19.09 16.54 -9.20
C TRP A 1243 18.18 17.28 -10.17
N HIS A 1244 17.07 16.64 -10.55
CA HIS A 1244 16.04 17.23 -11.42
C HIS A 1244 15.04 18.07 -10.62
N CYS A 1245 15.54 19.10 -9.90
CA CYS A 1245 14.80 19.83 -8.87
C CYS A 1245 14.05 21.10 -9.36
N PHE A 1246 14.29 21.51 -10.60
CA PHE A 1246 13.70 22.71 -11.21
C PHE A 1246 12.93 22.41 -12.51
N GLN A 1247 12.44 21.17 -12.69
CA GLN A 1247 11.62 20.75 -13.84
C GLN A 1247 10.51 21.73 -14.20
N VAL A 1248 10.49 22.19 -15.46
CA VAL A 1248 9.41 23.05 -15.97
C VAL A 1248 8.34 22.21 -16.69
N ASP A 1249 7.08 22.50 -16.42
CA ASP A 1249 5.96 21.92 -17.19
C ASP A 1249 5.96 22.51 -18.61
N GLN A 1250 6.50 21.75 -19.57
CA GLN A 1250 6.63 22.17 -20.97
C GLN A 1250 5.29 22.58 -21.61
N ASN A 1251 4.16 22.04 -21.15
CA ASN A 1251 2.84 22.49 -21.63
C ASN A 1251 2.52 23.90 -21.12
N LYS A 1252 2.81 24.20 -19.84
CA LYS A 1252 2.69 25.57 -19.32
C LYS A 1252 3.65 26.52 -20.01
N LYS A 1253 4.90 26.12 -20.26
CA LYS A 1253 5.89 26.96 -20.99
C LYS A 1253 5.42 27.25 -22.41
N ARG A 1254 4.98 26.24 -23.19
CA ARG A 1254 4.37 26.43 -24.52
C ARG A 1254 3.09 27.28 -24.52
N ILE A 1255 2.25 27.18 -23.49
CA ILE A 1255 1.04 28.01 -23.36
C ILE A 1255 1.43 29.46 -23.05
N HIS A 1256 2.42 29.68 -22.17
CA HIS A 1256 2.90 31.00 -21.82
C HIS A 1256 3.61 31.68 -23.00
N GLU A 1257 4.50 30.96 -23.72
CA GLU A 1257 5.11 31.41 -24.97
C GLU A 1257 4.07 31.75 -26.05
N LYS A 1258 3.01 30.93 -26.21
CA LYS A 1258 1.89 31.25 -27.10
C LYS A 1258 1.12 32.51 -26.66
N SER A 1259 1.01 32.77 -25.36
CA SER A 1259 0.40 34.02 -24.85
C SER A 1259 1.30 35.25 -24.99
N LEU A 1260 2.63 35.05 -25.07
CA LEU A 1260 3.63 36.10 -25.19
C LEU A 1260 4.00 36.44 -26.64
N ARG A 1261 3.62 35.61 -27.63
CA ARG A 1261 3.80 35.93 -29.06
C ARG A 1261 2.89 37.12 -29.45
N PRO A 1262 3.44 38.28 -29.82
CA PRO A 1262 2.65 39.33 -30.46
C PRO A 1262 2.18 38.81 -31.82
N SER A 1263 0.95 39.11 -32.20
CA SER A 1263 0.34 38.70 -33.47
C SER A 1263 0.84 39.49 -34.68
N VAL A 1264 2.15 39.81 -34.74
CA VAL A 1264 2.79 40.49 -35.88
C VAL A 1264 4.19 39.95 -36.12
N TYR A 1265 4.30 39.01 -37.06
CA TYR A 1265 5.27 39.15 -38.14
C TYR A 1265 4.49 39.05 -39.44
N ALA A 1266 4.23 40.20 -40.06
CA ALA A 1266 3.64 40.24 -41.38
C ALA A 1266 4.59 39.52 -42.35
N ARG A 1267 4.04 38.60 -43.16
CA ARG A 1267 4.68 38.21 -44.42
C ARG A 1267 4.65 39.42 -45.35
N GLY A 1268 5.66 40.28 -45.21
CA GLY A 1268 6.10 41.13 -46.31
C GLY A 1268 6.54 40.22 -47.46
N ILE A 1269 6.18 40.59 -48.68
CA ILE A 1269 6.35 39.73 -49.86
C ILE A 1269 7.83 39.61 -50.22
N ARG A 1270 8.42 38.45 -49.94
CA ARG A 1270 9.49 37.80 -50.73
C ARG A 1270 9.64 36.34 -50.33
#